data_AF-A0A1I2AQK6-F1
#
_entry.id   AF-A0A1I2AQK6-F1
#
_cell.length_a   1.000
_cell.length_b   1.000
_cell.length_c   1.000
_cell.angle_alpha   90.00
_cell.angle_beta   90.00
_cell.angle_gamma   90.00
#
_symmetry.space_group_name_H-M   'P 1'
#
loop_
_entity.id
_entity.type
_entity.pdbx_description
1 polymer ?
#
loop_
_entity_poly.entity_id
_entity_poly.type
_entity_poly.pdbx_seq_one_letter_code
_entity_poly.pdbx_strand_id
1 'polypeptide(L)'
;MFKHLLKKKTLTKAVYDERWAWLVRADTDLAAVNTWDPDLRRNKRILVPIDVQAYVAKESNPEPLVSVTGGPGDPAPFAEGQVPANGVHLHWALPDALLRGGESAAGGELEMTELPNHWVVVRALFPVGIKRPMIRGWVIDAKTASIRPLGSFNGSNFGTSEQPTYEPLDGTVGGSPLWTASYHASANRFAFHDALEDLPELRKTAKDGFEKDAGTYTVAGWYTDMDKDPLAVVSKKDLLDVMADLGWYLDPEAEPPSNEPDLAVLERLLSKGEMKQPAEATPTSFVAKGRVESFTYADMTPEMGLPVDKASKLFIAQKSPTFMSLFHGMISGVPIGENMPVIDERPSSEALSVAAGFDTDDLVTALGADAIGDSVSQRRAAEMLAAAFTSDLMDRMGTQDGLRDIAEREHDDMFSSRPGKPLPAAKLDHLRVEDSASVNATSVGRKGRARMSKESTAERVSPLPRWRDKVVFSEEMQAPKAPPIELKSDAIRGALKDRRTVERPAPRLFMPQPPSLAIKGAKPSLRHHYDGLHDDNGRLRCRYPNEAVKGIKGVVKAKDLVPTLGSGAIPPEVLTIVREALVLNPYCSRWLANAATDKDEVRPKYQSRIEGEMLRLYSADGRYDGSGAYTLSGSLADPQAPGKETWQQFSFRETSLKKQITAELAVASYLEGLSPSPLGVTAWRQPWVPLWLEWRIELEGSTSLTDWQLDELDMVRKTDANDVQMIEIVGRSPLHRGLGTALQAGISRWIAAEQEREATGDTLTASQENTLNTLADFIKPQDLASASLDGVREQLLGLNYLGGFFSTPGADDRPEVIADPLTLFGGTISFKALRLVDAFGRVLDVPTTDIQTTTPLEIPDDTSAMKMPLRIQGGGRWLFRLVDPAYQGDPALAPEAFVNQLEPTLAVNPVAGFLLPDHIDESLEAFDKRGNPLGQISHHELTGAVRWEPAPGRPLPPGAGPMADLPPDATPVGNLVSGVIRTDVQHRKGELPTTESSLTGLLRAIDTTLWTVDTFSTLGSSSIAGLVGRPIAVVKATLRLDVPDDLDDVRVDSIETANTRKAAFEALRDQAFPVRLGDLQRSDDSLLGYFIDDNYDQFHLVDKSIGALARESGRRRGQLGLLGKVHVPDVQPLDHPYLVDEDLFYVRPGTCHTLTLLMLPAGKVHLTSGVLPRKSLALNDAWINDGLKRVIPSVRVGPVLVDPEEIRLPKVNLLGEKQQFTRRTGPLTWRDDPIVAATQSALLPRTPHEFQEGWIRIIEEDQS
;
A
#
# COMPACT_ATOMS: atom_id res chain seq x y z
N MET A 1 51.91 -21.07 -38.71
CA MET A 1 52.82 -21.14 -37.53
C MET A 1 53.17 -22.58 -37.09
N PHE A 2 52.33 -23.60 -37.36
CA PHE A 2 52.57 -25.01 -36.97
C PHE A 2 53.78 -25.73 -37.62
N LYS A 3 54.33 -25.26 -38.74
CA LYS A 3 55.51 -25.89 -39.39
C LYS A 3 56.87 -25.56 -38.71
N HIS A 4 56.92 -24.61 -37.77
CA HIS A 4 58.16 -24.31 -37.02
C HIS A 4 58.27 -25.02 -35.66
N LEU A 5 57.17 -25.55 -35.12
CA LEU A 5 57.16 -26.32 -33.86
C LEU A 5 57.55 -27.80 -34.02
N LEU A 6 57.57 -28.32 -35.25
CA LEU A 6 57.90 -29.73 -35.55
C LEU A 6 59.40 -30.02 -35.68
N LYS A 7 60.29 -29.10 -35.33
CA LYS A 7 61.71 -29.46 -35.14
C LYS A 7 61.82 -30.19 -33.80
N LYS A 8 61.93 -31.53 -33.87
CA LYS A 8 62.06 -32.46 -32.72
C LYS A 8 62.95 -31.92 -31.60
N LYS A 9 64.09 -31.28 -31.93
CA LYS A 9 65.00 -30.64 -30.95
C LYS A 9 64.39 -29.48 -30.14
N THR A 10 63.55 -28.63 -30.74
CA THR A 10 62.93 -27.49 -30.04
C THR A 10 61.83 -27.96 -29.10
N LEU A 11 61.03 -28.97 -29.51
CA LEU A 11 60.02 -29.60 -28.67
C LEU A 11 60.66 -30.35 -27.49
N THR A 12 61.74 -31.10 -27.72
CA THR A 12 62.46 -31.80 -26.64
C THR A 12 63.05 -30.80 -25.64
N LYS A 13 63.59 -29.66 -26.10
CA LYS A 13 64.15 -28.64 -25.19
C LYS A 13 63.06 -27.87 -24.42
N ALA A 14 61.93 -27.60 -25.06
CA ALA A 14 60.79 -26.94 -24.42
C ALA A 14 60.08 -27.83 -23.40
N VAL A 15 59.94 -29.14 -23.64
CA VAL A 15 59.27 -30.07 -22.71
C VAL A 15 60.03 -30.27 -21.39
N TYR A 16 61.35 -30.04 -21.39
CA TYR A 16 62.20 -30.05 -20.18
C TYR A 16 62.42 -28.67 -19.56
N ASP A 17 61.82 -27.61 -20.11
CA ASP A 17 61.83 -26.28 -19.51
C ASP A 17 60.84 -26.27 -18.33
N GLU A 18 61.26 -25.73 -17.18
CA GLU A 18 60.39 -25.58 -16.01
C GLU A 18 59.09 -24.90 -16.41
N ARG A 19 59.13 -23.84 -17.23
CA ARG A 19 57.92 -23.11 -17.64
C ARG A 19 56.90 -23.99 -18.36
N TRP A 20 57.35 -24.95 -19.17
CA TRP A 20 56.46 -25.89 -19.86
C TRP A 20 55.90 -26.94 -18.90
N ALA A 21 56.74 -27.48 -18.01
CA ALA A 21 56.29 -28.40 -16.97
C ALA A 21 55.25 -27.76 -16.05
N TRP A 22 55.34 -26.44 -15.83
CA TRP A 22 54.39 -25.67 -15.03
C TRP A 22 53.08 -25.43 -15.77
N LEU A 23 53.11 -25.05 -17.05
CA LEU A 23 51.89 -24.92 -17.87
C LEU A 23 51.13 -26.25 -17.97
N VAL A 24 51.85 -27.36 -18.16
CA VAL A 24 51.26 -28.71 -18.21
C VAL A 24 50.72 -29.15 -16.85
N ARG A 25 51.37 -28.78 -15.74
CA ARG A 25 50.84 -29.03 -14.40
C ARG A 25 49.58 -28.19 -14.17
N ALA A 26 49.66 -26.88 -14.37
CA ALA A 26 48.57 -25.93 -14.16
C ALA A 26 47.33 -26.17 -15.04
N ASP A 27 47.41 -27.07 -16.02
CA ASP A 27 46.39 -27.35 -17.03
C ASP A 27 45.83 -26.07 -17.67
N THR A 28 46.74 -25.11 -17.94
CA THR A 28 46.41 -23.78 -18.44
C THR A 28 47.33 -23.36 -19.58
N ASP A 29 46.97 -22.29 -20.30
CA ASP A 29 47.79 -21.75 -21.38
C ASP A 29 48.71 -20.60 -20.93
N LEU A 30 49.65 -20.24 -21.80
CA LEU A 30 50.60 -19.16 -21.54
C LEU A 30 49.91 -17.79 -21.41
N ALA A 31 48.79 -17.57 -22.10
CA ALA A 31 48.08 -16.30 -22.06
C ALA A 31 47.42 -16.08 -20.70
N ALA A 32 46.83 -17.12 -20.12
CA ALA A 32 46.27 -17.11 -18.78
C ALA A 32 47.33 -16.87 -17.70
N VAL A 33 48.52 -17.47 -17.84
CA VAL A 33 49.64 -17.19 -16.92
C VAL A 33 50.13 -15.74 -17.04
N ASN A 34 50.24 -15.21 -18.26
CA ASN A 34 50.72 -13.84 -18.48
C ASN A 34 49.75 -12.75 -17.97
N THR A 35 48.46 -13.07 -17.92
CA THR A 35 47.39 -12.17 -17.45
C THR A 35 47.01 -12.46 -16.00
N TRP A 36 47.76 -13.30 -15.29
CA TRP A 36 47.41 -13.70 -13.94
C TRP A 36 47.28 -12.50 -12.99
N ASP A 37 46.09 -12.30 -12.44
CA ASP A 37 45.83 -11.25 -11.46
C ASP A 37 46.18 -11.75 -10.04
N PRO A 38 47.20 -11.15 -9.38
CA PRO A 38 47.57 -11.50 -8.01
C PRO A 38 46.57 -10.98 -6.96
N ASP A 39 45.70 -10.03 -7.32
CA ASP A 39 44.74 -9.40 -6.41
C ASP A 39 43.36 -10.06 -6.47
N LEU A 40 43.10 -10.89 -7.49
CA LEU A 40 41.87 -11.68 -7.60
C LEU A 40 41.79 -12.78 -6.52
N ARG A 41 40.79 -12.68 -5.65
CA ARG A 41 40.39 -13.75 -4.71
C ARG A 41 39.82 -14.94 -5.48
N ARG A 42 40.20 -16.16 -5.12
CA ARG A 42 39.79 -17.41 -5.82
C ARG A 42 39.07 -18.39 -4.88
N ASN A 43 38.36 -17.83 -3.90
CA ASN A 43 37.45 -18.53 -2.98
C ASN A 43 36.24 -19.10 -3.75
N LYS A 44 35.46 -19.99 -3.13
CA LYS A 44 34.38 -20.72 -3.81
C LYS A 44 33.25 -19.77 -4.18
N ARG A 45 32.93 -19.59 -5.46
CA ARG A 45 31.79 -18.74 -5.86
C ARG A 45 30.49 -19.53 -6.01
N ILE A 46 29.38 -18.95 -5.58
CA ILE A 46 28.02 -19.43 -5.84
C ILE A 46 27.55 -18.82 -7.16
N LEU A 47 27.04 -19.66 -8.05
CA LEU A 47 26.49 -19.25 -9.33
C LEU A 47 25.08 -18.69 -9.14
N VAL A 48 24.95 -17.37 -9.29
CA VAL A 48 23.69 -16.63 -9.21
C VAL A 48 23.22 -16.29 -10.62
N PRO A 49 22.08 -16.81 -11.10
CA PRO A 49 21.64 -16.57 -12.47
C PRO A 49 21.12 -15.13 -12.65
N ILE A 50 21.34 -14.57 -13.85
CA ILE A 50 20.82 -13.26 -14.29
C ILE A 50 20.23 -13.36 -15.69
N ASP A 51 19.23 -12.53 -15.97
CA ASP A 51 18.62 -12.45 -17.29
C ASP A 51 19.45 -11.57 -18.24
N VAL A 52 19.88 -12.15 -19.37
CA VAL A 52 20.66 -11.47 -20.42
C VAL A 52 19.81 -11.37 -21.69
N GLN A 53 19.66 -10.16 -22.21
CA GLN A 53 18.93 -9.86 -23.45
C GLN A 53 19.85 -9.19 -24.47
N ALA A 54 19.56 -9.35 -25.76
CA ALA A 54 20.33 -8.71 -26.82
C ALA A 54 19.45 -8.09 -27.90
N TYR A 55 19.49 -6.78 -28.04
CA TYR A 55 18.94 -6.08 -29.19
C TYR A 55 19.96 -6.12 -30.34
N VAL A 56 19.53 -6.59 -31.52
CA VAL A 56 20.41 -6.63 -32.71
C VAL A 56 20.02 -5.52 -33.66
N ALA A 57 20.93 -4.56 -33.85
CA ALA A 57 20.81 -3.47 -34.80
C ALA A 57 21.39 -3.90 -36.15
N LYS A 58 20.60 -3.81 -37.22
CA LYS A 58 21.03 -4.15 -38.59
C LYS A 58 20.79 -2.99 -39.53
N GLU A 59 21.70 -2.82 -40.50
CA GLU A 59 21.57 -1.80 -41.54
C GLU A 59 20.36 -2.04 -42.45
N SER A 60 19.99 -3.31 -42.66
CA SER A 60 18.83 -3.70 -43.47
C SER A 60 17.48 -3.38 -42.84
N ASN A 61 17.41 -3.16 -41.53
CA ASN A 61 16.19 -2.80 -40.80
C ASN A 61 16.49 -1.75 -39.73
N PRO A 62 16.79 -0.51 -40.14
CA PRO A 62 17.12 0.56 -39.20
C PRO A 62 15.87 0.94 -38.40
N GLU A 63 15.94 0.78 -37.08
CA GLU A 63 14.90 1.16 -36.15
C GLU A 63 15.42 2.31 -35.26
N PRO A 64 14.72 3.45 -35.20
CA PRO A 64 15.04 4.51 -34.25
C PRO A 64 14.75 4.09 -32.80
N LEU A 65 15.70 4.34 -31.90
CA LEU A 65 15.57 4.09 -30.46
C LEU A 65 15.59 5.42 -29.69
N VAL A 66 14.68 5.56 -28.73
CA VAL A 66 14.60 6.73 -27.84
C VAL A 66 15.44 6.47 -26.60
N SER A 67 16.49 7.28 -26.38
CA SER A 67 17.42 7.08 -25.27
C SER A 67 16.86 7.58 -23.93
N VAL A 68 15.86 6.87 -23.41
CA VAL A 68 15.27 7.13 -22.09
C VAL A 68 16.11 6.45 -21.01
N THR A 69 16.59 7.26 -20.08
CA THR A 69 17.39 6.83 -18.93
C THR A 69 16.58 6.81 -17.63
N GLY A 70 15.44 7.52 -17.60
CA GLY A 70 14.64 7.74 -16.40
C GLY A 70 15.22 8.81 -15.48
N GLY A 71 16.26 9.53 -15.93
CA GLY A 71 17.03 10.51 -15.17
C GLY A 71 17.09 11.88 -15.87
N PRO A 72 17.87 12.84 -15.31
CA PRO A 72 18.01 14.16 -15.90
C PRO A 72 18.64 14.11 -17.30
N GLY A 73 18.14 14.94 -18.21
CA GLY A 73 18.63 15.01 -19.60
C GLY A 73 17.97 14.01 -20.56
N ASP A 74 16.97 13.28 -20.08
CA ASP A 74 16.12 12.45 -20.93
C ASP A 74 15.48 13.26 -22.09
N PRO A 75 15.30 12.64 -23.27
CA PRO A 75 14.57 13.28 -24.36
C PRO A 75 13.13 13.58 -23.93
N ALA A 76 12.56 14.67 -24.44
CA ALA A 76 11.17 15.02 -24.20
C ALA A 76 10.22 13.86 -24.57
N PRO A 77 9.07 13.67 -23.89
CA PRO A 77 8.14 12.61 -24.26
C PRO A 77 7.66 12.84 -25.69
N PHE A 78 7.46 11.75 -26.43
CA PHE A 78 7.17 11.74 -27.87
C PHE A 78 8.30 12.27 -28.78
N ALA A 79 9.53 12.46 -28.27
CA ALA A 79 10.69 12.75 -29.12
C ALA A 79 10.96 11.61 -30.11
N GLU A 80 11.53 11.98 -31.27
CA GLU A 80 12.02 11.03 -32.26
C GLU A 80 13.29 10.33 -31.76
N GLY A 81 13.39 9.02 -32.04
CA GLY A 81 14.56 8.22 -31.70
C GLY A 81 15.72 8.41 -32.68
N GLN A 82 16.88 7.84 -32.33
CA GLN A 82 18.05 7.78 -33.21
C GLN A 82 18.36 6.33 -33.58
N VAL A 83 18.82 6.10 -34.81
CA VAL A 83 19.22 4.77 -35.25
C VAL A 83 20.52 4.38 -34.50
N PRO A 84 20.54 3.27 -33.74
CA PRO A 84 21.72 2.84 -33.01
C PRO A 84 22.82 2.36 -33.98
N ALA A 85 24.06 2.31 -33.49
CA ALA A 85 25.16 1.74 -34.25
C ALA A 85 24.90 0.24 -34.54
N ASN A 86 25.24 -0.23 -35.74
CA ASN A 86 25.05 -1.65 -36.10
C ASN A 86 25.80 -2.59 -35.14
N GLY A 87 25.22 -3.78 -34.90
CA GLY A 87 25.83 -4.79 -34.04
C GLY A 87 24.87 -5.36 -33.00
N VAL A 88 25.44 -5.93 -31.94
CA VAL A 88 24.70 -6.58 -30.84
C VAL A 88 24.78 -5.71 -29.59
N HIS A 89 23.63 -5.24 -29.12
CA HIS A 89 23.47 -4.45 -27.89
C HIS A 89 22.95 -5.36 -26.78
N LEU A 90 23.84 -5.75 -25.86
CA LEU A 90 23.54 -6.59 -24.71
C LEU A 90 23.10 -5.76 -23.52
N HIS A 91 22.10 -6.24 -22.76
CA HIS A 91 21.70 -5.70 -21.47
C HIS A 91 21.35 -6.85 -20.51
N TRP A 92 21.80 -6.77 -19.26
CA TRP A 92 21.48 -7.77 -18.25
C TRP A 92 20.87 -7.16 -16.99
N ALA A 93 19.86 -7.84 -16.45
CA ALA A 93 19.17 -7.43 -15.23
C ALA A 93 19.88 -8.01 -14.01
N LEU A 94 20.01 -7.20 -12.97
CA LEU A 94 20.54 -7.67 -11.68
C LEU A 94 19.45 -8.40 -10.88
N PRO A 95 19.81 -9.37 -10.02
CA PRO A 95 18.84 -10.00 -9.14
C PRO A 95 18.12 -8.98 -8.26
N ASP A 96 16.82 -9.22 -8.03
CA ASP A 96 15.92 -8.23 -7.43
C ASP A 96 16.31 -7.91 -6.00
N ALA A 97 16.89 -8.89 -5.29
CA ALA A 97 17.35 -8.73 -3.92
C ALA A 97 18.42 -7.64 -3.75
N LEU A 98 19.24 -7.39 -4.78
CA LEU A 98 20.28 -6.36 -4.73
C LEU A 98 19.74 -4.94 -4.94
N LEU A 99 18.50 -4.82 -5.43
CA LEU A 99 17.84 -3.54 -5.70
C LEU A 99 16.82 -3.17 -4.61
N ARG A 100 16.79 -3.91 -3.50
CA ARG A 100 15.98 -3.59 -2.32
C ARG A 100 16.76 -2.67 -1.38
N GLY A 101 16.18 -1.53 -1.06
CA GLY A 101 16.73 -0.63 -0.04
C GLY A 101 16.26 -1.01 1.37
N GLY A 102 17.15 -0.85 2.34
CA GLY A 102 16.88 -1.03 3.76
C GLY A 102 16.88 0.29 4.51
N GLU A 103 16.31 0.32 5.72
CA GLU A 103 16.54 1.44 6.63
C GLU A 103 17.95 1.32 7.22
N SER A 104 18.69 2.42 7.23
CA SER A 104 20.03 2.47 7.80
C SER A 104 20.02 2.12 9.28
N ALA A 105 21.14 1.59 9.78
CA ALA A 105 21.27 1.21 11.19
C ALA A 105 21.10 2.40 12.17
N ALA A 106 21.30 3.64 11.69
CA ALA A 106 21.06 4.86 12.45
C ALA A 106 19.59 5.33 12.43
N GLY A 107 18.76 4.73 11.58
CA GLY A 107 17.37 5.10 11.33
C GLY A 107 17.23 6.30 10.41
N GLY A 108 16.18 6.32 9.59
CA GLY A 108 15.76 7.50 8.81
C GLY A 108 16.46 7.77 7.47
N GLU A 109 17.43 6.95 7.05
CA GLU A 109 18.04 7.02 5.70
C GLU A 109 17.90 5.68 4.96
N LEU A 110 17.67 5.75 3.64
CA LEU A 110 17.62 4.58 2.77
C LEU A 110 19.03 4.13 2.42
N GLU A 111 19.38 2.90 2.75
CA GLU A 111 20.68 2.30 2.43
C GLU A 111 20.50 1.23 1.34
N MET A 112 21.25 1.36 0.25
CA MET A 112 21.21 0.43 -0.88
C MET A 112 22.39 -0.54 -0.84
N THR A 113 22.18 -1.76 -1.35
CA THR A 113 23.26 -2.74 -1.51
C THR A 113 24.16 -2.34 -2.68
N GLU A 114 25.48 -2.41 -2.50
CA GLU A 114 26.42 -2.22 -3.61
C GLU A 114 26.28 -3.34 -4.64
N LEU A 115 26.44 -3.00 -5.92
CA LEU A 115 26.26 -3.89 -7.04
C LEU A 115 27.61 -4.45 -7.55
N PRO A 116 27.62 -5.60 -8.26
CA PRO A 116 28.84 -6.18 -8.79
C PRO A 116 29.54 -5.21 -9.75
N ASN A 117 30.83 -4.95 -9.49
CA ASN A 117 31.56 -3.89 -10.16
C ASN A 117 32.43 -4.36 -11.33
N HIS A 118 32.69 -5.66 -11.48
CA HIS A 118 33.43 -6.21 -12.62
C HIS A 118 32.59 -7.22 -13.37
N TRP A 119 32.58 -7.09 -14.70
CA TRP A 119 31.82 -7.95 -15.60
C TRP A 119 32.70 -8.45 -16.73
N VAL A 120 32.45 -9.66 -17.20
CA VAL A 120 33.06 -10.23 -18.40
C VAL A 120 31.97 -10.65 -19.37
N VAL A 121 32.12 -10.22 -20.62
CA VAL A 121 31.28 -10.63 -21.75
C VAL A 121 32.12 -11.51 -22.67
N VAL A 122 31.64 -12.70 -23.00
CA VAL A 122 32.33 -13.64 -23.89
C VAL A 122 31.42 -14.02 -25.04
N ARG A 123 31.86 -13.76 -26.27
CA ARG A 123 31.20 -14.19 -27.50
C ARG A 123 31.87 -15.44 -28.05
N ALA A 124 31.08 -16.47 -28.36
CA ALA A 124 31.51 -17.67 -29.05
C ALA A 124 30.82 -17.81 -30.42
N LEU A 125 31.62 -18.04 -31.46
CA LEU A 125 31.15 -18.32 -32.82
C LEU A 125 31.58 -19.73 -33.25
N PHE A 126 30.74 -20.39 -34.06
CA PHE A 126 30.89 -21.81 -34.41
C PHE A 126 31.21 -22.01 -35.89
N PRO A 127 32.49 -21.92 -36.30
CA PRO A 127 32.88 -22.05 -37.70
C PRO A 127 32.58 -23.44 -38.27
N VAL A 128 31.93 -23.49 -39.43
CA VAL A 128 31.66 -24.75 -40.15
C VAL A 128 32.98 -25.37 -40.59
N GLY A 129 33.16 -26.67 -40.31
CA GLY A 129 34.39 -27.41 -40.65
C GLY A 129 35.56 -27.25 -39.68
N ILE A 130 35.46 -26.38 -38.67
CA ILE A 130 36.49 -26.19 -37.64
C ILE A 130 35.94 -26.64 -36.27
N LYS A 131 36.65 -27.56 -35.61
CA LYS A 131 36.18 -28.21 -34.36
C LYS A 131 36.32 -27.38 -33.08
N ARG A 132 36.88 -26.17 -33.17
CA ARG A 132 37.04 -25.25 -32.02
C ARG A 132 36.24 -23.98 -32.25
N PRO A 133 35.57 -23.46 -31.22
CA PRO A 133 34.83 -22.21 -31.34
C PRO A 133 35.83 -21.04 -31.48
N MET A 134 35.40 -19.96 -32.12
CA MET A 134 36.13 -18.70 -32.16
C MET A 134 35.60 -17.82 -31.02
N ILE A 135 36.43 -17.58 -30.02
CA ILE A 135 36.04 -16.86 -28.79
C ILE A 135 36.66 -15.47 -28.78
N ARG A 136 35.85 -14.46 -28.44
CA ARG A 136 36.29 -13.09 -28.14
C ARG A 136 35.66 -12.68 -26.81
N GLY A 137 36.41 -11.99 -25.96
CA GLY A 137 35.90 -11.56 -24.66
C GLY A 137 36.32 -10.14 -24.30
N TRP A 138 35.57 -9.53 -23.39
CA TRP A 138 35.77 -8.18 -22.87
C TRP A 138 35.52 -8.18 -21.36
N VAL A 139 36.28 -7.39 -20.62
CA VAL A 139 36.07 -7.11 -19.20
C VAL A 139 35.62 -5.66 -19.07
N ILE A 140 34.63 -5.43 -18.21
CA ILE A 140 33.97 -4.15 -17.98
C ILE A 140 34.13 -3.81 -16.49
N ASP A 141 34.60 -2.60 -16.20
CA ASP A 141 34.53 -2.01 -14.87
C ASP A 141 33.28 -1.13 -14.79
N ALA A 142 32.26 -1.62 -14.10
CA ALA A 142 30.97 -0.96 -13.96
C ALA A 142 31.03 0.28 -13.05
N LYS A 143 32.11 0.53 -12.28
CA LYS A 143 32.28 1.80 -11.54
C LYS A 143 32.73 2.93 -12.46
N THR A 144 33.63 2.67 -13.39
CA THR A 144 34.20 3.69 -14.29
C THR A 144 33.63 3.65 -15.72
N ALA A 145 32.77 2.68 -16.02
CA ALA A 145 32.25 2.40 -17.36
C ALA A 145 33.35 2.09 -18.41
N SER A 146 34.46 1.49 -17.96
CA SER A 146 35.62 1.20 -18.80
C SER A 146 35.58 -0.22 -19.34
N ILE A 147 36.02 -0.42 -20.60
CA ILE A 147 36.01 -1.74 -21.27
C ILE A 147 37.41 -2.11 -21.75
N ARG A 148 37.83 -3.37 -21.53
CA ARG A 148 39.10 -3.93 -22.00
C ARG A 148 38.92 -5.29 -22.68
N PRO A 149 39.63 -5.58 -23.79
CA PRO A 149 39.66 -6.94 -24.32
C PRO A 149 40.21 -7.93 -23.30
N LEU A 150 39.58 -9.10 -23.18
CA LEU A 150 39.92 -10.12 -22.18
C LEU A 150 41.38 -10.58 -22.28
N GLY A 151 41.92 -10.70 -23.49
CA GLY A 151 43.29 -11.13 -23.73
C GLY A 151 44.37 -10.13 -23.31
N SER A 152 44.01 -8.87 -23.03
CA SER A 152 44.93 -7.82 -22.56
C SER A 152 44.65 -7.38 -21.12
N PHE A 153 43.61 -7.91 -20.47
CA PHE A 153 43.26 -7.58 -19.10
C PHE A 153 44.14 -8.33 -18.10
N ASN A 154 44.66 -7.61 -17.10
CA ASN A 154 45.60 -8.14 -16.09
C ASN A 154 45.20 -7.79 -14.64
N GLY A 155 43.92 -7.50 -14.39
CA GLY A 155 43.36 -7.29 -13.04
C GLY A 155 43.21 -5.83 -12.61
N SER A 156 44.11 -4.93 -13.01
CA SER A 156 44.23 -3.60 -12.38
C SER A 156 44.17 -2.39 -13.33
N ASN A 157 44.20 -2.59 -14.65
CA ASN A 157 44.37 -1.49 -15.62
C ASN A 157 43.19 -1.33 -16.58
N PHE A 158 42.14 -0.64 -16.15
CA PHE A 158 41.10 -0.15 -17.07
C PHE A 158 41.49 1.16 -17.76
N GLY A 159 42.40 1.95 -17.18
CA GLY A 159 42.76 3.29 -17.65
C GLY A 159 41.80 4.36 -17.10
N THR A 160 41.90 5.58 -17.60
CA THR A 160 40.97 6.67 -17.25
C THR A 160 39.78 6.68 -18.22
N SER A 161 38.57 6.68 -17.69
CA SER A 161 37.33 6.88 -18.44
C SER A 161 36.94 8.36 -18.44
N GLU A 162 36.28 8.82 -19.50
CA GLU A 162 35.65 10.16 -19.54
C GLU A 162 34.27 10.16 -18.86
N GLN A 163 33.71 8.98 -18.57
CA GLN A 163 32.43 8.81 -17.88
C GLN A 163 32.58 9.01 -16.36
N PRO A 164 31.53 9.47 -15.66
CA PRO A 164 31.57 9.66 -14.21
C PRO A 164 31.84 8.33 -13.49
N THR A 165 32.61 8.38 -12.40
CA THR A 165 32.80 7.20 -11.55
C THR A 165 31.67 7.11 -10.53
N TYR A 166 31.09 5.93 -10.36
CA TYR A 166 30.03 5.67 -9.38
C TYR A 166 30.62 4.99 -8.15
N GLU A 167 30.59 5.69 -7.01
CA GLU A 167 31.11 5.18 -5.73
C GLU A 167 30.31 5.80 -4.56
N PRO A 168 29.44 5.02 -3.88
CA PRO A 168 29.14 3.61 -4.13
C PRO A 168 28.43 3.34 -5.47
N LEU A 169 28.60 2.13 -6.02
CA LEU A 169 27.85 1.66 -7.18
C LEU A 169 26.60 0.94 -6.69
N ASP A 170 25.46 1.62 -6.63
CA ASP A 170 24.21 1.08 -6.07
C ASP A 170 23.00 1.24 -7.02
N GLY A 171 21.82 0.78 -6.59
CA GLY A 171 20.58 0.84 -7.36
C GLY A 171 20.05 2.25 -7.65
N THR A 172 20.62 3.30 -7.04
CA THR A 172 20.11 4.69 -7.12
C THR A 172 21.10 5.69 -7.69
N VAL A 173 22.40 5.38 -7.69
CA VAL A 173 23.48 6.29 -8.10
C VAL A 173 23.33 6.86 -9.52
N GLY A 174 22.63 6.15 -10.42
CA GLY A 174 22.33 6.63 -11.77
C GLY A 174 21.25 7.71 -11.84
N GLY A 175 20.76 8.22 -10.71
CA GLY A 175 19.77 9.30 -10.61
C GLY A 175 18.31 8.85 -10.78
N SER A 176 18.07 7.57 -11.00
CA SER A 176 16.74 6.97 -11.16
C SER A 176 16.75 5.53 -10.66
N PRO A 177 15.74 5.05 -9.92
CA PRO A 177 15.64 3.63 -9.56
C PRO A 177 15.59 2.67 -10.76
N LEU A 178 15.30 3.18 -11.97
CA LEU A 178 15.24 2.39 -13.21
C LEU A 178 16.54 2.44 -14.02
N TRP A 179 17.59 3.11 -13.55
CA TRP A 179 18.82 3.30 -14.33
C TRP A 179 19.52 1.97 -14.67
N THR A 180 19.43 0.97 -13.78
CA THR A 180 19.97 -0.38 -14.02
C THR A 180 19.13 -1.21 -14.97
N ALA A 181 17.88 -0.81 -15.24
CA ALA A 181 16.97 -1.47 -16.17
C ALA A 181 17.07 -0.89 -17.59
N SER A 182 17.56 0.35 -17.75
CA SER A 182 17.75 1.02 -19.04
C SER A 182 19.10 0.64 -19.67
N TYR A 183 19.09 0.25 -20.95
CA TYR A 183 20.30 0.03 -21.74
C TYR A 183 21.15 1.31 -21.86
N HIS A 184 20.50 2.45 -22.07
CA HIS A 184 21.17 3.73 -22.27
C HIS A 184 21.75 4.28 -20.97
N ALA A 185 21.01 4.20 -19.85
CA ALA A 185 21.49 4.68 -18.56
C ALA A 185 22.64 3.82 -18.01
N SER A 186 22.60 2.50 -18.26
CA SER A 186 23.61 1.54 -17.80
C SER A 186 24.72 1.26 -18.83
N ALA A 187 24.82 2.07 -19.88
CA ALA A 187 25.78 1.90 -20.97
C ALA A 187 27.21 1.70 -20.44
N ASN A 188 27.89 0.66 -20.93
CA ASN A 188 29.22 0.23 -20.51
C ASN A 188 29.34 -0.14 -19.01
N ARG A 189 28.23 -0.48 -18.34
CA ARG A 189 28.19 -0.99 -16.95
C ARG A 189 27.39 -2.29 -16.88
N PHE A 190 26.07 -2.20 -17.11
CA PHE A 190 25.14 -3.35 -17.23
C PHE A 190 24.60 -3.51 -18.66
N ALA A 191 25.15 -2.72 -19.58
CA ALA A 191 24.93 -2.77 -21.01
C ALA A 191 26.26 -2.79 -21.79
N PHE A 192 26.28 -3.46 -22.93
CA PHE A 192 27.47 -3.61 -23.77
C PHE A 192 27.11 -3.60 -25.25
N HIS A 193 27.96 -3.02 -26.10
CA HIS A 193 27.81 -3.05 -27.57
C HIS A 193 28.96 -3.82 -28.21
N ASP A 194 28.62 -4.87 -28.97
CA ASP A 194 29.54 -5.58 -29.86
C ASP A 194 29.24 -5.19 -31.32
N ALA A 195 30.09 -4.33 -31.88
CA ALA A 195 30.01 -3.88 -33.27
C ALA A 195 30.36 -4.98 -34.31
N LEU A 196 30.72 -6.19 -33.88
CA LEU A 196 31.09 -7.32 -34.76
C LEU A 196 32.24 -7.02 -35.74
N GLU A 197 33.12 -6.08 -35.39
CA GLU A 197 34.18 -5.56 -36.29
C GLU A 197 35.18 -6.62 -36.76
N ASP A 198 35.38 -7.69 -36.00
CA ASP A 198 36.29 -8.78 -36.34
C ASP A 198 35.65 -9.82 -37.26
N LEU A 199 34.33 -9.78 -37.46
CA LEU A 199 33.60 -10.75 -38.28
C LEU A 199 34.12 -10.86 -39.73
N PRO A 200 34.47 -9.77 -40.44
CA PRO A 200 35.07 -9.87 -41.77
C PRO A 200 36.40 -10.63 -41.80
N GLU A 201 37.26 -10.45 -40.77
CA GLU A 201 38.51 -11.20 -40.62
C GLU A 201 38.24 -12.67 -40.27
N LEU A 202 37.31 -12.93 -39.35
CA LEU A 202 36.96 -14.29 -38.95
C LEU A 202 36.37 -15.10 -40.11
N ARG A 203 35.56 -14.49 -40.99
CA ARG A 203 35.02 -15.12 -42.22
C ARG A 203 36.10 -15.55 -43.21
N LYS A 204 37.30 -14.93 -43.21
CA LYS A 204 38.44 -15.41 -44.02
C LYS A 204 38.95 -16.78 -43.53
N THR A 205 38.80 -17.04 -42.23
CA THR A 205 39.19 -18.30 -41.58
C THR A 205 38.05 -19.33 -41.65
N ALA A 206 36.83 -18.90 -41.35
CA ALA A 206 35.60 -19.68 -41.43
C ALA A 206 34.97 -19.59 -42.84
N LYS A 207 35.66 -20.17 -43.83
CA LYS A 207 35.28 -20.05 -45.26
C LYS A 207 33.87 -20.56 -45.58
N ASP A 208 33.42 -21.57 -44.85
CA ASP A 208 32.10 -22.18 -45.00
C ASP A 208 31.04 -21.51 -44.10
N GLY A 209 31.36 -20.35 -43.53
CA GLY A 209 30.50 -19.59 -42.63
C GLY A 209 30.47 -20.10 -41.20
N PHE A 210 29.48 -19.63 -40.44
CA PHE A 210 29.22 -20.05 -39.06
C PHE A 210 27.92 -20.86 -39.00
N GLU A 211 27.83 -21.77 -38.03
CA GLU A 211 26.63 -22.58 -37.83
C GLU A 211 25.41 -21.68 -37.60
N LYS A 212 24.43 -21.78 -38.51
CA LYS A 212 23.21 -20.94 -38.55
C LYS A 212 23.46 -19.43 -38.54
N ASP A 213 24.68 -18.96 -38.87
CA ASP A 213 25.10 -17.55 -38.74
C ASP A 213 24.67 -16.92 -37.39
N ALA A 214 24.83 -17.68 -36.31
CA ALA A 214 24.46 -17.27 -34.96
C ALA A 214 25.63 -17.38 -33.98
N GLY A 215 25.67 -16.46 -33.02
CA GLY A 215 26.60 -16.44 -31.91
C GLY A 215 25.94 -16.78 -30.57
N THR A 216 26.79 -17.11 -29.60
CA THR A 216 26.41 -17.23 -28.18
C THR A 216 27.20 -16.22 -27.37
N TYR A 217 26.52 -15.51 -26.47
CA TYR A 217 27.15 -14.62 -25.50
C TYR A 217 26.94 -15.15 -24.09
N THR A 218 27.98 -15.05 -23.28
CA THR A 218 27.95 -15.31 -21.84
C THR A 218 28.36 -14.04 -21.12
N VAL A 219 27.61 -13.68 -20.10
CA VAL A 219 27.92 -12.55 -19.21
C VAL A 219 28.15 -13.11 -17.82
N ALA A 220 29.22 -12.68 -17.15
CA ALA A 220 29.46 -13.02 -15.75
C ALA A 220 30.02 -11.83 -14.96
N GLY A 221 29.56 -11.63 -13.72
CA GLY A 221 29.92 -10.51 -12.87
C GLY A 221 30.36 -10.95 -11.47
N TRP A 222 31.25 -10.18 -10.85
CA TRP A 222 31.74 -10.42 -9.49
C TRP A 222 32.10 -9.11 -8.79
N TYR A 223 32.20 -9.18 -7.46
CA TYR A 223 32.73 -8.12 -6.62
C TYR A 223 34.24 -8.23 -6.51
N THR A 224 34.95 -7.11 -6.68
CA THR A 224 36.39 -7.05 -6.37
C THR A 224 36.66 -6.88 -4.88
N ASP A 225 35.75 -6.24 -4.15
CA ASP A 225 35.79 -6.09 -2.70
C ASP A 225 34.86 -7.12 -2.04
N MET A 226 35.42 -7.98 -1.17
CA MET A 226 34.64 -9.03 -0.52
C MET A 226 33.68 -8.48 0.53
N ASP A 227 34.02 -7.35 1.16
CA ASP A 227 33.18 -6.76 2.22
C ASP A 227 31.87 -6.21 1.65
N LYS A 228 31.77 -6.09 0.32
CA LYS A 228 30.60 -5.64 -0.42
C LYS A 228 29.80 -6.79 -1.05
N ASP A 229 30.34 -8.01 -1.06
CA ASP A 229 29.66 -9.18 -1.62
C ASP A 229 28.72 -9.78 -0.58
N PRO A 230 27.40 -9.84 -0.82
CA PRO A 230 26.45 -10.37 0.16
C PRO A 230 26.69 -11.85 0.47
N LEU A 231 27.28 -12.62 -0.44
CA LEU A 231 27.58 -14.04 -0.22
C LEU A 231 29.00 -14.28 0.33
N ALA A 232 29.75 -13.22 0.70
CA ALA A 232 31.05 -13.32 1.34
C ALA A 232 30.97 -13.78 2.81
N VAL A 233 30.57 -15.04 3.00
CA VAL A 233 30.36 -15.64 4.32
C VAL A 233 31.31 -16.80 4.60
N VAL A 234 31.50 -17.11 5.88
CA VAL A 234 32.50 -18.07 6.35
C VAL A 234 31.97 -19.51 6.35
N SER A 235 30.73 -19.73 6.80
CA SER A 235 30.16 -21.08 6.97
C SER A 235 29.00 -21.37 6.01
N LYS A 236 28.73 -22.66 5.75
CA LYS A 236 27.57 -23.08 4.95
C LYS A 236 26.25 -22.67 5.61
N LYS A 237 26.20 -22.61 6.94
CA LYS A 237 25.00 -22.17 7.66
C LYS A 237 24.71 -20.69 7.38
N ASP A 238 25.72 -19.84 7.57
CA ASP A 238 25.58 -18.40 7.31
C ASP A 238 25.20 -18.14 5.84
N LEU A 239 25.73 -18.94 4.91
CA LEU A 239 25.34 -18.88 3.50
C LEU A 239 23.86 -19.15 3.30
N LEU A 240 23.33 -20.22 3.91
CA LEU A 240 21.91 -20.56 3.78
C LEU A 240 21.00 -19.52 4.43
N ASP A 241 21.43 -18.94 5.56
CA ASP A 241 20.70 -17.88 6.26
C ASP A 241 20.64 -16.61 5.39
N VAL A 242 21.79 -16.14 4.86
CA VAL A 242 21.83 -14.96 3.97
C VAL A 242 21.06 -15.20 2.67
N MET A 243 21.18 -16.39 2.07
CA MET A 243 20.41 -16.72 0.87
C MET A 243 18.90 -16.66 1.12
N ALA A 244 18.44 -17.14 2.28
CA ALA A 244 17.03 -17.06 2.64
C ALA A 244 16.55 -15.60 2.77
N ASP A 245 17.36 -14.72 3.35
CA ASP A 245 17.06 -13.28 3.47
C ASP A 245 16.99 -12.59 2.09
N LEU A 246 17.85 -13.00 1.16
CA LEU A 246 17.82 -12.53 -0.23
C LEU A 246 16.67 -13.15 -1.05
N GLY A 247 15.96 -14.15 -0.52
CA GLY A 247 14.95 -14.90 -1.28
C GLY A 247 15.56 -15.85 -2.32
N TRP A 248 16.81 -16.26 -2.12
CA TRP A 248 17.55 -17.21 -2.96
C TRP A 248 17.60 -18.59 -2.28
N TYR A 249 17.95 -19.64 -3.03
CA TYR A 249 18.22 -20.94 -2.43
C TYR A 249 19.25 -21.78 -3.21
N LEU A 250 19.88 -22.72 -2.48
CA LEU A 250 20.66 -23.83 -3.01
C LEU A 250 19.90 -25.13 -2.75
N ASP A 251 20.13 -26.14 -3.58
CA ASP A 251 19.62 -27.49 -3.31
C ASP A 251 20.14 -27.97 -1.94
N PRO A 252 19.26 -28.36 -0.99
CA PRO A 252 19.67 -28.84 0.33
C PRO A 252 20.61 -30.04 0.27
N GLU A 253 20.46 -30.89 -0.75
CA GLU A 253 21.28 -32.09 -0.96
C GLU A 253 22.63 -31.77 -1.63
N ALA A 254 22.80 -30.55 -2.15
CA ALA A 254 24.06 -30.15 -2.77
C ALA A 254 25.17 -29.94 -1.73
N GLU A 255 26.32 -30.54 -2.02
CA GLU A 255 27.54 -30.37 -1.25
C GLU A 255 28.45 -29.31 -1.88
N PRO A 256 29.03 -28.41 -1.07
CA PRO A 256 30.03 -27.48 -1.59
C PRO A 256 31.19 -28.28 -2.16
N PRO A 257 31.79 -27.84 -3.28
CA PRO A 257 32.83 -28.60 -3.95
C PRO A 257 33.99 -28.88 -2.99
N SER A 258 34.41 -30.15 -2.86
CA SER A 258 35.54 -30.53 -2.00
C SER A 258 36.86 -30.05 -2.59
N ASN A 259 37.03 -30.20 -3.92
CA ASN A 259 37.97 -29.54 -4.85
C ASN A 259 37.37 -29.67 -6.27
N GLU A 260 37.33 -28.61 -7.09
CA GLU A 260 36.99 -28.84 -8.52
C GLU A 260 38.17 -29.53 -9.23
N PRO A 261 37.92 -30.47 -10.16
CA PRO A 261 39.01 -31.20 -10.84
C PRO A 261 39.98 -30.29 -11.62
N ASP A 262 39.52 -29.12 -12.09
CA ASP A 262 40.35 -28.14 -12.80
C ASP A 262 41.03 -27.12 -11.84
N LEU A 263 40.48 -26.89 -10.64
CA LEU A 263 41.10 -26.06 -9.58
C LEU A 263 42.15 -26.81 -8.76
N ALA A 264 42.02 -28.13 -8.61
CA ALA A 264 42.90 -28.91 -7.73
C ALA A 264 44.39 -28.79 -8.09
N VAL A 265 44.72 -28.54 -9.36
CA VAL A 265 46.12 -28.30 -9.74
C VAL A 265 46.54 -26.85 -9.54
N LEU A 266 45.64 -25.90 -9.74
CA LEU A 266 45.88 -24.48 -9.47
C LEU A 266 46.08 -24.21 -7.97
N GLU A 267 45.26 -24.80 -7.10
CA GLU A 267 45.43 -24.76 -5.64
C GLU A 267 46.76 -25.38 -5.18
N ARG A 268 47.20 -26.47 -5.83
CA ARG A 268 48.52 -27.07 -5.59
C ARG A 268 49.69 -26.18 -6.01
N LEU A 269 49.50 -25.28 -6.97
CA LEU A 269 50.53 -24.33 -7.41
C LEU A 269 50.53 -23.07 -6.55
N LEU A 270 49.34 -22.58 -6.17
CA LEU A 270 49.16 -21.51 -5.19
C LEU A 270 49.81 -21.86 -3.84
N SER A 271 49.56 -23.07 -3.33
CA SER A 271 50.14 -23.56 -2.08
C SER A 271 51.66 -23.76 -2.12
N LYS A 272 52.28 -23.81 -3.30
CA LYS A 272 53.74 -23.84 -3.48
C LYS A 272 54.38 -22.46 -3.61
N GLY A 273 53.57 -21.38 -3.59
CA GLY A 273 54.05 -20.00 -3.72
C GLY A 273 54.49 -19.62 -5.14
N GLU A 274 54.17 -20.47 -6.12
CA GLU A 274 54.55 -20.33 -7.52
C GLU A 274 53.69 -19.30 -8.27
N MET A 275 52.46 -19.09 -7.80
CA MET A 275 51.50 -18.06 -8.23
C MET A 275 51.06 -17.26 -7.00
N LYS A 276 50.99 -15.93 -7.12
CA LYS A 276 50.54 -15.05 -6.02
C LYS A 276 49.02 -14.91 -6.03
N GLN A 277 48.44 -14.86 -4.85
CA GLN A 277 47.05 -14.45 -4.58
C GLN A 277 47.05 -13.58 -3.31
N PRO A 278 46.00 -12.80 -3.02
CA PRO A 278 46.01 -11.96 -1.83
C PRO A 278 46.07 -12.86 -0.59
N ALA A 279 46.85 -12.47 0.42
CA ALA A 279 47.00 -13.27 1.63
C ALA A 279 45.64 -13.44 2.32
N GLU A 280 45.27 -14.66 2.68
CA GLU A 280 44.16 -14.95 3.61
C GLU A 280 44.66 -14.80 5.05
N ALA A 281 45.15 -13.61 5.40
CA ALA A 281 45.57 -13.35 6.78
C ALA A 281 44.33 -13.01 7.61
N THR A 282 43.97 -13.89 8.54
CA THR A 282 42.89 -13.71 9.51
C THR A 282 43.17 -12.46 10.37
N PRO A 283 42.43 -11.35 10.23
CA PRO A 283 42.57 -10.21 11.13
C PRO A 283 42.23 -10.71 12.54
N THR A 284 43.19 -10.61 13.45
CA THR A 284 42.98 -11.08 14.82
C THR A 284 42.93 -9.84 15.70
N SER A 285 41.75 -9.52 16.23
CA SER A 285 41.61 -8.43 17.18
C SER A 285 41.82 -8.96 18.59
N PHE A 286 42.54 -8.18 19.38
CA PHE A 286 42.72 -8.45 20.80
C PHE A 286 41.90 -7.45 21.62
N VAL A 287 41.08 -7.97 22.52
CA VAL A 287 40.30 -7.14 23.45
C VAL A 287 40.83 -7.36 24.88
N ALA A 288 41.41 -6.32 25.47
CA ALA A 288 41.64 -6.25 26.91
C ALA A 288 41.38 -4.86 27.48
N LYS A 289 40.62 -4.84 28.59
CA LYS A 289 40.38 -3.68 29.48
C LYS A 289 40.36 -2.31 28.78
N GLY A 290 39.40 -2.11 27.87
CA GLY A 290 39.08 -0.80 27.30
C GLY A 290 39.99 -0.31 26.16
N ARG A 291 40.86 -1.16 25.60
CA ARG A 291 41.63 -0.87 24.38
C ARG A 291 41.40 -1.95 23.33
N VAL A 292 41.04 -1.54 22.12
CA VAL A 292 40.95 -2.39 20.93
C VAL A 292 42.07 -1.98 20.00
N GLU A 293 43.01 -2.88 19.70
CA GLU A 293 44.06 -2.69 18.70
C GLU A 293 44.01 -3.87 17.72
N SER A 294 44.06 -3.57 16.42
CA SER A 294 44.06 -4.55 15.32
C SER A 294 45.48 -4.80 14.81
N PHE A 295 45.83 -6.06 14.56
CA PHE A 295 47.10 -6.43 13.92
C PHE A 295 46.92 -7.62 12.97
N THR A 296 47.77 -7.69 11.95
CA THR A 296 47.86 -8.80 11.00
C THR A 296 48.93 -9.77 11.46
N TYR A 297 48.58 -11.06 11.63
CA TYR A 297 49.52 -12.07 12.11
C TYR A 297 50.62 -12.34 11.07
N ALA A 298 51.86 -11.93 11.36
CA ALA A 298 53.06 -12.45 10.72
C ALA A 298 54.03 -12.90 11.84
N ASP A 299 54.22 -14.21 11.97
CA ASP A 299 55.26 -14.87 12.77
C ASP A 299 55.26 -14.73 14.30
N MET A 300 54.24 -15.25 15.00
CA MET A 300 54.42 -15.77 16.36
C MET A 300 53.70 -17.11 16.56
N THR A 301 54.43 -18.15 16.96
CA THR A 301 53.85 -19.43 17.39
C THR A 301 53.17 -19.25 18.75
N PRO A 302 51.86 -19.56 18.92
CA PRO A 302 51.26 -19.55 20.24
C PRO A 302 51.78 -20.75 21.03
N GLU A 303 52.53 -20.50 22.09
CA GLU A 303 52.77 -21.51 23.12
C GLU A 303 51.43 -21.78 23.82
N MET A 304 50.88 -22.98 23.62
CA MET A 304 49.72 -23.46 24.39
C MET A 304 50.10 -23.56 25.87
N GLY A 305 49.73 -22.54 26.64
CA GLY A 305 49.66 -22.61 28.10
C GLY A 305 48.34 -23.27 28.53
N LEU A 306 48.44 -24.33 29.31
CA LEU A 306 47.35 -25.04 30.01
C LEU A 306 46.38 -24.08 30.76
N PRO A 307 45.13 -24.50 31.03
CA PRO A 307 44.03 -23.60 31.36
C PRO A 307 44.21 -22.94 32.73
N VAL A 308 44.10 -21.60 32.77
CA VAL A 308 44.04 -20.83 34.01
C VAL A 308 42.74 -20.02 34.08
N ASP A 309 42.18 -20.04 35.27
CA ASP A 309 40.82 -19.74 35.71
C ASP A 309 40.37 -18.26 35.63
N LYS A 310 40.78 -17.51 34.60
CA LYS A 310 40.27 -16.17 34.24
C LYS A 310 40.90 -15.72 32.92
N ALA A 311 40.15 -15.81 31.82
CA ALA A 311 40.58 -15.24 30.54
C ALA A 311 40.68 -13.70 30.66
N SER A 312 41.89 -13.20 30.92
CA SER A 312 42.19 -11.75 30.94
C SER A 312 42.33 -11.15 29.53
N LYS A 313 42.22 -12.00 28.50
CA LYS A 313 42.59 -11.75 27.11
C LYS A 313 41.67 -12.55 26.18
N LEU A 314 40.87 -11.86 25.36
CA LEU A 314 40.06 -12.47 24.30
C LEU A 314 40.71 -12.20 22.95
N PHE A 315 41.03 -13.26 22.20
CA PHE A 315 41.48 -13.17 20.81
C PHE A 315 40.30 -13.52 19.91
N ILE A 316 39.90 -12.61 19.04
CA ILE A 316 38.86 -12.84 18.03
C ILE A 316 39.55 -12.90 16.68
N ALA A 317 39.68 -14.10 16.13
CA ALA A 317 40.24 -14.34 14.81
C ALA A 317 39.08 -14.51 13.82
N GLN A 318 38.85 -13.51 12.96
CA GLN A 318 37.80 -13.60 11.94
C GLN A 318 38.30 -14.40 10.74
N LYS A 319 37.84 -15.65 10.62
CA LYS A 319 38.15 -16.52 9.48
C LYS A 319 37.70 -15.84 8.18
N SER A 320 38.54 -15.86 7.15
CA SER A 320 38.22 -15.30 5.83
C SER A 320 36.94 -15.94 5.24
N PRO A 321 36.16 -15.19 4.45
CA PRO A 321 35.02 -15.72 3.71
C PRO A 321 35.38 -16.96 2.89
N THR A 322 34.57 -18.02 2.99
CA THR A 322 34.74 -19.25 2.21
C THR A 322 33.99 -19.15 0.88
N PHE A 323 32.84 -18.48 0.90
CA PHE A 323 31.96 -18.31 -0.24
C PHE A 323 32.01 -16.88 -0.77
N MET A 324 31.66 -16.71 -2.04
CA MET A 324 31.50 -15.43 -2.75
C MET A 324 30.40 -15.60 -3.81
N SER A 325 29.96 -14.53 -4.47
CA SER A 325 28.99 -14.58 -5.57
C SER A 325 29.65 -14.51 -6.95
N LEU A 326 29.05 -15.21 -7.93
CA LEU A 326 29.28 -15.01 -9.36
C LEU A 326 27.93 -14.88 -10.05
N PHE A 327 27.61 -13.69 -10.53
CA PHE A 327 26.40 -13.45 -11.30
C PHE A 327 26.63 -13.91 -12.73
N HIS A 328 25.72 -14.67 -13.33
CA HIS A 328 25.95 -15.19 -14.67
C HIS A 328 24.68 -15.41 -15.49
N GLY A 329 24.77 -15.21 -16.79
CA GLY A 329 23.70 -15.49 -17.73
C GLY A 329 24.23 -15.73 -19.14
N MET A 330 23.43 -16.36 -19.98
CA MET A 330 23.80 -16.65 -21.36
C MET A 330 22.67 -16.39 -22.34
N ILE A 331 23.04 -15.99 -23.54
CA ILE A 331 22.13 -15.86 -24.67
C ILE A 331 22.68 -16.58 -25.91
N SER A 332 21.90 -17.49 -26.47
CA SER A 332 22.28 -18.29 -27.64
C SER A 332 21.38 -18.00 -28.84
N GLY A 333 21.92 -18.12 -30.05
CA GLY A 333 21.15 -17.90 -31.27
C GLY A 333 21.16 -16.44 -31.77
N VAL A 334 22.06 -15.60 -31.25
CA VAL A 334 22.15 -14.18 -31.61
C VAL A 334 22.63 -14.04 -33.06
N PRO A 335 21.86 -13.44 -33.97
CA PRO A 335 22.25 -13.30 -35.37
C PRO A 335 23.54 -12.49 -35.52
N ILE A 336 24.46 -13.01 -36.32
CA ILE A 336 25.67 -12.29 -36.77
C ILE A 336 25.67 -12.05 -38.29
N GLY A 337 24.57 -12.39 -38.96
CA GLY A 337 24.37 -12.21 -40.40
C GLY A 337 23.03 -11.55 -40.74
N GLU A 338 22.92 -11.10 -41.99
CA GLU A 338 21.76 -10.37 -42.53
C GLU A 338 20.53 -11.29 -42.73
N ASN A 339 20.74 -12.57 -43.07
CA ASN A 339 19.68 -13.45 -43.62
C ASN A 339 18.88 -14.26 -42.59
N MET A 340 19.11 -14.10 -41.28
CA MET A 340 18.40 -14.86 -40.25
C MET A 340 17.01 -14.25 -39.96
N PRO A 341 15.92 -15.05 -39.95
CA PRO A 341 14.59 -14.57 -39.61
C PRO A 341 14.57 -14.03 -38.18
N VAL A 342 14.08 -12.81 -38.03
CA VAL A 342 13.97 -12.12 -36.73
C VAL A 342 12.60 -12.45 -36.14
N ILE A 343 12.59 -13.06 -34.95
CA ILE A 343 11.38 -13.17 -34.13
C ILE A 343 11.38 -11.93 -33.22
N ASP A 344 10.34 -11.11 -33.33
CA ASP A 344 10.16 -9.92 -32.50
C ASP A 344 9.17 -10.20 -31.38
N GLU A 345 9.55 -9.94 -30.13
CA GLU A 345 8.64 -10.10 -28.98
C GLU A 345 7.68 -8.91 -28.81
N ARG A 346 7.90 -7.78 -29.52
CA ARG A 346 7.00 -6.63 -29.44
C ARG A 346 5.58 -7.00 -29.88
N PRO A 347 4.54 -6.73 -29.05
CA PRO A 347 3.16 -6.97 -29.44
C PRO A 347 2.68 -5.98 -30.52
N SER A 348 1.59 -6.31 -31.20
CA SER A 348 0.91 -5.36 -32.08
C SER A 348 0.10 -4.36 -31.28
N SER A 349 0.00 -3.11 -31.74
CA SER A 349 -0.82 -2.09 -31.09
C SER A 349 -2.31 -2.49 -31.02
N GLU A 350 -2.81 -3.19 -32.04
CA GLU A 350 -4.19 -3.72 -32.09
C GLU A 350 -4.48 -4.81 -31.04
N ALA A 351 -3.45 -5.42 -30.43
CA ALA A 351 -3.63 -6.41 -29.37
C ALA A 351 -3.72 -5.78 -27.97
N LEU A 352 -3.53 -4.46 -27.87
CA LEU A 352 -3.55 -3.74 -26.60
C LEU A 352 -4.98 -3.32 -26.24
N SER A 353 -5.32 -3.45 -24.97
CA SER A 353 -6.54 -2.92 -24.36
C SER A 353 -6.16 -2.05 -23.18
N VAL A 354 -6.84 -0.91 -23.02
CA VAL A 354 -6.49 0.12 -22.05
C VAL A 354 -7.68 0.42 -21.16
N ALA A 355 -7.44 0.56 -19.87
CA ALA A 355 -8.38 1.13 -18.92
C ALA A 355 -7.78 2.35 -18.21
N ALA A 356 -8.65 3.27 -17.82
CA ALA A 356 -8.33 4.47 -17.04
C ALA A 356 -9.21 4.57 -15.79
N GLY A 357 -8.67 5.20 -14.75
CA GLY A 357 -9.33 5.40 -13.47
C GLY A 357 -8.49 6.21 -12.50
N PHE A 358 -8.96 6.39 -11.26
CA PHE A 358 -8.20 7.07 -10.20
C PHE A 358 -7.66 6.11 -9.14
N ASP A 359 -8.25 4.91 -9.03
CA ASP A 359 -7.81 3.88 -8.10
C ASP A 359 -7.59 2.53 -8.81
N THR A 360 -7.18 1.51 -8.03
CA THR A 360 -6.94 0.17 -8.55
C THR A 360 -8.21 -0.55 -8.98
N ASP A 361 -9.35 -0.22 -8.38
CA ASP A 361 -10.62 -0.92 -8.51
C ASP A 361 -11.31 -0.50 -9.80
N ASP A 362 -11.17 0.78 -10.15
CA ASP A 362 -11.53 1.35 -11.44
C ASP A 362 -10.86 0.59 -12.57
N LEU A 363 -9.52 0.47 -12.53
CA LEU A 363 -8.73 -0.14 -13.59
C LEU A 363 -9.10 -1.60 -13.83
N VAL A 364 -9.33 -2.33 -12.76
CA VAL A 364 -9.61 -3.77 -12.80
C VAL A 364 -11.01 -4.03 -13.29
N THR A 365 -11.97 -3.27 -12.77
CA THR A 365 -13.36 -3.45 -13.16
C THR A 365 -13.59 -2.97 -14.58
N ALA A 366 -12.97 -1.85 -14.97
CA ALA A 366 -13.03 -1.37 -16.35
C ALA A 366 -12.52 -2.43 -17.34
N LEU A 367 -11.36 -3.05 -17.07
CA LEU A 367 -10.84 -4.14 -17.90
C LEU A 367 -11.73 -5.38 -17.89
N GLY A 368 -12.33 -5.69 -16.74
CA GLY A 368 -13.19 -6.87 -16.54
C GLY A 368 -14.64 -6.68 -16.99
N ALA A 369 -15.06 -5.46 -17.34
CA ALA A 369 -16.47 -5.10 -17.53
C ALA A 369 -17.15 -5.97 -18.62
N ASP A 370 -16.48 -6.18 -19.74
CA ASP A 370 -16.97 -7.00 -20.87
C ASP A 370 -17.19 -8.47 -20.48
N ALA A 371 -16.49 -8.97 -19.44
CA ALA A 371 -16.64 -10.33 -18.96
C ALA A 371 -17.80 -10.49 -17.96
N ILE A 372 -18.28 -9.39 -17.37
CA ILE A 372 -19.23 -9.43 -16.24
C ILE A 372 -20.67 -9.09 -16.70
N GLY A 373 -20.85 -8.26 -17.74
CA GLY A 373 -22.15 -8.10 -18.40
C GLY A 373 -22.31 -6.84 -19.25
N ASP A 374 -23.23 -6.89 -20.23
CA ASP A 374 -23.40 -5.85 -21.26
C ASP A 374 -24.28 -4.65 -20.82
N SER A 375 -24.97 -4.75 -19.68
CA SER A 375 -25.86 -3.67 -19.19
C SER A 375 -25.19 -2.78 -18.16
N VAL A 376 -25.52 -1.48 -18.17
CA VAL A 376 -25.00 -0.49 -17.22
C VAL A 376 -25.23 -0.91 -15.76
N SER A 377 -26.37 -1.52 -15.45
CA SER A 377 -26.67 -2.00 -14.10
C SER A 377 -25.82 -3.20 -13.67
N GLN A 378 -25.50 -4.11 -14.59
CA GLN A 378 -24.59 -5.23 -14.31
C GLN A 378 -23.15 -4.75 -14.14
N ARG A 379 -22.69 -3.82 -14.99
CA ARG A 379 -21.37 -3.17 -14.85
C ARG A 379 -21.26 -2.47 -13.50
N ARG A 380 -22.23 -1.64 -13.11
CA ARG A 380 -22.20 -0.97 -11.80
C ARG A 380 -22.23 -1.94 -10.62
N ALA A 381 -22.98 -3.04 -10.72
CA ALA A 381 -22.96 -4.06 -9.66
C ALA A 381 -21.60 -4.75 -9.53
N ALA A 382 -20.89 -4.96 -10.64
CA ALA A 382 -19.53 -5.49 -10.66
C ALA A 382 -18.52 -4.53 -10.03
N GLU A 383 -18.61 -3.25 -10.37
CA GLU A 383 -17.78 -2.17 -9.79
C GLU A 383 -17.94 -2.13 -8.27
N MET A 384 -19.18 -2.16 -7.78
CA MET A 384 -19.44 -2.16 -6.33
C MET A 384 -18.92 -3.43 -5.64
N LEU A 385 -18.95 -4.59 -6.30
CA LEU A 385 -18.37 -5.83 -5.77
C LEU A 385 -16.85 -5.77 -5.72
N ALA A 386 -16.20 -5.22 -6.75
CA ALA A 386 -14.75 -5.04 -6.77
C ALA A 386 -14.29 -4.07 -5.67
N ALA A 387 -14.93 -2.90 -5.56
CA ALA A 387 -14.65 -1.91 -4.52
C ALA A 387 -14.88 -2.48 -3.11
N ALA A 388 -15.97 -3.25 -2.90
CA ALA A 388 -16.22 -3.91 -1.62
C ALA A 388 -15.16 -4.97 -1.28
N PHE A 389 -14.65 -5.67 -2.29
CA PHE A 389 -13.62 -6.71 -2.13
C PHE A 389 -12.27 -6.12 -1.73
N THR A 390 -11.77 -5.14 -2.47
CA THR A 390 -10.48 -4.48 -2.24
C THR A 390 -10.46 -3.70 -0.93
N SER A 391 -11.63 -3.28 -0.45
CA SER A 391 -11.81 -2.50 0.77
C SER A 391 -12.17 -3.32 2.01
N ASP A 392 -12.22 -4.66 1.92
CA ASP A 392 -12.62 -5.56 3.02
C ASP A 392 -14.02 -5.22 3.58
N LEU A 393 -14.95 -4.83 2.70
CA LEU A 393 -16.34 -4.45 3.01
C LEU A 393 -17.37 -5.47 2.48
N MET A 394 -16.93 -6.62 1.98
CA MET A 394 -17.82 -7.66 1.43
C MET A 394 -18.88 -8.15 2.43
N ASP A 395 -18.51 -8.28 3.71
CA ASP A 395 -19.42 -8.68 4.79
C ASP A 395 -20.45 -7.59 5.13
N ARG A 396 -20.16 -6.33 4.76
CA ARG A 396 -21.02 -5.17 5.03
C ARG A 396 -22.02 -4.90 3.91
N MET A 397 -21.86 -5.44 2.71
CA MET A 397 -22.74 -5.17 1.56
C MET A 397 -24.22 -5.45 1.83
N GLY A 398 -24.53 -6.45 2.67
CA GLY A 398 -25.91 -6.78 3.07
C GLY A 398 -26.43 -5.98 4.28
N THR A 399 -25.62 -5.11 4.87
CA THR A 399 -26.00 -4.27 6.02
C THR A 399 -26.64 -2.96 5.56
N GLN A 400 -27.38 -2.29 6.45
CA GLN A 400 -28.08 -1.03 6.14
C GLN A 400 -27.15 0.06 5.59
N ASP A 401 -25.93 0.18 6.12
CA ASP A 401 -24.96 1.21 5.73
C ASP A 401 -23.93 0.72 4.68
N GLY A 402 -24.01 -0.55 4.25
CA GLY A 402 -22.98 -1.20 3.44
C GLY A 402 -22.69 -0.50 2.11
N LEU A 403 -23.73 -0.15 1.37
CA LEU A 403 -23.59 0.53 0.08
C LEU A 403 -23.02 1.94 0.25
N ARG A 404 -23.36 2.62 1.35
CA ARG A 404 -22.85 3.96 1.66
C ARG A 404 -21.38 3.92 2.06
N ASP A 405 -20.97 2.91 2.82
CA ASP A 405 -19.56 2.68 3.17
C ASP A 405 -18.70 2.40 1.93
N ILE A 406 -19.22 1.68 0.93
CA ILE A 406 -18.53 1.45 -0.35
C ILE A 406 -18.40 2.76 -1.14
N ALA A 407 -19.48 3.54 -1.26
CA ALA A 407 -19.43 4.81 -1.99
C ALA A 407 -18.47 5.83 -1.34
N GLU A 408 -18.44 5.89 -0.01
CA GLU A 408 -17.46 6.71 0.72
C GLU A 408 -16.02 6.28 0.47
N ARG A 409 -15.82 4.97 0.35
CA ARG A 409 -14.52 4.40 0.09
C ARG A 409 -14.04 4.70 -1.33
N GLU A 410 -14.89 4.55 -2.34
CA GLU A 410 -14.62 4.99 -3.73
C GLU A 410 -14.23 6.49 -3.75
N HIS A 411 -14.95 7.34 -3.02
CA HIS A 411 -14.61 8.78 -2.90
C HIS A 411 -13.26 9.02 -2.23
N ASP A 412 -13.00 8.35 -1.10
CA ASP A 412 -11.77 8.52 -0.32
C ASP A 412 -10.52 8.01 -1.05
N ASP A 413 -10.64 6.96 -1.87
CA ASP A 413 -9.54 6.38 -2.64
C ASP A 413 -9.05 7.31 -3.77
N MET A 414 -9.81 8.35 -4.13
CA MET A 414 -9.36 9.42 -5.02
C MET A 414 -8.39 10.43 -4.38
N PHE A 415 -8.00 10.23 -3.12
CA PHE A 415 -7.10 11.13 -2.40
C PHE A 415 -5.86 10.42 -1.86
N SER A 416 -4.71 11.10 -1.95
CA SER A 416 -3.51 10.75 -1.20
C SER A 416 -3.39 11.70 0.00
N SER A 417 -2.60 11.30 1.00
CA SER A 417 -2.44 12.10 2.22
C SER A 417 -0.99 12.26 2.61
N ARG A 418 -0.61 13.49 3.01
CA ARG A 418 0.69 13.80 3.62
C ARG A 418 0.53 14.25 5.07
N PRO A 419 1.52 14.01 5.94
CA PRO A 419 1.51 14.57 7.29
C PRO A 419 1.40 16.10 7.23
N GLY A 420 0.44 16.69 7.95
CA GLY A 420 0.36 18.14 8.08
C GLY A 420 1.27 18.66 9.20
N LYS A 421 1.44 19.99 9.29
CA LYS A 421 2.07 20.62 10.46
C LYS A 421 1.17 20.47 11.70
N PRO A 422 1.71 20.20 12.90
CA PRO A 422 0.95 20.18 14.15
C PRO A 422 0.19 21.50 14.34
N LEU A 423 -1.02 21.42 14.88
CA LEU A 423 -1.80 22.62 15.18
C LEU A 423 -1.25 23.27 16.46
N PRO A 424 -1.13 24.61 16.53
CA PRO A 424 -0.65 25.31 17.72
C PRO A 424 -1.44 24.99 19.01
N ALA A 425 -2.72 24.61 18.88
CA ALA A 425 -3.61 24.28 20.01
C ALA A 425 -3.68 22.79 20.36
N ALA A 426 -2.98 21.91 19.63
CA ALA A 426 -3.06 20.46 19.87
C ALA A 426 -2.38 20.07 21.20
N LYS A 427 -3.10 19.35 22.07
CA LYS A 427 -2.58 18.81 23.34
C LYS A 427 -2.52 17.28 23.31
N LEU A 428 -1.60 16.72 24.10
CA LEU A 428 -1.40 15.28 24.23
C LEU A 428 -2.53 14.62 25.04
N ASP A 429 -2.96 13.42 24.65
CA ASP A 429 -3.87 12.63 25.48
C ASP A 429 -3.12 11.97 26.65
N HIS A 430 -3.81 11.81 27.79
CA HIS A 430 -3.28 11.19 29.01
C HIS A 430 -4.15 9.99 29.39
N LEU A 431 -3.65 8.80 29.06
CA LEU A 431 -4.36 7.52 29.24
C LEU A 431 -3.74 6.68 30.35
N ARG A 432 -4.56 5.88 31.04
CA ARG A 432 -4.09 4.86 32.00
C ARG A 432 -3.56 3.64 31.24
N VAL A 433 -2.37 3.16 31.60
CA VAL A 433 -1.69 2.02 30.93
C VAL A 433 -2.55 0.75 30.93
N GLU A 434 -3.28 0.49 32.01
CA GLU A 434 -4.17 -0.67 32.17
C GLU A 434 -5.41 -0.64 31.28
N ASP A 435 -5.79 0.53 30.76
CA ASP A 435 -6.98 0.69 29.93
C ASP A 435 -6.72 0.67 28.42
N SER A 436 -5.45 0.66 28.00
CA SER A 436 -5.06 0.71 26.58
C SER A 436 -4.42 -0.60 26.10
N ALA A 437 -5.24 -1.64 25.84
CA ALA A 437 -4.82 -2.65 24.88
C ALA A 437 -4.87 -2.02 23.47
N SER A 438 -3.76 -2.16 22.74
CA SER A 438 -3.45 -1.48 21.49
C SER A 438 -4.42 -1.79 20.34
N VAL A 439 -5.13 -0.77 19.84
CA VAL A 439 -5.51 -0.66 18.41
C VAL A 439 -5.77 0.83 18.13
N ASN A 440 -5.08 1.40 17.14
CA ASN A 440 -5.25 2.71 16.44
C ASN A 440 -5.83 3.93 17.19
N ALA A 441 -5.25 5.12 16.93
CA ALA A 441 -5.67 6.40 17.52
C ALA A 441 -7.13 6.80 17.19
N THR A 442 -7.77 6.16 16.20
CA THR A 442 -9.17 6.37 15.82
C THR A 442 -10.14 5.32 16.37
N SER A 443 -9.67 4.27 17.06
CA SER A 443 -10.51 3.15 17.52
C SER A 443 -10.65 3.02 19.04
N VAL A 444 -10.51 4.12 19.78
CA VAL A 444 -10.77 4.16 21.23
C VAL A 444 -12.28 4.18 21.49
N GLY A 445 -12.91 3.01 21.30
CA GLY A 445 -14.32 2.74 21.59
C GLY A 445 -14.69 1.24 21.59
N ARG A 446 -13.78 0.35 21.17
CA ARG A 446 -14.07 -1.08 21.00
C ARG A 446 -13.90 -1.93 22.28
N LYS A 447 -14.16 -1.38 23.48
CA LYS A 447 -14.17 -2.18 24.73
C LYS A 447 -15.50 -2.90 25.02
N GLY A 448 -16.54 -2.66 24.23
CA GLY A 448 -17.84 -3.33 24.40
C GLY A 448 -17.93 -4.78 23.91
N ARG A 449 -17.18 -5.19 22.88
CA ARG A 449 -17.33 -6.55 22.28
C ARG A 449 -16.37 -7.62 22.81
N ALA A 450 -15.17 -7.25 23.28
CA ALA A 450 -14.20 -8.24 23.75
C ALA A 450 -14.49 -8.82 25.15
N ARG A 451 -15.40 -8.19 25.92
CA ARG A 451 -15.77 -8.64 27.25
C ARG A 451 -17.04 -9.50 27.28
N MET A 452 -18.00 -9.27 26.38
CA MET A 452 -19.21 -10.10 26.28
C MET A 452 -19.01 -11.40 25.48
N SER A 453 -18.01 -11.50 24.60
CA SER A 453 -17.70 -12.77 23.94
C SER A 453 -16.95 -13.78 24.83
N LYS A 454 -16.57 -13.40 26.05
CA LYS A 454 -15.83 -14.26 26.99
C LYS A 454 -16.69 -14.91 28.07
N GLU A 455 -17.99 -14.65 28.12
CA GLU A 455 -18.87 -15.27 29.13
C GLU A 455 -19.76 -16.42 28.60
N SER A 456 -19.68 -16.79 27.31
CA SER A 456 -20.48 -17.90 26.76
C SER A 456 -19.69 -19.08 26.16
N THR A 457 -18.39 -19.19 26.38
CA THR A 457 -17.64 -20.41 26.04
C THR A 457 -16.94 -20.94 27.26
N ALA A 458 -17.63 -21.82 27.97
CA ALA A 458 -16.96 -22.83 28.79
C ALA A 458 -15.94 -23.53 27.87
N GLU A 459 -14.66 -23.37 28.19
CA GLU A 459 -13.53 -23.99 27.51
C GLU A 459 -13.72 -25.50 27.45
N ARG A 460 -14.18 -26.00 26.30
CA ARG A 460 -13.79 -27.34 25.87
C ARG A 460 -12.37 -27.21 25.31
N VAL A 461 -11.40 -27.55 26.16
CA VAL A 461 -10.04 -27.90 25.72
C VAL A 461 -10.18 -29.07 24.75
N SER A 462 -10.11 -28.80 23.44
CA SER A 462 -9.96 -29.82 22.42
C SER A 462 -8.45 -30.10 22.26
N PRO A 463 -7.97 -31.33 22.48
CA PRO A 463 -6.55 -31.67 22.43
C PRO A 463 -6.11 -31.99 21.00
N LEU A 464 -6.39 -31.09 20.06
CA LEU A 464 -5.93 -31.23 18.67
C LEU A 464 -4.95 -30.11 18.34
N PRO A 465 -3.70 -30.44 17.97
CA PRO A 465 -2.67 -29.46 17.67
C PRO A 465 -3.03 -28.67 16.41
N ARG A 466 -2.80 -27.35 16.43
CA ARG A 466 -2.89 -26.48 15.25
C ARG A 466 -1.59 -26.61 14.45
N TRP A 467 -1.69 -26.70 13.13
CA TRP A 467 -0.60 -27.11 12.24
C TRP A 467 0.56 -26.10 12.07
N ARG A 468 0.61 -25.02 12.85
CA ARG A 468 1.58 -23.91 12.66
C ARG A 468 2.52 -23.61 13.84
N ASP A 469 2.51 -24.43 14.89
CA ASP A 469 3.53 -24.30 15.93
C ASP A 469 4.78 -25.11 15.56
N LYS A 470 5.95 -24.46 15.54
CA LYS A 470 7.26 -25.12 15.35
C LYS A 470 7.46 -26.18 16.43
N VAL A 471 7.38 -27.45 16.05
CA VAL A 471 7.79 -28.57 16.90
C VAL A 471 9.31 -28.55 16.99
N VAL A 472 9.83 -28.00 18.09
CA VAL A 472 11.23 -28.17 18.49
C VAL A 472 11.32 -29.49 19.25
N PHE A 473 11.97 -30.50 18.67
CA PHE A 473 12.34 -31.70 19.40
C PHE A 473 13.55 -31.38 20.28
N SER A 474 13.32 -31.14 21.57
CA SER A 474 14.39 -31.14 22.59
C SER A 474 14.48 -32.52 23.24
N GLU A 475 15.70 -33.03 23.39
CA GLU A 475 15.99 -34.25 24.16
C GLU A 475 15.54 -34.12 25.63
N GLU A 476 15.16 -35.28 26.19
CA GLU A 476 14.56 -35.50 27.51
C GLU A 476 15.14 -34.65 28.64
N MET A 477 14.34 -33.74 29.22
CA MET A 477 14.47 -33.35 30.63
C MET A 477 13.12 -33.04 31.28
N GLN A 478 13.01 -33.48 32.53
CA GLN A 478 11.81 -33.51 33.39
C GLN A 478 11.01 -32.19 33.41
N ALA A 479 9.68 -32.33 33.32
CA ALA A 479 8.73 -31.24 33.51
C ALA A 479 8.89 -30.59 34.90
N PRO A 480 9.01 -29.25 35.01
CA PRO A 480 8.99 -28.58 36.30
C PRO A 480 7.58 -28.65 36.90
N LYS A 481 7.47 -29.10 38.16
CA LYS A 481 6.22 -29.00 38.94
C LYS A 481 5.85 -27.53 39.11
N ALA A 482 4.72 -27.13 38.55
CA ALA A 482 4.12 -25.83 38.80
C ALA A 482 3.85 -25.66 40.32
N PRO A 483 4.26 -24.56 40.95
CA PRO A 483 3.86 -24.26 42.32
C PRO A 483 2.35 -23.88 42.34
N PRO A 484 1.65 -24.13 43.46
CA PRO A 484 0.25 -23.72 43.60
C PRO A 484 0.16 -22.19 43.52
N ILE A 485 -0.68 -21.71 42.61
CA ILE A 485 -1.01 -20.30 42.48
C ILE A 485 -1.91 -19.92 43.66
N GLU A 486 -1.31 -19.43 44.74
CA GLU A 486 -2.03 -18.63 45.74
C GLU A 486 -2.23 -17.22 45.17
N LEU A 487 -3.47 -16.89 44.81
CA LEU A 487 -3.90 -15.53 44.51
C LEU A 487 -3.76 -14.66 45.76
N LYS A 488 -2.59 -14.03 45.93
CA LYS A 488 -2.40 -12.94 46.89
C LYS A 488 -3.09 -11.69 46.38
N SER A 489 -4.19 -11.32 47.04
CA SER A 489 -5.04 -10.16 46.78
C SER A 489 -4.42 -8.78 47.09
N ASP A 490 -3.10 -8.68 47.33
CA ASP A 490 -2.48 -7.44 47.83
C ASP A 490 -1.64 -6.67 46.80
N ALA A 491 -1.60 -7.09 45.53
CA ALA A 491 -0.82 -6.42 44.49
C ALA A 491 -1.58 -5.32 43.70
N ILE A 492 -2.86 -5.06 43.98
CA ILE A 492 -3.69 -4.16 43.14
C ILE A 492 -3.59 -2.67 43.54
N ARG A 493 -2.96 -2.31 44.67
CA ARG A 493 -2.86 -0.89 45.08
C ARG A 493 -1.62 -0.13 44.58
N GLY A 494 -0.69 -0.79 43.90
CA GLY A 494 0.59 -0.20 43.47
C GLY A 494 0.70 0.26 42.02
N ALA A 495 -0.17 -0.21 41.12
CA ALA A 495 -0.02 -0.03 39.66
C ALA A 495 -0.75 1.20 39.07
N LEU A 496 -1.49 1.95 39.89
CA LEU A 496 -2.35 3.08 39.48
C LEU A 496 -1.61 4.36 39.03
N LYS A 497 -0.31 4.31 38.69
CA LYS A 497 0.51 5.53 38.49
C LYS A 497 1.29 5.63 37.18
N ASP A 498 1.31 4.62 36.32
CA ASP A 498 2.04 4.75 35.06
C ASP A 498 1.22 5.54 34.03
N ARG A 499 1.72 6.75 33.72
CA ARG A 499 1.17 7.71 32.75
C ARG A 499 1.72 7.39 31.38
N ARG A 500 0.86 7.07 30.40
CA ARG A 500 1.22 7.06 28.98
C ARG A 500 0.74 8.34 28.32
N THR A 501 1.67 9.16 27.85
CA THR A 501 1.39 10.29 26.95
C THR A 501 1.32 9.78 25.52
N VAL A 502 0.21 10.03 24.82
CA VAL A 502 0.06 9.71 23.40
C VAL A 502 0.04 11.02 22.62
N GLU A 503 1.00 11.18 21.71
CA GLU A 503 1.01 12.29 20.77
C GLU A 503 -0.03 12.06 19.68
N ARG A 504 -0.95 13.01 19.53
CA ARG A 504 -1.93 12.98 18.45
C ARG A 504 -1.20 13.28 17.15
N PRO A 505 -1.26 12.40 16.14
CA PRO A 505 -0.63 12.68 14.86
C PRO A 505 -1.22 13.96 14.28
N ALA A 506 -0.37 14.80 13.68
CA ALA A 506 -0.80 16.04 13.08
C ALA A 506 -1.88 15.78 12.00
N PRO A 507 -2.88 16.66 11.87
CA PRO A 507 -3.96 16.44 10.90
C PRO A 507 -3.39 16.42 9.48
N ARG A 508 -3.67 15.33 8.75
CA ARG A 508 -3.18 15.12 7.38
C ARG A 508 -3.72 16.19 6.43
N LEU A 509 -2.92 16.51 5.42
CA LEU A 509 -3.35 17.24 4.23
C LEU A 509 -3.68 16.23 3.15
N PHE A 510 -4.84 16.41 2.50
CA PHE A 510 -5.29 15.54 1.43
C PHE A 510 -5.10 16.25 0.09
N MET A 511 -4.59 15.53 -0.89
CA MET A 511 -4.38 15.99 -2.26
C MET A 511 -4.94 14.96 -3.24
N PRO A 512 -5.36 15.37 -4.44
CA PRO A 512 -5.94 14.45 -5.41
C PRO A 512 -4.94 13.37 -5.81
N GLN A 513 -5.41 12.14 -5.99
CA GLN A 513 -4.61 11.09 -6.61
C GLN A 513 -4.40 11.39 -8.10
N PRO A 514 -3.23 11.06 -8.64
CA PRO A 514 -3.00 11.07 -10.08
C PRO A 514 -3.93 10.07 -10.79
N PRO A 515 -4.47 10.42 -11.96
CA PRO A 515 -5.10 9.44 -12.84
C PRO A 515 -4.14 8.27 -13.11
N SER A 516 -4.68 7.07 -13.27
CA SER A 516 -3.90 5.87 -13.54
C SER A 516 -4.41 5.17 -14.80
N LEU A 517 -3.52 4.43 -15.46
CA LEU A 517 -3.81 3.62 -16.64
C LEU A 517 -3.39 2.18 -16.40
N ALA A 518 -4.18 1.25 -16.94
CA ALA A 518 -3.83 -0.16 -17.03
C ALA A 518 -3.85 -0.60 -18.49
N ILE A 519 -2.82 -1.32 -18.94
CA ILE A 519 -2.62 -1.72 -20.32
C ILE A 519 -2.45 -3.24 -20.35
N LYS A 520 -3.44 -3.93 -20.91
CA LYS A 520 -3.42 -5.37 -21.15
C LYS A 520 -2.82 -5.66 -22.52
N GLY A 521 -1.97 -6.67 -22.62
CA GLY A 521 -1.32 -7.06 -23.88
C GLY A 521 0.07 -6.42 -24.10
N ALA A 522 0.52 -5.57 -23.16
CA ALA A 522 1.78 -4.83 -23.26
C ALA A 522 3.03 -5.74 -23.19
N LYS A 523 2.87 -7.00 -22.81
CA LYS A 523 3.87 -8.02 -22.51
C LYS A 523 4.99 -7.48 -21.65
N PRO A 524 4.68 -7.03 -20.44
CA PRO A 524 5.70 -6.45 -19.60
C PRO A 524 6.74 -7.57 -19.29
N SER A 525 8.04 -7.25 -19.29
CA SER A 525 9.16 -8.20 -19.03
C SER A 525 9.31 -8.75 -17.59
N LEU A 526 9.29 -10.07 -17.39
CA LEU A 526 9.39 -10.71 -16.07
C LEU A 526 10.82 -10.70 -15.47
N ARG A 527 11.76 -9.96 -16.07
CA ARG A 527 13.17 -9.93 -15.66
C ARG A 527 13.45 -9.09 -14.40
N HIS A 528 12.52 -8.21 -14.03
CA HIS A 528 12.63 -7.31 -12.88
C HIS A 528 11.44 -7.59 -11.93
N HIS A 529 11.73 -7.72 -10.64
CA HIS A 529 10.81 -8.03 -9.54
C HIS A 529 10.14 -9.41 -9.57
N TYR A 530 10.65 -10.34 -10.40
CA TYR A 530 10.15 -11.72 -10.54
C TYR A 530 11.27 -12.75 -10.79
N ASP A 531 12.49 -12.50 -10.29
CA ASP A 531 13.60 -13.45 -10.44
C ASP A 531 13.30 -14.86 -9.85
N GLY A 532 12.39 -14.96 -8.88
CA GLY A 532 11.88 -16.20 -8.30
C GLY A 532 10.76 -16.93 -9.08
N LEU A 533 10.33 -16.45 -10.25
CA LEU A 533 9.17 -16.98 -11.01
C LEU A 533 9.22 -18.49 -11.30
N HIS A 534 10.42 -19.04 -11.45
CA HIS A 534 10.63 -20.43 -11.87
C HIS A 534 10.72 -21.42 -10.69
N ASP A 535 10.42 -20.96 -9.47
CA ASP A 535 10.35 -21.79 -8.27
C ASP A 535 8.94 -21.71 -7.63
N ASP A 536 8.43 -22.85 -7.17
CA ASP A 536 7.10 -22.93 -6.56
C ASP A 536 6.98 -22.07 -5.27
N ASN A 537 8.10 -21.75 -4.61
CA ASN A 537 8.15 -20.89 -3.42
C ASN A 537 8.54 -19.44 -3.73
N GLY A 538 8.66 -19.07 -5.01
CA GLY A 538 9.04 -17.71 -5.43
C GLY A 538 10.48 -17.34 -5.09
N ARG A 539 11.41 -18.32 -5.05
CA ARG A 539 12.83 -18.09 -4.72
C ARG A 539 13.75 -18.26 -5.92
N LEU A 540 14.84 -17.48 -5.97
CA LEU A 540 15.85 -17.61 -7.02
C LEU A 540 16.76 -18.83 -6.78
N ARG A 541 16.72 -19.80 -7.70
CA ARG A 541 17.59 -20.99 -7.63
C ARG A 541 19.02 -20.66 -8.04
N CYS A 542 19.96 -20.76 -7.10
CA CYS A 542 21.41 -20.68 -7.33
C CYS A 542 22.03 -22.08 -7.40
N ARG A 543 23.30 -22.17 -7.83
CA ARG A 543 24.04 -23.45 -7.92
C ARG A 543 25.48 -23.32 -7.44
N TYR A 544 26.05 -24.42 -6.98
CA TYR A 544 27.51 -24.54 -6.88
C TYR A 544 28.13 -24.75 -8.27
N PRO A 545 29.38 -24.31 -8.49
CA PRO A 545 30.07 -24.45 -9.78
C PRO A 545 30.21 -25.90 -10.28
N ASN A 546 30.36 -26.86 -9.36
CA ASN A 546 30.45 -28.28 -9.68
C ASN A 546 29.14 -28.89 -10.21
N GLU A 547 28.01 -28.21 -10.01
CA GLU A 547 26.69 -28.62 -10.51
C GLU A 547 26.42 -28.16 -11.94
N ALA A 548 27.25 -27.26 -12.50
CA ALA A 548 27.11 -26.82 -13.89
C ALA A 548 27.28 -27.99 -14.89
N VAL A 549 26.62 -27.89 -16.04
CA VAL A 549 26.67 -28.93 -17.09
C VAL A 549 28.05 -29.00 -17.73
N LYS A 550 28.74 -30.14 -17.57
CA LYS A 550 30.11 -30.37 -18.05
C LYS A 550 30.20 -31.01 -19.43
N GLY A 551 29.08 -31.53 -19.93
CA GLY A 551 29.03 -32.26 -21.19
C GLY A 551 27.79 -33.14 -21.31
N ILE A 552 27.74 -33.90 -22.40
CA ILE A 552 26.73 -34.94 -22.64
C ILE A 552 27.48 -36.28 -22.61
N LYS A 553 27.13 -37.12 -21.64
CA LYS A 553 27.78 -38.39 -21.34
C LYS A 553 27.88 -39.26 -22.58
N GLY A 554 29.11 -39.66 -22.92
CA GLY A 554 29.39 -40.51 -24.08
C GLY A 554 29.30 -39.81 -25.45
N VAL A 555 29.08 -38.50 -25.48
CA VAL A 555 29.03 -37.68 -26.71
C VAL A 555 30.13 -36.63 -26.71
N VAL A 556 30.05 -35.62 -25.84
CA VAL A 556 30.96 -34.46 -25.86
C VAL A 556 31.25 -33.97 -24.45
N LYS A 557 32.50 -33.60 -24.19
CA LYS A 557 32.92 -32.94 -22.96
C LYS A 557 33.24 -31.48 -23.25
N ALA A 558 32.69 -30.56 -22.48
CA ALA A 558 32.83 -29.13 -22.73
C ALA A 558 34.31 -28.67 -22.65
N LYS A 559 35.10 -29.27 -21.75
CA LYS A 559 36.53 -28.97 -21.60
C LYS A 559 37.37 -29.29 -22.84
N ASP A 560 36.95 -30.26 -23.65
CA ASP A 560 37.66 -30.62 -24.88
C ASP A 560 37.41 -29.58 -25.99
N LEU A 561 36.27 -28.88 -25.93
CA LEU A 561 35.91 -27.80 -26.85
C LEU A 561 36.62 -26.49 -26.47
N VAL A 562 36.58 -26.13 -25.19
CA VAL A 562 37.19 -24.91 -24.64
C VAL A 562 38.05 -25.28 -23.44
N PRO A 563 39.35 -25.54 -23.65
CA PRO A 563 40.26 -25.85 -22.55
C PRO A 563 40.52 -24.63 -21.65
N THR A 564 40.53 -23.42 -22.20
CA THR A 564 40.86 -22.17 -21.49
C THR A 564 40.27 -20.97 -22.24
N LEU A 565 40.02 -19.86 -21.54
CA LEU A 565 39.65 -18.56 -22.11
C LEU A 565 40.87 -17.66 -22.43
N GLY A 566 42.08 -18.11 -22.10
CA GLY A 566 43.31 -17.35 -22.31
C GLY A 566 43.51 -16.18 -21.35
N SER A 567 42.84 -16.18 -20.19
CA SER A 567 42.97 -15.14 -19.16
C SER A 567 43.03 -15.73 -17.75
N GLY A 568 43.98 -15.27 -16.94
CA GLY A 568 44.11 -15.58 -15.51
C GLY A 568 43.63 -14.44 -14.61
N ALA A 569 43.06 -13.37 -15.19
CA ALA A 569 42.58 -12.18 -14.48
C ALA A 569 41.09 -12.23 -14.13
N ILE A 570 40.39 -13.33 -14.45
CA ILE A 570 38.97 -13.50 -14.21
C ILE A 570 38.70 -14.73 -13.33
N PRO A 571 37.56 -14.78 -12.62
CA PRO A 571 37.16 -15.97 -11.85
C PRO A 571 37.18 -17.25 -12.71
N PRO A 572 37.73 -18.37 -12.21
CA PRO A 572 37.80 -19.62 -12.95
C PRO A 572 36.40 -20.16 -13.31
N GLU A 573 35.39 -19.86 -12.51
CA GLU A 573 34.00 -20.26 -12.75
C GLU A 573 33.42 -19.67 -14.05
N VAL A 574 33.98 -18.56 -14.57
CA VAL A 574 33.57 -18.01 -15.87
C VAL A 574 33.80 -19.02 -17.00
N LEU A 575 34.92 -19.76 -16.97
CA LEU A 575 35.19 -20.81 -17.94
C LEU A 575 34.16 -21.94 -17.84
N THR A 576 33.70 -22.26 -16.62
CA THR A 576 32.64 -23.25 -16.38
C THR A 576 31.32 -22.81 -17.02
N ILE A 577 30.91 -21.56 -16.84
CA ILE A 577 29.67 -21.04 -17.47
C ILE A 577 29.79 -20.97 -18.99
N VAL A 578 30.92 -20.52 -19.54
CA VAL A 578 31.13 -20.50 -21.01
C VAL A 578 31.03 -21.92 -21.58
N ARG A 579 31.63 -22.90 -20.91
CA ARG A 579 31.56 -24.32 -21.29
C ARG A 579 30.13 -24.85 -21.24
N GLU A 580 29.39 -24.56 -20.18
CA GLU A 580 27.97 -24.92 -20.03
C GLU A 580 27.13 -24.30 -21.17
N ALA A 581 27.34 -23.02 -21.49
CA ALA A 581 26.63 -22.32 -22.54
C ALA A 581 26.81 -22.94 -23.93
N LEU A 582 27.99 -23.50 -24.19
CA LEU A 582 28.25 -24.23 -25.43
C LEU A 582 27.49 -25.55 -25.52
N VAL A 583 27.40 -26.29 -24.41
CA VAL A 583 26.71 -27.58 -24.37
C VAL A 583 25.20 -27.40 -24.45
N LEU A 584 24.67 -26.34 -23.83
CA LEU A 584 23.25 -26.03 -23.77
C LEU A 584 22.75 -25.19 -24.96
N ASN A 585 23.52 -25.08 -26.05
CA ASN A 585 23.16 -24.29 -27.21
C ASN A 585 22.40 -25.12 -28.28
N PRO A 586 21.10 -24.85 -28.52
CA PRO A 586 20.29 -25.59 -29.49
C PRO A 586 20.60 -25.22 -30.95
N TYR A 587 21.34 -24.14 -31.19
CA TYR A 587 21.66 -23.64 -32.53
C TYR A 587 22.91 -24.27 -33.13
N CYS A 588 23.73 -24.97 -32.33
CA CYS A 588 25.00 -25.56 -32.79
C CYS A 588 25.09 -27.09 -32.67
N SER A 589 23.96 -27.82 -32.63
CA SER A 589 23.93 -29.28 -32.46
C SER A 589 24.82 -30.04 -33.46
N ARG A 590 24.73 -29.67 -34.74
CA ARG A 590 25.56 -30.23 -35.83
C ARG A 590 27.04 -29.95 -35.62
N TRP A 591 27.39 -28.73 -35.23
CA TRP A 591 28.77 -28.35 -34.95
C TRP A 591 29.34 -29.10 -33.74
N LEU A 592 28.57 -29.24 -32.66
CA LEU A 592 28.94 -30.04 -31.48
C LEU A 592 29.18 -31.51 -31.84
N ALA A 593 28.30 -32.11 -32.66
CA ALA A 593 28.47 -33.47 -33.14
C ALA A 593 29.74 -33.63 -34.01
N ASN A 594 30.05 -32.65 -34.86
CA ASN A 594 31.29 -32.60 -35.65
C ASN A 594 32.54 -32.49 -34.78
N ALA A 595 32.47 -31.71 -33.69
CA ALA A 595 33.58 -31.53 -32.76
C ALA A 595 33.80 -32.76 -31.87
N ALA A 596 32.72 -33.49 -31.57
CA ALA A 596 32.73 -34.68 -30.72
C ALA A 596 33.32 -35.94 -31.38
N THR A 597 33.24 -36.08 -32.71
CA THR A 597 33.73 -37.30 -33.39
C THR A 597 34.20 -37.07 -34.82
N ASP A 598 35.29 -37.75 -35.17
CA ASP A 598 35.88 -37.77 -36.52
C ASP A 598 35.24 -38.84 -37.41
N LYS A 599 34.39 -39.71 -36.84
CA LYS A 599 33.74 -40.81 -37.54
C LYS A 599 32.39 -40.38 -38.11
N ASP A 600 32.31 -40.28 -39.44
CA ASP A 600 31.09 -39.86 -40.13
C ASP A 600 29.87 -40.76 -39.84
N GLU A 601 30.06 -42.06 -39.63
CA GLU A 601 28.99 -43.02 -39.29
C GLU A 601 28.38 -42.81 -37.89
N VAL A 602 29.12 -42.22 -36.96
CA VAL A 602 28.69 -42.00 -35.57
C VAL A 602 28.05 -40.62 -35.39
N ARG A 603 28.48 -39.65 -36.21
CA ARG A 603 28.08 -38.25 -36.11
C ARG A 603 26.56 -38.03 -36.12
N PRO A 604 25.74 -38.67 -36.98
CA PRO A 604 24.28 -38.53 -36.92
C PRO A 604 23.71 -38.98 -35.57
N LYS A 605 24.25 -40.05 -34.95
CA LYS A 605 23.79 -40.54 -33.64
C LYS A 605 24.11 -39.54 -32.53
N TYR A 606 25.28 -38.93 -32.58
CA TYR A 606 25.68 -37.87 -31.64
C TYR A 606 24.81 -36.63 -31.82
N GLN A 607 24.55 -36.22 -33.06
CA GLN A 607 23.65 -35.10 -33.35
C GLN A 607 22.25 -35.36 -32.81
N SER A 608 21.63 -36.52 -33.09
CA SER A 608 20.31 -36.86 -32.56
C SER A 608 20.28 -36.92 -31.02
N ARG A 609 21.38 -37.34 -30.39
CA ARG A 609 21.50 -37.34 -28.92
C ARG A 609 21.51 -35.92 -28.36
N ILE A 610 22.26 -35.00 -28.98
CA ILE A 610 22.29 -33.59 -28.59
C ILE A 610 20.91 -32.96 -28.82
N GLU A 611 20.32 -33.16 -29.99
CA GLU A 611 18.98 -32.63 -30.32
C GLU A 611 17.90 -33.18 -29.37
N GLY A 612 17.99 -34.44 -28.94
CA GLY A 612 17.10 -35.00 -27.92
C GLY A 612 17.19 -34.30 -26.57
N GLU A 613 18.39 -33.94 -26.10
CA GLU A 613 18.54 -33.13 -24.88
C GLU A 613 18.01 -31.71 -25.07
N MET A 614 18.23 -31.09 -26.25
CA MET A 614 17.72 -29.75 -26.54
C MET A 614 16.19 -29.72 -26.62
N LEU A 615 15.56 -30.72 -27.23
CA LEU A 615 14.09 -30.87 -27.28
C LEU A 615 13.46 -31.07 -25.89
N ARG A 616 14.23 -31.61 -24.93
CA ARG A 616 13.83 -31.71 -23.52
C ARG A 616 13.95 -30.37 -22.80
N LEU A 617 14.85 -29.48 -23.19
CA LEU A 617 15.14 -28.24 -22.45
C LEU A 617 14.47 -27.00 -23.04
N TYR A 618 14.13 -27.05 -24.33
CA TYR A 618 13.58 -25.95 -25.09
C TYR A 618 12.20 -26.31 -25.65
N SER A 619 11.30 -25.33 -25.65
CA SER A 619 10.00 -25.44 -26.32
C SER A 619 10.13 -25.48 -27.84
N ALA A 620 9.03 -25.79 -28.53
CA ALA A 620 8.97 -25.76 -29.99
C ALA A 620 9.26 -24.36 -30.58
N ASP A 621 8.94 -23.30 -29.84
CA ASP A 621 9.29 -21.94 -30.20
C ASP A 621 10.70 -21.53 -29.71
N GLY A 622 11.39 -22.37 -28.93
CA GLY A 622 12.78 -22.20 -28.53
C GLY A 622 12.99 -21.51 -27.19
N ARG A 623 11.98 -21.40 -26.32
CA ARG A 623 12.12 -20.91 -24.93
C ARG A 623 12.65 -22.01 -24.02
N TYR A 624 13.58 -21.66 -23.14
CA TYR A 624 14.20 -22.60 -22.21
C TYR A 624 13.37 -22.75 -20.93
N ASP A 625 13.14 -23.97 -20.44
CA ASP A 625 12.47 -24.23 -19.14
C ASP A 625 13.29 -25.09 -18.16
N GLY A 626 14.43 -25.63 -18.58
CA GLY A 626 15.31 -26.47 -17.77
C GLY A 626 14.75 -27.84 -17.33
N SER A 627 13.43 -28.04 -17.40
CA SER A 627 12.68 -29.13 -16.79
C SER A 627 12.02 -30.06 -17.82
N GLY A 628 11.73 -29.58 -19.03
CA GLY A 628 11.02 -30.28 -20.10
C GLY A 628 9.51 -30.28 -20.00
N ALA A 629 8.95 -29.37 -19.20
CA ALA A 629 7.51 -29.12 -19.15
C ALA A 629 6.96 -28.63 -20.51
N TYR A 630 7.76 -27.86 -21.25
CA TYR A 630 7.42 -27.36 -22.57
C TYR A 630 7.30 -28.46 -23.61
N THR A 631 8.08 -29.54 -23.52
CA THR A 631 7.94 -30.71 -24.39
C THR A 631 6.55 -31.34 -24.29
N LEU A 632 5.88 -31.21 -23.13
CA LEU A 632 4.56 -31.79 -22.85
C LEU A 632 3.39 -30.84 -23.16
N SER A 633 3.67 -29.58 -23.46
CA SER A 633 2.66 -28.52 -23.53
C SER A 633 1.69 -28.67 -24.71
N GLY A 634 2.05 -29.39 -25.76
CA GLY A 634 1.18 -29.67 -26.92
C GLY A 634 0.45 -31.03 -26.88
N SER A 635 0.73 -31.91 -25.91
CA SER A 635 0.26 -33.31 -25.94
C SER A 635 -0.92 -33.62 -25.01
N LEU A 636 -1.32 -32.69 -24.14
CA LEU A 636 -2.29 -32.94 -23.06
C LEU A 636 -3.63 -32.19 -23.22
N ALA A 637 -3.84 -31.48 -24.33
CA ALA A 637 -5.07 -30.69 -24.54
C ALA A 637 -6.12 -31.42 -25.39
N ASP A 638 -7.16 -31.95 -24.74
CA ASP A 638 -8.52 -31.98 -25.29
C ASP A 638 -9.53 -31.55 -24.18
N PRO A 639 -10.01 -30.31 -24.18
CA PRO A 639 -10.94 -29.80 -23.16
C PRO A 639 -12.39 -30.28 -23.33
N GLN A 640 -12.69 -31.14 -24.31
CA GLN A 640 -14.07 -31.49 -24.72
C GLN A 640 -14.72 -32.65 -23.93
N ALA A 641 -14.33 -32.92 -22.69
CA ALA A 641 -15.07 -33.89 -21.85
C ALA A 641 -16.23 -33.19 -21.10
N PRO A 642 -17.51 -33.46 -21.42
CA PRO A 642 -18.62 -32.79 -20.75
C PRO A 642 -18.90 -33.46 -19.41
N GLY A 643 -18.69 -32.73 -18.30
CA GLY A 643 -19.24 -33.12 -17.00
C GLY A 643 -18.46 -32.65 -15.77
N LYS A 644 -18.94 -31.59 -15.12
CA LYS A 644 -18.81 -31.30 -13.67
C LYS A 644 -17.41 -31.35 -13.03
N GLU A 645 -16.35 -30.95 -13.72
CA GLU A 645 -15.09 -30.57 -13.04
C GLU A 645 -14.82 -29.09 -13.32
N THR A 646 -14.54 -28.32 -12.27
CA THR A 646 -14.14 -26.91 -12.39
C THR A 646 -12.76 -26.82 -13.03
N TRP A 647 -12.50 -25.78 -13.82
CA TRP A 647 -11.21 -25.54 -14.50
C TRP A 647 -9.99 -25.64 -13.57
N GLN A 648 -10.16 -25.29 -12.28
CA GLN A 648 -9.13 -25.42 -11.26
C GLN A 648 -8.74 -26.88 -10.99
N GLN A 649 -9.70 -27.80 -10.87
CA GLN A 649 -9.43 -29.23 -10.67
C GLN A 649 -8.73 -29.86 -11.89
N PHE A 650 -9.12 -29.43 -13.10
CA PHE A 650 -8.46 -29.84 -14.34
C PHE A 650 -7.01 -29.33 -14.41
N SER A 651 -6.79 -28.04 -14.12
CA SER A 651 -5.46 -27.43 -14.14
C SER A 651 -4.48 -28.01 -13.12
N PHE A 652 -4.95 -28.35 -11.92
CA PHE A 652 -4.10 -28.96 -10.87
C PHE A 652 -3.67 -30.40 -11.24
N ARG A 653 -4.60 -31.22 -11.74
CA ARG A 653 -4.29 -32.58 -12.23
C ARG A 653 -3.32 -32.54 -13.40
N GLU A 654 -3.56 -31.66 -14.36
CA GLU A 654 -2.68 -31.52 -15.54
C GLU A 654 -1.27 -31.06 -15.14
N THR A 655 -1.17 -30.10 -14.21
CA THR A 655 0.13 -29.61 -13.71
C THR A 655 0.90 -30.70 -12.96
N SER A 656 0.23 -31.46 -12.09
CA SER A 656 0.85 -32.55 -11.33
C SER A 656 1.31 -33.68 -12.24
N LEU A 657 0.51 -34.04 -13.25
CA LEU A 657 0.87 -35.05 -14.25
C LEU A 657 2.04 -34.59 -15.12
N LYS A 658 2.05 -33.33 -15.56
CA LYS A 658 3.18 -32.72 -16.28
C LYS A 658 4.46 -32.84 -15.45
N LYS A 659 4.44 -32.44 -14.17
CA LYS A 659 5.60 -32.54 -13.26
C LYS A 659 6.12 -33.98 -13.13
N GLN A 660 5.24 -34.98 -13.02
CA GLN A 660 5.63 -36.39 -12.97
C GLN A 660 6.30 -36.85 -14.28
N ILE A 661 5.70 -36.55 -15.43
CA ILE A 661 6.26 -36.94 -16.73
C ILE A 661 7.60 -36.22 -16.98
N THR A 662 7.73 -34.95 -16.61
CA THR A 662 9.02 -34.24 -16.70
C THR A 662 10.10 -34.86 -15.83
N ALA A 663 9.76 -35.33 -14.63
CA ALA A 663 10.71 -36.03 -13.77
C ALA A 663 11.20 -37.33 -14.41
N GLU A 664 10.31 -38.12 -15.00
CA GLU A 664 10.67 -39.33 -15.75
C GLU A 664 11.53 -39.02 -17.00
N LEU A 665 11.21 -37.95 -17.73
CA LEU A 665 12.03 -37.48 -18.86
C LEU A 665 13.42 -37.02 -18.41
N ALA A 666 13.54 -36.41 -17.23
CA ALA A 666 14.82 -35.99 -16.68
C ALA A 666 15.73 -37.18 -16.33
N VAL A 667 15.17 -38.30 -15.86
CA VAL A 667 15.91 -39.56 -15.61
C VAL A 667 16.59 -40.10 -16.89
N ALA A 668 16.00 -39.84 -18.06
CA ALA A 668 16.55 -40.26 -19.35
C ALA A 668 17.65 -39.31 -19.91
N SER A 669 17.96 -38.21 -19.22
CA SER A 669 18.97 -37.23 -19.62
C SER A 669 20.39 -37.75 -19.45
N TYR A 670 21.26 -37.40 -20.39
CA TYR A 670 22.70 -37.74 -20.37
C TYR A 670 23.56 -36.51 -20.06
N LEU A 671 22.95 -35.39 -19.64
CA LEU A 671 23.70 -34.22 -19.20
C LEU A 671 24.53 -34.56 -17.95
N GLU A 672 25.80 -34.18 -17.96
CA GLU A 672 26.70 -34.32 -16.81
C GLU A 672 26.64 -33.05 -15.95
N GLY A 673 25.60 -32.90 -15.13
CA GLY A 673 25.35 -31.75 -14.26
C GLY A 673 23.85 -31.50 -14.07
N LEU A 674 23.49 -30.37 -13.47
CA LEU A 674 22.12 -29.90 -13.29
C LEU A 674 21.80 -28.77 -14.26
N SER A 675 20.58 -28.77 -14.81
CA SER A 675 20.08 -27.66 -15.63
C SER A 675 20.16 -26.32 -14.86
N PRO A 676 20.64 -25.23 -15.50
CA PRO A 676 20.55 -23.88 -14.93
C PRO A 676 19.10 -23.42 -14.71
N SER A 677 18.93 -22.40 -13.86
CA SER A 677 17.66 -21.68 -13.73
C SER A 677 17.22 -21.11 -15.08
N PRO A 678 15.93 -21.19 -15.45
CA PRO A 678 15.45 -20.60 -16.69
C PRO A 678 15.72 -19.10 -16.82
N LEU A 679 15.83 -18.38 -15.71
CA LEU A 679 16.23 -16.97 -15.70
C LEU A 679 17.60 -16.72 -16.36
N GLY A 680 18.54 -17.66 -16.18
CA GLY A 680 19.92 -17.51 -16.66
C GLY A 680 20.17 -17.91 -18.11
N VAL A 681 19.13 -18.37 -18.83
CA VAL A 681 19.27 -18.96 -20.18
C VAL A 681 18.27 -18.34 -21.15
N THR A 682 18.78 -17.51 -22.05
CA THR A 682 17.99 -16.87 -23.10
C THR A 682 18.26 -17.51 -24.45
N ALA A 683 17.21 -17.89 -25.16
CA ALA A 683 17.28 -18.08 -26.61
C ALA A 683 16.94 -16.76 -27.29
N TRP A 684 17.80 -16.31 -28.19
CA TRP A 684 17.69 -14.97 -28.75
C TRP A 684 16.41 -14.77 -29.54
N ARG A 685 15.77 -13.63 -29.26
CA ARG A 685 14.69 -12.99 -30.01
C ARG A 685 14.89 -11.48 -29.88
N GLN A 686 14.35 -10.70 -30.81
CA GLN A 686 14.41 -9.25 -30.66
C GLN A 686 13.63 -8.87 -29.38
N PRO A 687 14.29 -8.27 -28.38
CA PRO A 687 13.71 -8.13 -27.06
C PRO A 687 12.66 -7.02 -27.03
N TRP A 688 11.64 -7.20 -26.21
CA TRP A 688 10.66 -6.18 -25.86
C TRP A 688 10.54 -6.13 -24.33
N VAL A 689 11.00 -5.04 -23.72
CA VAL A 689 11.08 -4.87 -22.26
C VAL A 689 10.48 -3.51 -21.90
N PRO A 690 9.15 -3.33 -21.93
CA PRO A 690 8.54 -2.02 -21.71
C PRO A 690 8.81 -1.53 -20.28
N LEU A 691 9.31 -0.31 -20.14
CA LEU A 691 9.68 0.31 -18.86
C LEU A 691 8.95 1.62 -18.58
N TRP A 692 8.58 2.39 -19.61
CA TRP A 692 7.90 3.67 -19.45
C TRP A 692 6.66 3.78 -20.31
N LEU A 693 5.68 4.54 -19.82
CA LEU A 693 4.55 5.04 -20.58
C LEU A 693 4.70 6.55 -20.76
N GLU A 694 4.80 6.99 -21.99
CA GLU A 694 4.65 8.39 -22.33
C GLU A 694 3.19 8.68 -22.65
N TRP A 695 2.72 9.83 -22.20
CA TRP A 695 1.31 10.20 -22.28
C TRP A 695 1.16 11.67 -22.61
N ARG A 696 0.15 11.96 -23.42
CA ARG A 696 -0.31 13.30 -23.76
C ARG A 696 -1.80 13.33 -23.58
N ILE A 697 -2.25 14.24 -22.73
CA ILE A 697 -3.64 14.40 -22.36
C ILE A 697 -4.05 15.86 -22.56
N GLU A 698 -5.33 16.06 -22.77
CA GLU A 698 -5.96 17.38 -22.77
C GLU A 698 -6.97 17.41 -21.62
N LEU A 699 -6.86 18.42 -20.77
CA LEU A 699 -7.83 18.68 -19.72
C LEU A 699 -8.77 19.77 -20.18
N GLU A 700 -10.07 19.48 -20.17
CA GLU A 700 -11.14 20.47 -20.31
C GLU A 700 -11.79 20.64 -18.95
N GLY A 701 -11.75 21.83 -18.35
CA GLY A 701 -12.29 21.99 -17.00
C GLY A 701 -12.56 23.43 -16.59
N SER A 702 -12.95 23.59 -15.33
CA SER A 702 -13.16 24.91 -14.70
C SER A 702 -12.39 24.99 -13.39
N THR A 703 -11.96 26.20 -13.06
CA THR A 703 -11.32 26.54 -11.79
C THR A 703 -12.27 27.27 -10.84
N SER A 704 -13.49 27.60 -11.30
CA SER A 704 -14.50 28.31 -10.51
C SER A 704 -15.48 27.34 -9.88
N LEU A 705 -15.73 27.49 -8.58
CA LEU A 705 -16.69 26.67 -7.86
C LEU A 705 -18.15 26.93 -8.30
N THR A 706 -18.44 28.07 -8.91
CA THR A 706 -19.79 28.42 -9.39
C THR A 706 -20.34 27.44 -10.42
N ASP A 707 -19.44 26.82 -11.18
CA ASP A 707 -19.76 25.85 -12.24
C ASP A 707 -20.06 24.45 -11.69
N TRP A 708 -20.05 24.27 -10.37
CA TRP A 708 -20.21 22.99 -9.71
C TRP A 708 -21.32 23.01 -8.67
N GLN A 709 -21.87 21.84 -8.38
CA GLN A 709 -22.81 21.61 -7.27
C GLN A 709 -22.45 20.33 -6.53
N LEU A 710 -22.63 20.33 -5.20
CA LEU A 710 -22.42 19.13 -4.39
C LEU A 710 -23.60 18.19 -4.58
N ASP A 711 -23.33 16.96 -5.02
CA ASP A 711 -24.32 15.89 -5.10
C ASP A 711 -24.29 15.05 -3.81
N GLU A 712 -24.23 13.71 -3.89
CA GLU A 712 -24.21 12.86 -2.70
C GLU A 712 -22.88 12.91 -1.93
N LEU A 713 -21.76 12.65 -2.62
CA LEU A 713 -20.41 12.65 -2.06
C LEU A 713 -19.47 13.59 -2.82
N ASP A 714 -19.65 13.70 -4.14
CA ASP A 714 -18.78 14.42 -5.06
C ASP A 714 -19.40 15.71 -5.63
N MET A 715 -18.53 16.57 -6.17
CA MET A 715 -18.94 17.75 -6.93
C MET A 715 -19.26 17.36 -8.38
N VAL A 716 -20.43 17.74 -8.87
CA VAL A 716 -20.86 17.51 -10.25
C VAL A 716 -20.88 18.85 -11.01
N ARG A 717 -20.35 18.85 -12.23
CA ARG A 717 -20.31 20.02 -13.11
C ARG A 717 -21.72 20.37 -13.57
N LYS A 718 -22.08 21.65 -13.52
CA LYS A 718 -23.33 22.18 -14.06
C LYS A 718 -23.24 22.28 -15.59
N THR A 719 -24.38 22.11 -16.26
CA THR A 719 -24.50 22.11 -17.72
C THR A 719 -24.23 23.45 -18.39
N ASP A 720 -24.28 24.55 -17.64
CA ASP A 720 -24.17 25.96 -18.09
C ASP A 720 -22.87 26.65 -17.65
N ALA A 721 -21.80 25.86 -17.43
CA ALA A 721 -20.48 26.38 -17.05
C ALA A 721 -19.93 27.37 -18.09
N ASN A 722 -19.50 28.55 -17.63
CA ASN A 722 -19.11 29.67 -18.51
C ASN A 722 -17.60 29.83 -18.68
N ASP A 723 -16.79 29.32 -17.75
CA ASP A 723 -15.34 29.48 -17.73
C ASP A 723 -14.64 28.12 -17.93
N VAL A 724 -14.39 27.78 -19.20
CA VAL A 724 -13.77 26.50 -19.59
C VAL A 724 -12.33 26.73 -19.99
N GLN A 725 -11.41 26.07 -19.29
CA GLN A 725 -9.99 26.05 -19.59
C GLN A 725 -9.63 24.76 -20.32
N MET A 726 -8.78 24.89 -21.34
CA MET A 726 -8.18 23.78 -22.08
C MET A 726 -6.68 23.75 -21.79
N ILE A 727 -6.19 22.64 -21.25
CA ILE A 727 -4.79 22.51 -20.81
C ILE A 727 -4.23 21.22 -21.40
N GLU A 728 -3.21 21.33 -22.24
CA GLU A 728 -2.47 20.18 -22.72
C GLU A 728 -1.35 19.85 -21.72
N ILE A 729 -1.27 18.58 -21.31
CA ILE A 729 -0.27 18.08 -20.38
C ILE A 729 0.42 16.88 -21.01
N VAL A 730 1.74 16.85 -20.91
CA VAL A 730 2.59 15.77 -21.43
C VAL A 730 3.49 15.27 -20.32
N GLY A 731 3.69 13.95 -20.25
CA GLY A 731 4.60 13.37 -19.28
C GLY A 731 5.05 11.97 -19.65
N ARG A 732 5.89 11.42 -18.77
CA ARG A 732 6.39 10.04 -18.83
C ARG A 732 6.28 9.42 -17.45
N SER A 733 5.77 8.22 -17.37
CA SER A 733 5.59 7.50 -16.11
C SER A 733 6.26 6.13 -16.19
N PRO A 734 6.88 5.64 -15.10
CA PRO A 734 7.37 4.27 -15.05
C PRO A 734 6.20 3.27 -15.09
N LEU A 735 6.41 2.15 -15.79
CA LEU A 735 5.45 1.05 -15.85
C LEU A 735 5.65 0.10 -14.68
N HIS A 736 4.54 -0.24 -14.05
CA HIS A 736 4.46 -1.14 -12.91
C HIS A 736 3.58 -2.34 -13.23
N ARG A 737 3.75 -3.42 -12.45
CA ARG A 737 2.92 -4.63 -12.49
C ARG A 737 2.28 -5.01 -11.17
N GLY A 738 2.45 -4.15 -10.16
CA GLY A 738 1.94 -4.40 -8.82
C GLY A 738 0.44 -4.70 -8.82
N LEU A 739 -0.33 -4.05 -9.71
CA LEU A 739 -1.78 -4.22 -9.83
C LEU A 739 -2.19 -5.68 -9.97
N GLY A 740 -1.77 -6.37 -11.04
CA GLY A 740 -2.18 -7.75 -11.31
C GLY A 740 -1.79 -8.73 -10.19
N THR A 741 -0.59 -8.56 -9.62
CA THR A 741 -0.10 -9.46 -8.56
C THR A 741 -0.76 -9.21 -7.21
N ALA A 742 -0.94 -7.94 -6.83
CA ALA A 742 -1.58 -7.57 -5.57
C ALA A 742 -3.03 -8.07 -5.52
N LEU A 743 -3.76 -7.92 -6.62
CA LEU A 743 -5.15 -8.37 -6.74
C LEU A 743 -5.26 -9.88 -6.79
N GLN A 744 -4.44 -10.56 -7.60
CA GLN A 744 -4.45 -12.02 -7.64
C GLN A 744 -4.14 -12.61 -6.26
N ALA A 745 -3.13 -12.08 -5.57
CA ALA A 745 -2.79 -12.49 -4.23
C ALA A 745 -3.92 -12.17 -3.23
N GLY A 746 -4.56 -11.01 -3.36
CA GLY A 746 -5.74 -10.62 -2.59
C GLY A 746 -6.89 -11.61 -2.76
N ILE A 747 -7.30 -11.86 -3.99
CA ILE A 747 -8.42 -12.76 -4.34
C ILE A 747 -8.11 -14.18 -3.87
N SER A 748 -6.89 -14.68 -4.11
CA SER A 748 -6.48 -16.01 -3.66
C SER A 748 -6.50 -16.15 -2.13
N ARG A 749 -5.98 -15.14 -1.40
CA ARG A 749 -6.03 -15.12 0.07
C ARG A 749 -7.46 -15.11 0.58
N TRP A 750 -8.32 -14.32 -0.06
CA TRP A 750 -9.71 -14.19 0.32
C TRP A 750 -10.50 -15.48 0.05
N ILE A 751 -10.35 -16.09 -1.14
CA ILE A 751 -10.97 -17.39 -1.46
C ILE A 751 -10.52 -18.46 -0.46
N ALA A 752 -9.23 -18.51 -0.12
CA ALA A 752 -8.72 -19.43 0.89
C ALA A 752 -9.35 -19.17 2.28
N ALA A 753 -9.48 -17.90 2.68
CA ALA A 753 -10.15 -17.53 3.92
C ALA A 753 -11.66 -17.85 3.89
N GLU A 754 -12.32 -17.74 2.74
CA GLU A 754 -13.73 -18.08 2.56
C GLU A 754 -13.96 -19.59 2.64
N GLN A 755 -13.10 -20.41 2.02
CA GLN A 755 -13.13 -21.87 2.18
C GLN A 755 -12.93 -22.30 3.65
N GLU A 756 -12.15 -21.54 4.42
CA GLU A 756 -12.06 -21.73 5.88
C GLU A 756 -13.35 -21.29 6.61
N ARG A 757 -14.06 -20.26 6.13
CA ARG A 757 -15.35 -19.77 6.68
C ARG A 757 -16.55 -20.62 6.31
N GLU A 758 -16.54 -21.30 5.15
CA GLU A 758 -17.55 -22.30 4.75
C GLU A 758 -17.67 -23.42 5.78
N ALA A 759 -16.59 -23.74 6.50
CA ALA A 759 -16.61 -24.67 7.62
C ALA A 759 -17.39 -24.14 8.85
N THR A 760 -17.76 -22.85 8.87
CA THR A 760 -18.36 -22.14 10.02
C THR A 760 -19.71 -21.46 9.76
N GLY A 761 -20.18 -21.34 8.50
CA GLY A 761 -21.60 -21.15 8.17
C GLY A 761 -22.09 -19.77 7.72
N ASP A 762 -21.22 -18.78 7.53
CA ASP A 762 -21.54 -17.48 6.90
C ASP A 762 -20.74 -17.36 5.60
N THR A 763 -21.39 -17.52 4.45
CA THR A 763 -20.71 -17.65 3.15
C THR A 763 -21.37 -16.80 2.06
N LEU A 764 -20.60 -16.42 1.04
CA LEU A 764 -21.14 -15.80 -0.18
C LEU A 764 -22.19 -16.68 -0.88
N THR A 765 -23.01 -16.04 -1.71
CA THR A 765 -23.85 -16.78 -2.67
C THR A 765 -22.99 -17.35 -3.79
N ALA A 766 -23.37 -18.51 -4.34
CA ALA A 766 -22.66 -19.16 -5.45
C ALA A 766 -22.49 -18.24 -6.69
N SER A 767 -23.36 -17.23 -6.87
CA SER A 767 -23.23 -16.25 -7.94
C SER A 767 -22.06 -15.29 -7.72
N GLN A 768 -21.86 -14.81 -6.48
CA GLN A 768 -20.78 -13.88 -6.14
C GLN A 768 -19.41 -14.58 -6.20
N GLU A 769 -19.35 -15.84 -5.74
CA GLU A 769 -18.16 -16.67 -5.85
C GLU A 769 -17.78 -16.91 -7.32
N ASN A 770 -18.77 -17.16 -8.18
CA ASN A 770 -18.54 -17.33 -9.61
C ASN A 770 -18.03 -16.04 -10.29
N THR A 771 -18.56 -14.87 -9.91
CA THR A 771 -18.06 -13.57 -10.42
C THR A 771 -16.62 -13.32 -9.98
N LEU A 772 -16.27 -13.58 -8.71
CA LEU A 772 -14.89 -13.42 -8.22
C LEU A 772 -13.93 -14.41 -8.88
N ASN A 773 -14.35 -15.66 -9.11
CA ASN A 773 -13.56 -16.64 -9.85
C ASN A 773 -13.36 -16.21 -11.31
N THR A 774 -14.38 -15.65 -11.96
CA THR A 774 -14.29 -15.14 -13.33
C THR A 774 -13.32 -13.94 -13.40
N LEU A 775 -13.39 -13.04 -12.42
CA LEU A 775 -12.46 -11.91 -12.31
C LEU A 775 -11.02 -12.38 -12.04
N ALA A 776 -10.83 -13.37 -11.16
CA ALA A 776 -9.52 -13.97 -10.88
C ALA A 776 -8.91 -14.63 -12.12
N ASP A 777 -9.72 -15.37 -12.89
CA ASP A 777 -9.28 -16.00 -14.14
C ASP A 777 -9.00 -14.95 -15.24
N PHE A 778 -9.73 -13.82 -15.24
CA PHE A 778 -9.47 -12.70 -16.14
C PHE A 778 -8.16 -11.96 -15.81
N ILE A 779 -7.80 -11.83 -14.53
CA ILE A 779 -6.57 -11.19 -14.04
C ILE A 779 -5.35 -12.12 -14.16
N LYS A 780 -5.57 -13.42 -14.31
CA LYS A 780 -4.53 -14.47 -14.43
C LYS A 780 -3.49 -14.29 -15.57
N PRO A 781 -3.75 -13.60 -16.71
CA PRO A 781 -2.71 -13.32 -17.68
C PRO A 781 -1.68 -12.36 -17.07
N GLN A 782 -0.41 -12.77 -17.01
CA GLN A 782 0.75 -11.97 -16.55
C GLN A 782 1.08 -10.77 -17.48
N ASP A 783 0.09 -10.27 -18.21
CA ASP A 783 0.20 -9.35 -19.34
C ASP A 783 -0.43 -7.97 -19.05
N LEU A 784 -0.62 -7.66 -17.77
CA LEU A 784 -1.18 -6.40 -17.31
C LEU A 784 -0.05 -5.47 -16.85
N ALA A 785 0.14 -4.35 -17.55
CA ALA A 785 0.97 -3.24 -17.11
C ALA A 785 0.11 -2.11 -16.55
N SER A 786 0.66 -1.28 -15.67
CA SER A 786 -0.02 -0.13 -15.08
C SER A 786 0.92 1.05 -14.94
N ALA A 787 0.43 2.27 -15.08
CA ALA A 787 1.21 3.48 -14.85
C ALA A 787 0.32 4.53 -14.21
N SER A 788 0.83 5.19 -13.18
CA SER A 788 0.22 6.41 -12.66
C SER A 788 0.66 7.60 -13.51
N LEU A 789 -0.26 8.49 -13.86
CA LEU A 789 0.02 9.75 -14.55
C LEU A 789 0.46 10.83 -13.54
N ASP A 790 1.39 10.45 -12.66
CA ASP A 790 2.15 11.39 -11.84
C ASP A 790 2.67 12.52 -12.74
N GLY A 791 2.42 13.78 -12.38
CA GLY A 791 2.73 14.94 -13.22
C GLY A 791 1.52 15.78 -13.63
N VAL A 792 0.32 15.19 -13.73
CA VAL A 792 -0.89 15.97 -14.08
C VAL A 792 -1.14 17.07 -13.06
N ARG A 793 -1.16 16.71 -11.77
CA ARG A 793 -1.32 17.65 -10.67
C ARG A 793 -0.15 18.62 -10.59
N GLU A 794 1.08 18.14 -10.73
CA GLU A 794 2.30 18.94 -10.62
C GLU A 794 2.35 20.01 -11.70
N GLN A 795 1.98 19.68 -12.95
CA GLN A 795 1.88 20.64 -14.05
C GLN A 795 0.70 21.60 -13.88
N LEU A 796 -0.45 21.16 -13.34
CA LEU A 796 -1.54 22.06 -12.95
C LEU A 796 -1.08 23.08 -11.88
N LEU A 797 -0.18 22.69 -10.98
CA LEU A 797 0.45 23.59 -10.00
C LEU A 797 1.60 24.44 -10.60
N GLY A 798 1.85 24.34 -11.90
CA GLY A 798 2.89 25.10 -12.60
C GLY A 798 4.32 24.65 -12.31
N LEU A 799 4.51 23.39 -11.90
CA LEU A 799 5.81 22.80 -11.61
C LEU A 799 6.45 22.19 -12.84
N ASN A 800 7.79 22.26 -12.93
CA ASN A 800 8.57 21.64 -13.99
C ASN A 800 8.62 20.11 -13.81
N TYR A 801 7.63 19.42 -14.35
CA TYR A 801 7.52 17.96 -14.29
C TYR A 801 7.41 17.37 -15.69
N LEU A 802 8.27 16.38 -16.00
CA LEU A 802 8.28 15.69 -17.30
C LEU A 802 8.41 14.16 -17.15
N GLY A 803 8.39 13.66 -15.91
CA GLY A 803 8.50 12.25 -15.54
C GLY A 803 9.22 12.00 -14.21
N GLY A 804 9.57 13.08 -13.52
CA GLY A 804 10.17 13.13 -12.20
C GLY A 804 10.65 14.54 -11.91
N PHE A 805 10.95 14.83 -10.65
CA PHE A 805 11.72 16.01 -10.27
C PHE A 805 13.20 15.65 -10.24
N PHE A 806 14.03 16.47 -10.87
CA PHE A 806 15.46 16.22 -10.96
C PHE A 806 16.23 17.39 -10.35
N SER A 807 17.19 17.07 -9.50
CA SER A 807 18.12 18.03 -8.92
C SER A 807 19.56 17.52 -9.06
N THR A 808 20.51 18.44 -9.10
CA THR A 808 21.94 18.08 -9.08
C THR A 808 22.40 17.91 -7.63
N PRO A 809 23.37 17.02 -7.34
CA PRO A 809 23.88 16.86 -5.99
C PRO A 809 24.33 18.19 -5.36
N GLY A 810 23.78 18.52 -4.19
CA GLY A 810 24.08 19.76 -3.47
C GLY A 810 23.30 21.00 -3.93
N ALA A 811 22.44 20.88 -4.94
CA ALA A 811 21.46 21.91 -5.28
C ALA A 811 20.20 21.80 -4.41
N ASP A 812 19.39 22.87 -4.41
CA ASP A 812 18.04 22.85 -3.85
C ASP A 812 17.20 21.82 -4.62
N ASP A 813 16.74 20.79 -3.91
CA ASP A 813 16.01 19.63 -4.44
C ASP A 813 14.50 19.87 -4.56
N ARG A 814 14.02 21.04 -4.14
CA ARG A 814 12.62 21.43 -4.29
C ARG A 814 12.26 21.64 -5.77
N PRO A 815 11.02 21.25 -6.18
CA PRO A 815 10.52 21.47 -7.53
C PRO A 815 10.62 22.91 -8.01
N GLU A 816 11.04 23.10 -9.26
CA GLU A 816 11.11 24.40 -9.91
C GLU A 816 9.74 24.86 -10.40
N VAL A 817 9.40 26.12 -10.13
CA VAL A 817 8.16 26.76 -10.60
C VAL A 817 8.38 27.41 -11.98
N ILE A 818 7.57 27.02 -12.97
CA ILE A 818 7.63 27.53 -14.34
C ILE A 818 6.35 28.23 -14.81
N ALA A 819 5.24 28.10 -14.07
CA ALA A 819 3.98 28.76 -14.35
C ALA A 819 3.17 29.04 -13.07
N ASP A 820 2.11 29.84 -13.19
CA ASP A 820 1.18 30.11 -12.09
C ASP A 820 0.34 28.85 -11.77
N PRO A 821 0.06 28.58 -10.48
CA PRO A 821 -0.67 27.37 -10.09
C PRO A 821 -2.18 27.51 -10.32
N LEU A 822 -2.80 26.45 -10.84
CA LEU A 822 -4.24 26.24 -10.80
C LEU A 822 -4.60 25.46 -9.52
N THR A 823 -4.96 26.19 -8.48
CA THR A 823 -5.13 25.62 -7.13
C THR A 823 -6.43 24.83 -6.94
N LEU A 824 -7.41 24.99 -7.83
CA LEU A 824 -8.68 24.28 -7.88
C LEU A 824 -8.97 23.91 -9.34
N PHE A 825 -9.21 22.65 -9.64
CA PHE A 825 -9.50 22.21 -11.01
C PHE A 825 -10.34 20.92 -11.01
N GLY A 826 -11.23 20.79 -11.98
CA GLY A 826 -12.04 19.62 -12.28
C GLY A 826 -12.62 19.73 -13.69
N GLY A 827 -13.07 18.63 -14.27
CA GLY A 827 -13.67 18.59 -15.59
C GLY A 827 -13.56 17.23 -16.25
N THR A 828 -12.86 17.19 -17.38
CA THR A 828 -12.67 16.01 -18.23
C THR A 828 -11.19 15.88 -18.59
N ILE A 829 -10.70 14.65 -18.67
CA ILE A 829 -9.39 14.31 -19.23
C ILE A 829 -9.60 13.52 -20.52
N SER A 830 -9.05 13.99 -21.63
CA SER A 830 -9.05 13.30 -22.94
C SER A 830 -7.65 12.80 -23.28
N PHE A 831 -7.53 11.53 -23.64
CA PHE A 831 -6.25 10.89 -23.97
C PHE A 831 -5.91 11.10 -25.45
N LYS A 832 -4.91 11.93 -25.75
CA LYS A 832 -4.55 12.28 -27.14
C LYS A 832 -3.51 11.35 -27.73
N ALA A 833 -2.51 10.96 -26.94
CA ALA A 833 -1.49 10.00 -27.37
C ALA A 833 -0.92 9.24 -26.17
N LEU A 834 -0.65 7.95 -26.36
CA LEU A 834 -0.02 7.05 -25.41
C LEU A 834 1.06 6.23 -26.13
N ARG A 835 2.27 6.15 -25.57
CA ARG A 835 3.41 5.44 -26.17
C ARG A 835 4.21 4.69 -25.12
N LEU A 836 4.34 3.37 -25.27
CA LEU A 836 5.24 2.55 -24.47
C LEU A 836 6.68 2.72 -24.96
N VAL A 837 7.63 2.84 -24.03
CA VAL A 837 9.07 2.86 -24.31
C VAL A 837 9.74 1.73 -23.53
N ASP A 838 10.55 0.95 -24.23
CA ASP A 838 11.24 -0.23 -23.69
C ASP A 838 12.67 0.08 -23.20
N ALA A 839 13.28 -0.88 -22.50
CA ALA A 839 14.63 -0.78 -21.93
C ALA A 839 15.73 -0.43 -22.95
N PHE A 840 15.56 -0.79 -24.22
CA PHE A 840 16.48 -0.46 -25.31
C PHE A 840 16.09 0.85 -26.02
N GLY A 841 14.97 1.49 -25.66
CA GLY A 841 14.45 2.68 -26.31
C GLY A 841 13.48 2.40 -27.45
N ARG A 842 13.08 1.14 -27.65
CA ARG A 842 12.07 0.77 -28.64
C ARG A 842 10.70 1.33 -28.24
N VAL A 843 9.87 1.68 -29.21
CA VAL A 843 8.56 2.28 -28.95
C VAL A 843 7.40 1.44 -29.49
N LEU A 844 6.24 1.55 -28.82
CA LEU A 844 4.96 0.99 -29.29
C LEU A 844 3.83 1.97 -28.95
N ASP A 845 3.09 2.41 -29.96
CA ASP A 845 1.92 3.27 -29.76
C ASP A 845 0.76 2.47 -29.16
N VAL A 846 0.10 3.07 -28.18
CA VAL A 846 -1.04 2.49 -27.47
C VAL A 846 -2.33 3.14 -27.98
N PRO A 847 -3.36 2.38 -28.34
CA PRO A 847 -4.63 2.93 -28.81
C PRO A 847 -5.30 3.86 -27.79
N THR A 848 -5.89 4.96 -28.26
CA THR A 848 -6.60 5.94 -27.42
C THR A 848 -8.10 6.06 -27.75
N THR A 849 -8.61 5.30 -28.73
CA THR A 849 -9.98 5.42 -29.24
C THR A 849 -11.01 4.59 -28.47
N ASP A 850 -10.58 3.70 -27.58
CA ASP A 850 -11.45 2.78 -26.84
C ASP A 850 -10.85 2.49 -25.45
N ILE A 851 -10.76 3.52 -24.63
CA ILE A 851 -10.24 3.43 -23.26
C ILE A 851 -11.40 3.10 -22.33
N GLN A 852 -11.32 1.95 -21.67
CA GLN A 852 -12.34 1.48 -20.75
C GLN A 852 -12.25 2.25 -19.42
N THR A 853 -13.40 2.59 -18.83
CA THR A 853 -13.48 3.24 -17.52
C THR A 853 -14.73 2.76 -16.77
N THR A 854 -14.82 3.07 -15.48
CA THR A 854 -16.00 2.77 -14.66
C THR A 854 -17.15 3.71 -14.96
N THR A 855 -18.37 3.23 -14.69
CA THR A 855 -19.63 3.94 -14.94
C THR A 855 -19.68 5.36 -14.35
N PRO A 856 -19.17 5.65 -13.14
CA PRO A 856 -19.15 7.01 -12.60
C PRO A 856 -18.27 7.98 -13.40
N LEU A 857 -17.15 7.49 -13.93
CA LEU A 857 -16.15 8.27 -14.65
C LEU A 857 -16.43 8.36 -16.17
N GLU A 858 -17.30 7.51 -16.69
CA GLU A 858 -17.64 7.44 -18.12
C GLU A 858 -18.29 8.74 -18.63
N ILE A 859 -17.87 9.18 -19.82
CA ILE A 859 -18.48 10.28 -20.55
C ILE A 859 -19.33 9.69 -21.67
N PRO A 860 -20.64 10.01 -21.73
CA PRO A 860 -21.50 9.48 -22.79
C PRO A 860 -20.96 9.80 -24.18
N ASP A 861 -20.90 8.79 -25.04
CA ASP A 861 -20.47 8.87 -26.45
C ASP A 861 -18.99 9.27 -26.68
N ASP A 862 -18.14 9.32 -25.63
CA ASP A 862 -16.71 9.58 -25.75
C ASP A 862 -15.87 8.56 -24.94
N THR A 863 -15.39 7.54 -25.65
CA THR A 863 -14.53 6.47 -25.11
C THR A 863 -13.04 6.85 -25.04
N SER A 864 -12.69 8.09 -25.42
CA SER A 864 -11.32 8.59 -25.36
C SER A 864 -11.07 9.51 -24.15
N ALA A 865 -12.08 9.66 -23.29
CA ALA A 865 -12.07 10.59 -22.18
C ALA A 865 -12.73 10.02 -20.93
N MET A 866 -12.39 10.58 -19.77
CA MET A 866 -13.07 10.29 -18.50
C MET A 866 -13.30 11.57 -17.69
N LYS A 867 -14.30 11.55 -16.82
CA LYS A 867 -14.59 12.65 -15.89
C LYS A 867 -13.48 12.75 -14.85
N MET A 868 -13.17 13.98 -14.47
CA MET A 868 -12.26 14.30 -13.38
C MET A 868 -12.99 15.19 -12.37
N PRO A 869 -13.22 14.71 -11.13
CA PRO A 869 -13.90 15.50 -10.12
C PRO A 869 -13.15 16.79 -9.74
N LEU A 870 -13.88 17.77 -9.21
CA LEU A 870 -13.30 19.02 -8.72
C LEU A 870 -12.50 18.79 -7.44
N ARG A 871 -11.21 19.15 -7.46
CA ARG A 871 -10.27 18.92 -6.34
C ARG A 871 -9.37 20.13 -6.10
N ILE A 872 -8.99 20.34 -4.83
CA ILE A 872 -7.97 21.33 -4.43
C ILE A 872 -6.59 20.75 -4.71
N GLN A 873 -5.89 21.29 -5.72
CA GLN A 873 -4.66 20.71 -6.25
C GLN A 873 -3.48 20.82 -5.28
N GLY A 874 -3.33 21.95 -4.58
CA GLY A 874 -2.27 22.15 -3.57
C GLY A 874 -2.45 21.36 -2.27
N GLY A 875 -3.61 20.72 -2.13
CA GLY A 875 -4.01 19.95 -0.97
C GLY A 875 -4.65 20.80 0.13
N GLY A 876 -5.57 20.19 0.88
CA GLY A 876 -6.34 20.87 1.91
C GLY A 876 -6.79 19.91 3.01
N ARG A 877 -7.40 20.47 4.06
CA ARG A 877 -7.99 19.69 5.15
C ARG A 877 -9.17 20.40 5.80
N TRP A 878 -10.17 19.60 6.15
CA TRP A 878 -11.26 20.04 7.03
C TRP A 878 -10.83 19.95 8.50
N LEU A 879 -10.78 21.10 9.16
CA LEU A 879 -10.59 21.20 10.61
C LEU A 879 -11.95 21.29 11.32
N PHE A 880 -12.76 20.24 11.15
CA PHE A 880 -13.92 19.99 11.99
C PHE A 880 -13.46 19.42 13.33
N ARG A 881 -13.66 20.16 14.44
CA ARG A 881 -13.06 19.89 15.75
C ARG A 881 -14.05 20.10 16.87
N LEU A 882 -14.07 19.19 17.84
CA LEU A 882 -14.82 19.35 19.10
C LEU A 882 -14.04 20.27 20.03
N VAL A 883 -14.72 21.25 20.66
CA VAL A 883 -14.06 22.30 21.45
C VAL A 883 -14.77 22.57 22.77
N ASP A 884 -14.10 23.29 23.68
CA ASP A 884 -14.66 23.69 24.98
C ASP A 884 -15.93 24.57 24.81
N PRO A 885 -17.10 24.15 25.34
CA PRO A 885 -18.32 24.94 25.27
C PRO A 885 -18.28 26.23 26.10
N ALA A 886 -17.38 26.34 27.08
CA ALA A 886 -17.22 27.54 27.90
C ALA A 886 -16.43 28.65 27.21
N TYR A 887 -15.77 28.35 26.08
CA TYR A 887 -14.90 29.30 25.40
C TYR A 887 -15.71 30.29 24.54
N GLN A 888 -15.47 31.59 24.73
CA GLN A 888 -16.18 32.70 24.05
C GLN A 888 -15.25 33.61 23.23
N GLY A 889 -13.98 33.22 23.04
CA GLY A 889 -13.00 34.00 22.27
C GLY A 889 -13.05 33.71 20.77
N ASP A 890 -11.97 34.03 20.06
CA ASP A 890 -11.81 33.69 18.63
C ASP A 890 -11.95 32.16 18.43
N PRO A 891 -12.93 31.69 17.63
CA PRO A 891 -13.17 30.26 17.39
C PRO A 891 -11.93 29.51 16.90
N ALA A 892 -11.01 30.16 16.19
CA ALA A 892 -9.77 29.53 15.73
C ALA A 892 -8.81 29.14 16.87
N LEU A 893 -8.98 29.74 18.05
CA LEU A 893 -8.17 29.52 19.25
C LEU A 893 -8.92 28.71 20.32
N ALA A 894 -10.11 28.21 20.02
CA ALA A 894 -10.90 27.43 20.96
C ALA A 894 -10.15 26.16 21.40
N PRO A 895 -10.06 25.86 22.71
CA PRO A 895 -9.39 24.66 23.20
C PRO A 895 -10.05 23.39 22.65
N GLU A 896 -9.28 22.55 21.95
CA GLU A 896 -9.77 21.27 21.42
C GLU A 896 -10.06 20.26 22.55
N ALA A 897 -11.12 19.48 22.36
CA ALA A 897 -11.50 18.42 23.27
C ALA A 897 -10.43 17.31 23.34
N PHE A 898 -10.11 16.91 24.58
CA PHE A 898 -9.18 15.82 24.86
C PHE A 898 -9.61 15.05 26.10
N VAL A 899 -9.11 13.83 26.24
CA VAL A 899 -9.44 12.97 27.38
C VAL A 899 -8.26 12.92 28.34
N ASN A 900 -8.53 13.16 29.62
CA ASN A 900 -7.59 12.92 30.71
C ASN A 900 -8.23 11.98 31.74
N GLN A 901 -7.92 10.69 31.65
CA GLN A 901 -8.50 9.68 32.54
C GLN A 901 -7.92 9.75 33.96
N LEU A 902 -6.73 10.32 34.13
CA LEU A 902 -6.08 10.46 35.44
C LEU A 902 -6.66 11.65 36.20
N GLU A 903 -6.84 12.77 35.51
CA GLU A 903 -7.37 14.02 36.05
C GLU A 903 -8.50 14.55 35.16
N PRO A 904 -9.73 13.99 35.28
CA PRO A 904 -10.86 14.37 34.43
C PRO A 904 -11.23 15.86 34.48
N THR A 905 -10.90 16.54 35.58
CA THR A 905 -11.10 17.99 35.75
C THR A 905 -10.20 18.86 34.88
N LEU A 906 -9.09 18.31 34.37
CA LEU A 906 -8.21 19.00 33.42
C LEU A 906 -8.55 18.70 31.96
N ALA A 907 -9.47 17.77 31.69
CA ALA A 907 -9.93 17.45 30.35
C ALA A 907 -10.83 18.56 29.79
N VAL A 908 -10.82 18.73 28.47
CA VAL A 908 -11.81 19.56 27.76
C VAL A 908 -12.94 18.66 27.29
N ASN A 909 -14.14 18.86 27.85
CA ASN A 909 -15.36 18.14 27.47
C ASN A 909 -16.17 19.02 26.50
N PRO A 910 -16.46 18.57 25.27
CA PRO A 910 -17.17 19.37 24.28
C PRO A 910 -18.69 19.43 24.48
N VAL A 911 -19.23 18.66 25.45
CA VAL A 911 -20.65 18.62 25.77
C VAL A 911 -21.00 19.79 26.68
N ALA A 912 -21.86 20.69 26.20
CA ALA A 912 -22.41 21.79 26.97
C ALA A 912 -23.51 21.33 27.95
N GLY A 913 -24.25 20.30 27.57
CA GLY A 913 -25.31 19.69 28.37
C GLY A 913 -26.16 18.72 27.56
N PHE A 914 -27.29 18.31 28.14
CA PHE A 914 -28.21 17.37 27.51
C PHE A 914 -29.62 17.95 27.42
N LEU A 915 -30.37 17.55 26.39
CA LEU A 915 -31.78 17.84 26.21
C LEU A 915 -32.56 16.54 26.24
N LEU A 916 -33.72 16.55 26.89
CA LEU A 916 -34.62 15.40 26.94
C LEU A 916 -36.01 15.81 26.45
N PRO A 917 -36.41 15.38 25.24
CA PRO A 917 -37.76 15.61 24.74
C PRO A 917 -38.80 14.84 25.55
N ASP A 918 -39.88 15.51 25.95
CA ASP A 918 -41.07 14.88 26.50
C ASP A 918 -42.25 15.11 25.55
N HIS A 919 -42.62 14.04 24.84
CA HIS A 919 -43.69 14.10 23.85
C HIS A 919 -45.09 14.11 24.48
N ILE A 920 -45.24 13.73 25.76
CA ILE A 920 -46.55 13.68 26.43
C ILE A 920 -47.10 15.09 26.66
N ASP A 921 -46.25 15.96 27.22
CA ASP A 921 -46.60 17.35 27.52
C ASP A 921 -46.07 18.35 26.49
N GLU A 922 -45.43 17.87 25.42
CA GLU A 922 -44.81 18.69 24.37
C GLU A 922 -43.82 19.69 24.96
N SER A 923 -42.88 19.15 25.74
CA SER A 923 -41.87 19.91 26.47
C SER A 923 -40.46 19.41 26.19
N LEU A 924 -39.46 20.25 26.48
CA LEU A 924 -38.04 19.90 26.32
C LEU A 924 -37.29 20.29 27.60
N GLU A 925 -36.84 19.29 28.34
CA GLU A 925 -36.07 19.49 29.58
C GLU A 925 -34.58 19.63 29.24
N ALA A 926 -33.91 20.56 29.91
CA ALA A 926 -32.50 20.89 29.71
C ALA A 926 -31.68 20.55 30.95
N PHE A 927 -30.52 19.96 30.75
CA PHE A 927 -29.58 19.50 31.77
C PHE A 927 -28.18 20.04 31.50
N ASP A 928 -27.38 20.24 32.55
CA ASP A 928 -25.95 20.54 32.40
C ASP A 928 -25.16 19.29 31.96
N LYS A 929 -23.85 19.45 31.69
CA LYS A 929 -22.98 18.33 31.28
C LYS A 929 -22.84 17.21 32.32
N ARG A 930 -23.19 17.47 33.59
CA ARG A 930 -23.19 16.48 34.68
C ARG A 930 -24.56 15.80 34.84
N GLY A 931 -25.53 16.14 33.99
CA GLY A 931 -26.89 15.63 34.05
C GLY A 931 -27.74 16.28 35.15
N ASN A 932 -27.33 17.41 35.73
CA ASN A 932 -28.20 18.13 36.67
C ASN A 932 -29.25 18.93 35.89
N PRO A 933 -30.53 18.93 36.31
CA PRO A 933 -31.59 19.63 35.60
C PRO A 933 -31.45 21.15 35.74
N LEU A 934 -31.53 21.86 34.61
CA LEU A 934 -31.47 23.32 34.52
C LEU A 934 -32.87 23.94 34.50
N GLY A 935 -33.80 23.31 33.78
CA GLY A 935 -35.21 23.67 33.64
C GLY A 935 -35.81 23.08 32.37
N GLN A 936 -37.03 23.48 32.03
CA GLN A 936 -37.76 22.96 30.87
C GLN A 936 -38.45 24.08 30.09
N ILE A 937 -38.58 23.90 28.77
CA ILE A 937 -39.50 24.68 27.94
C ILE A 937 -40.79 23.90 27.68
N SER A 938 -41.92 24.58 27.80
CA SER A 938 -43.27 24.01 27.61
C SER A 938 -44.22 25.06 27.04
N HIS A 939 -45.42 24.66 26.63
CA HIS A 939 -46.47 25.62 26.28
C HIS A 939 -47.23 26.11 27.51
N HIS A 940 -47.47 27.42 27.56
CA HIS A 940 -48.31 28.03 28.57
C HIS A 940 -49.78 27.59 28.40
N GLU A 941 -50.40 27.08 29.46
CA GLU A 941 -51.71 26.41 29.44
C GLU A 941 -52.85 27.26 28.83
N LEU A 942 -52.79 28.58 28.98
CA LEU A 942 -53.84 29.50 28.48
C LEU A 942 -53.54 30.16 27.13
N THR A 943 -52.27 30.42 26.83
CA THR A 943 -51.87 31.25 25.66
C THR A 943 -51.19 30.41 24.59
N GLY A 944 -50.82 29.17 24.91
CA GLY A 944 -50.01 28.30 24.07
C GLY A 944 -48.60 28.83 23.80
N ALA A 945 -48.16 29.91 24.46
CA ALA A 945 -46.83 30.51 24.25
C ALA A 945 -45.72 29.63 24.82
N VAL A 946 -44.55 29.61 24.18
CA VAL A 946 -43.40 28.87 24.71
C VAL A 946 -42.90 29.60 25.96
N ARG A 947 -42.86 28.89 27.10
CA ARG A 947 -42.40 29.40 28.40
C ARG A 947 -41.24 28.58 28.92
N TRP A 948 -40.34 29.23 29.65
CA TRP A 948 -39.30 28.58 30.45
C TRP A 948 -39.74 28.42 31.89
N GLU A 949 -39.47 27.25 32.46
CA GLU A 949 -39.65 26.95 33.88
C GLU A 949 -38.33 26.42 34.46
N PRO A 950 -37.73 27.10 35.46
CA PRO A 950 -36.52 26.60 36.12
C PRO A 950 -36.73 25.23 36.77
N ALA A 951 -35.69 24.40 36.76
CA ALA A 951 -35.79 23.04 37.31
C ALA A 951 -36.19 23.03 38.80
N PRO A 952 -37.05 22.08 39.21
CA PRO A 952 -37.42 21.90 40.61
C PRO A 952 -36.19 21.66 41.49
N GLY A 953 -36.13 22.33 42.63
CA GLY A 953 -35.00 22.24 43.57
C GLY A 953 -33.91 23.29 43.36
N ARG A 954 -33.92 24.07 42.26
CA ARG A 954 -32.99 25.20 42.10
C ARG A 954 -33.46 26.42 42.92
N PRO A 955 -32.58 27.09 43.68
CA PRO A 955 -32.94 28.25 44.51
C PRO A 955 -33.12 29.54 43.67
N LEU A 956 -33.92 29.46 42.61
CA LEU A 956 -34.20 30.55 41.68
C LEU A 956 -35.65 31.06 41.84
N PRO A 957 -35.91 32.37 41.70
CA PRO A 957 -37.27 32.91 41.81
C PRO A 957 -38.17 32.39 40.68
N PRO A 958 -39.51 32.35 40.88
CA PRO A 958 -40.44 32.04 39.80
C PRO A 958 -40.25 33.04 38.65
N GLY A 959 -40.09 32.56 37.42
CA GLY A 959 -39.84 33.40 36.24
C GLY A 959 -38.38 33.82 36.03
N ALA A 960 -37.42 33.25 36.77
CA ALA A 960 -36.00 33.37 36.41
C ALA A 960 -35.78 32.88 34.97
N GLY A 961 -35.06 33.67 34.17
CA GLY A 961 -34.80 33.32 32.77
C GLY A 961 -33.87 32.11 32.62
N PRO A 962 -33.77 31.56 31.40
CA PRO A 962 -32.96 30.38 31.11
C PRO A 962 -31.46 30.56 31.36
N MET A 963 -30.96 31.81 31.36
CA MET A 963 -29.55 32.12 31.64
C MET A 963 -29.21 32.27 33.13
N ALA A 964 -30.19 32.10 34.03
CA ALA A 964 -29.99 32.34 35.46
C ALA A 964 -29.12 31.25 36.12
N ASP A 965 -28.03 31.69 36.77
CA ASP A 965 -27.12 30.84 37.55
C ASP A 965 -26.60 29.62 36.78
N LEU A 966 -26.29 29.80 35.50
CA LEU A 966 -25.68 28.76 34.67
C LEU A 966 -24.15 28.83 34.77
N PRO A 967 -23.46 27.69 34.87
CA PRO A 967 -22.01 27.65 34.71
C PRO A 967 -21.61 27.97 33.25
N PRO A 968 -20.38 28.45 32.98
CA PRO A 968 -19.96 28.92 31.66
C PRO A 968 -20.12 27.88 30.54
N ASP A 969 -19.91 26.61 30.84
CA ASP A 969 -20.06 25.47 29.93
C ASP A 969 -21.52 25.14 29.58
N ALA A 970 -22.49 25.49 30.44
CA ALA A 970 -23.92 25.32 30.17
C ALA A 970 -24.55 26.52 29.43
N THR A 971 -23.80 27.61 29.22
CA THR A 971 -24.25 28.81 28.48
C THR A 971 -24.86 28.49 27.11
N PRO A 972 -24.28 27.60 26.28
CA PRO A 972 -24.88 27.22 24.99
C PRO A 972 -26.29 26.65 25.12
N VAL A 973 -26.55 25.83 26.15
CA VAL A 973 -27.87 25.24 26.42
C VAL A 973 -28.89 26.33 26.78
N GLY A 974 -28.50 27.27 27.66
CA GLY A 974 -29.35 28.40 28.02
C GLY A 974 -29.64 29.34 26.84
N ASN A 975 -28.66 29.58 25.97
CA ASN A 975 -28.82 30.40 24.77
C ASN A 975 -29.75 29.72 23.74
N LEU A 976 -29.61 28.40 23.53
CA LEU A 976 -30.52 27.61 22.71
C LEU A 976 -31.97 27.78 23.17
N VAL A 977 -32.21 27.53 24.47
CA VAL A 977 -33.54 27.70 25.06
C VAL A 977 -34.06 29.14 24.91
N SER A 978 -33.19 30.13 25.09
CA SER A 978 -33.54 31.54 24.91
C SER A 978 -33.95 31.85 23.47
N GLY A 979 -33.27 31.27 22.48
CA GLY A 979 -33.56 31.44 21.06
C GLY A 979 -34.92 30.87 20.66
N VAL A 980 -35.25 29.67 21.15
CA VAL A 980 -36.59 29.07 20.95
C VAL A 980 -37.69 29.99 21.48
N ILE A 981 -37.55 30.51 22.71
CA ILE A 981 -38.55 31.41 23.31
C ILE A 981 -38.63 32.75 22.56
N ARG A 982 -37.47 33.33 22.23
CA ARG A 982 -37.39 34.62 21.55
C ARG A 982 -38.06 34.59 20.19
N THR A 983 -37.83 33.54 19.40
CA THR A 983 -38.43 33.37 18.09
C THR A 983 -39.93 33.14 18.15
N ASP A 984 -40.44 32.37 19.12
CA ASP A 984 -41.88 32.22 19.37
C ASP A 984 -42.54 33.58 19.65
N VAL A 985 -41.93 34.39 20.55
CA VAL A 985 -42.43 35.72 20.91
C VAL A 985 -42.42 36.66 19.70
N GLN A 986 -41.35 36.66 18.91
CA GLN A 986 -41.23 37.49 17.70
C GLN A 986 -42.25 37.11 16.62
N HIS A 987 -42.45 35.80 16.41
CA HIS A 987 -43.35 35.29 15.38
C HIS A 987 -44.82 35.58 15.70
N ARG A 988 -45.22 35.42 16.97
CA ARG A 988 -46.62 35.61 17.41
C ARG A 988 -47.12 37.04 17.40
N LYS A 989 -46.24 38.03 17.54
CA LYS A 989 -46.62 39.46 17.66
C LYS A 989 -47.72 39.74 18.70
N GLY A 990 -47.86 38.89 19.73
CA GLY A 990 -48.87 39.01 20.79
C GLY A 990 -50.22 38.31 20.52
N GLU A 991 -50.37 37.58 19.42
CA GLU A 991 -51.59 36.83 19.06
C GLU A 991 -51.53 35.36 19.53
N LEU A 992 -52.68 34.68 19.56
CA LEU A 992 -52.77 33.23 19.82
C LEU A 992 -52.22 32.46 18.59
N PRO A 993 -51.51 31.32 18.80
CA PRO A 993 -50.82 30.62 17.73
C PRO A 993 -51.80 29.99 16.74
N THR A 994 -51.59 30.21 15.44
CA THR A 994 -52.44 29.69 14.36
C THR A 994 -51.78 28.63 13.49
N THR A 995 -50.44 28.60 13.36
CA THR A 995 -49.74 27.72 12.40
C THR A 995 -48.73 26.74 13.01
N GLU A 996 -47.85 27.16 13.93
CA GLU A 996 -46.96 26.28 14.73
C GLU A 996 -46.20 27.14 15.76
N SER A 997 -45.66 26.58 16.84
CA SER A 997 -44.72 27.29 17.73
C SER A 997 -43.28 26.87 17.44
N SER A 998 -42.27 27.69 17.77
CA SER A 998 -40.86 27.32 17.58
C SER A 998 -40.47 26.01 18.30
N LEU A 999 -41.05 25.75 19.48
CA LEU A 999 -40.86 24.48 20.22
C LEU A 999 -41.48 23.30 19.47
N THR A 1000 -42.71 23.45 18.97
CA THR A 1000 -43.38 22.39 18.20
C THR A 1000 -42.60 22.05 16.93
N GLY A 1001 -42.14 23.07 16.20
CA GLY A 1001 -41.32 22.89 14.98
C GLY A 1001 -39.98 22.20 15.27
N LEU A 1002 -39.30 22.57 16.37
CA LEU A 1002 -38.06 21.93 16.80
C LEU A 1002 -38.26 20.46 17.16
N LEU A 1003 -39.28 20.13 17.96
CA LEU A 1003 -39.55 18.74 18.36
C LEU A 1003 -39.93 17.89 17.16
N ARG A 1004 -40.72 18.42 16.22
CA ARG A 1004 -41.09 17.71 15.00
C ARG A 1004 -39.91 17.48 14.05
N ALA A 1005 -38.99 18.44 13.95
CA ALA A 1005 -37.74 18.27 13.21
C ALA A 1005 -36.87 17.15 13.82
N ILE A 1006 -36.69 17.18 15.14
CA ILE A 1006 -35.96 16.15 15.91
C ILE A 1006 -36.61 14.79 15.71
N ASP A 1007 -37.93 14.68 15.89
CA ASP A 1007 -38.67 13.43 15.76
C ASP A 1007 -38.52 12.84 14.37
N THR A 1008 -38.67 13.66 13.33
CA THR A 1008 -38.56 13.22 11.93
C THR A 1008 -37.16 12.69 11.63
N THR A 1009 -36.11 13.33 12.16
CA THR A 1009 -34.72 12.89 11.99
C THR A 1009 -34.42 11.63 12.80
N LEU A 1010 -34.97 11.48 14.01
CA LEU A 1010 -34.73 10.29 14.85
C LEU A 1010 -35.20 8.97 14.21
N TRP A 1011 -36.12 9.01 13.24
CA TRP A 1011 -36.53 7.82 12.48
C TRP A 1011 -35.46 7.28 11.54
N THR A 1012 -34.47 8.08 11.14
CA THR A 1012 -33.39 7.64 10.24
C THR A 1012 -32.20 7.07 11.01
N VAL A 1013 -32.15 7.19 12.34
CA VAL A 1013 -30.99 6.85 13.17
C VAL A 1013 -31.24 5.62 14.06
N ASP A 1014 -30.44 4.56 13.86
CA ASP A 1014 -30.48 3.34 14.68
C ASP A 1014 -29.27 3.22 15.63
N THR A 1015 -29.31 4.00 16.72
CA THR A 1015 -28.33 3.89 17.82
C THR A 1015 -28.64 2.74 18.80
N PHE A 1016 -29.68 1.92 18.58
CA PHE A 1016 -30.06 0.88 19.56
C PHE A 1016 -29.17 -0.35 19.50
N SER A 1017 -28.52 -0.61 18.36
CA SER A 1017 -27.53 -1.67 18.20
C SER A 1017 -26.28 -1.48 19.10
N THR A 1018 -26.00 -0.23 19.52
CA THR A 1018 -24.82 0.13 20.34
C THR A 1018 -25.12 0.31 21.83
N LEU A 1019 -26.36 0.65 22.23
CA LEU A 1019 -26.70 1.03 23.63
C LEU A 1019 -27.38 -0.06 24.48
N GLY A 1020 -27.73 -1.22 23.93
CA GLY A 1020 -28.01 -2.44 24.73
C GLY A 1020 -29.21 -2.44 25.70
N SER A 1021 -29.99 -1.36 25.85
CA SER A 1021 -31.21 -1.36 26.67
C SER A 1021 -32.37 -0.63 26.00
N SER A 1022 -33.50 -1.34 25.85
CA SER A 1022 -34.67 -0.96 25.04
C SER A 1022 -35.88 -0.45 25.84
N SER A 1023 -35.80 -0.29 27.16
CA SER A 1023 -37.01 -0.19 27.99
C SER A 1023 -37.52 1.21 28.34
N ILE A 1024 -36.74 2.29 28.17
CA ILE A 1024 -37.12 3.65 28.61
C ILE A 1024 -37.59 4.54 27.43
N ALA A 1025 -37.24 4.20 26.19
CA ALA A 1025 -37.36 5.08 25.01
C ALA A 1025 -38.76 5.16 24.36
N GLY A 1026 -39.79 4.51 24.90
CA GLY A 1026 -41.12 4.42 24.27
C GLY A 1026 -42.12 5.53 24.63
N LEU A 1027 -41.88 6.28 25.71
CA LEU A 1027 -42.79 7.32 26.23
C LEU A 1027 -42.08 8.64 26.58
N VAL A 1028 -40.78 8.59 26.84
CA VAL A 1028 -39.88 9.74 27.06
C VAL A 1028 -38.82 9.68 25.97
N GLY A 1029 -38.49 10.81 25.34
CA GLY A 1029 -37.57 10.89 24.21
C GLY A 1029 -36.13 10.45 24.55
N ARG A 1030 -35.29 10.28 23.53
CA ARG A 1030 -33.87 9.92 23.71
C ARG A 1030 -33.08 11.15 24.21
N PRO A 1031 -32.11 11.01 25.15
CA PRO A 1031 -31.23 12.11 25.53
C PRO A 1031 -30.41 12.61 24.32
N ILE A 1032 -30.44 13.91 24.10
CA ILE A 1032 -29.72 14.61 23.02
C ILE A 1032 -28.56 15.37 23.64
N ALA A 1033 -27.34 15.16 23.16
CA ALA A 1033 -26.19 15.95 23.58
C ALA A 1033 -26.14 17.28 22.82
N VAL A 1034 -25.91 18.37 23.56
CA VAL A 1034 -25.59 19.69 23.00
C VAL A 1034 -24.07 19.82 22.97
N VAL A 1035 -23.49 19.84 21.77
CA VAL A 1035 -22.04 19.71 21.58
C VAL A 1035 -21.50 20.94 20.87
N LYS A 1036 -20.36 21.47 21.33
CA LYS A 1036 -19.68 22.60 20.68
C LYS A 1036 -18.53 22.10 19.79
N ALA A 1037 -18.49 22.63 18.57
CA ALA A 1037 -17.49 22.32 17.57
C ALA A 1037 -17.07 23.58 16.80
N THR A 1038 -15.94 23.52 16.11
CA THR A 1038 -15.51 24.52 15.15
C THR A 1038 -15.28 23.88 13.79
N LEU A 1039 -15.55 24.62 12.72
CA LEU A 1039 -15.32 24.18 11.35
C LEU A 1039 -14.51 25.23 10.58
N ARG A 1040 -13.39 24.78 10.01
CA ARG A 1040 -12.52 25.60 9.14
C ARG A 1040 -11.98 24.76 7.99
N LEU A 1041 -11.98 25.32 6.78
CA LEU A 1041 -11.22 24.79 5.65
C LEU A 1041 -9.80 25.39 5.69
N ASP A 1042 -8.80 24.52 5.81
CA ASP A 1042 -7.39 24.90 5.84
C ASP A 1042 -6.73 24.47 4.53
N VAL A 1043 -6.26 25.45 3.76
CA VAL A 1043 -5.57 25.26 2.48
C VAL A 1043 -4.25 26.04 2.56
N PRO A 1044 -3.15 25.40 2.98
CA PRO A 1044 -1.85 26.07 3.02
C PRO A 1044 -1.35 26.36 1.59
N ASP A 1045 -0.52 27.39 1.45
CA ASP A 1045 0.32 27.55 0.25
C ASP A 1045 1.45 26.52 0.24
N ASP A 1046 2.16 26.44 -0.87
CA ASP A 1046 3.26 25.50 -1.11
C ASP A 1046 4.62 26.18 -1.23
N LEU A 1047 4.78 27.44 -0.82
CA LEU A 1047 6.03 28.20 -1.00
C LEU A 1047 7.23 27.58 -0.26
N ASP A 1048 7.00 26.90 0.85
CA ASP A 1048 8.04 26.16 1.57
C ASP A 1048 8.52 24.93 0.76
N ASP A 1049 7.64 24.36 -0.06
CA ASP A 1049 7.83 23.09 -0.76
C ASP A 1049 8.41 23.27 -2.18
N VAL A 1050 8.47 24.49 -2.71
CA VAL A 1050 8.91 24.77 -4.09
C VAL A 1050 10.11 25.73 -4.14
N ARG A 1051 10.86 25.69 -5.24
CA ARG A 1051 11.91 26.66 -5.56
C ARG A 1051 11.33 27.78 -6.42
N VAL A 1052 11.45 29.02 -5.94
CA VAL A 1052 11.02 30.24 -6.62
C VAL A 1052 12.22 31.16 -6.85
N ASP A 1053 12.36 31.66 -8.08
CA ASP A 1053 13.54 32.43 -8.49
C ASP A 1053 13.42 33.93 -8.20
N SER A 1054 12.20 34.42 -7.88
CA SER A 1054 11.95 35.83 -7.61
C SER A 1054 10.87 36.06 -6.56
N ILE A 1055 10.95 37.21 -5.88
CA ILE A 1055 9.92 37.67 -4.93
C ILE A 1055 8.58 37.91 -5.64
N GLU A 1056 8.61 38.33 -6.90
CA GLU A 1056 7.39 38.54 -7.70
C GLU A 1056 6.67 37.21 -7.95
N THR A 1057 7.39 36.18 -8.40
CA THR A 1057 6.85 34.82 -8.56
C THR A 1057 6.27 34.29 -7.25
N ALA A 1058 6.97 34.48 -6.13
CA ALA A 1058 6.49 34.09 -4.81
C ALA A 1058 5.18 34.80 -4.42
N ASN A 1059 5.08 36.11 -4.70
CA ASN A 1059 3.88 36.90 -4.42
C ASN A 1059 2.69 36.50 -5.30
N THR A 1060 2.91 36.29 -6.61
CA THR A 1060 1.87 35.84 -7.54
C THR A 1060 1.35 34.45 -7.15
N ARG A 1061 2.27 33.52 -6.84
CA ARG A 1061 1.93 32.19 -6.37
C ARG A 1061 1.11 32.25 -5.08
N LYS A 1062 1.56 33.04 -4.10
CA LYS A 1062 0.80 33.25 -2.86
C LYS A 1062 -0.60 33.82 -3.13
N ALA A 1063 -0.72 34.80 -4.02
CA ALA A 1063 -1.99 35.41 -4.38
C ALA A 1063 -2.96 34.40 -5.02
N ALA A 1064 -2.45 33.47 -5.84
CA ALA A 1064 -3.27 32.39 -6.43
C ALA A 1064 -3.87 31.48 -5.35
N PHE A 1065 -3.08 31.09 -4.34
CA PHE A 1065 -3.60 30.33 -3.19
C PHE A 1065 -4.55 31.16 -2.31
N GLU A 1066 -4.28 32.45 -2.12
CA GLU A 1066 -5.16 33.35 -1.37
C GLU A 1066 -6.50 33.58 -2.09
N ALA A 1067 -6.55 33.52 -3.42
CA ALA A 1067 -7.78 33.65 -4.20
C ALA A 1067 -8.80 32.53 -3.90
N LEU A 1068 -8.36 31.38 -3.38
CA LEU A 1068 -9.28 30.35 -2.89
C LEU A 1068 -10.16 30.86 -1.73
N ARG A 1069 -9.72 31.86 -0.97
CA ARG A 1069 -10.51 32.46 0.12
C ARG A 1069 -11.75 33.19 -0.38
N ASP A 1070 -11.78 33.58 -1.64
CA ASP A 1070 -12.95 34.21 -2.27
C ASP A 1070 -14.02 33.18 -2.66
N GLN A 1071 -13.65 31.91 -2.79
CA GLN A 1071 -14.54 30.80 -3.12
C GLN A 1071 -15.28 30.28 -1.88
N ALA A 1072 -16.58 30.01 -2.01
CA ALA A 1072 -17.45 29.55 -0.93
C ALA A 1072 -17.79 28.06 -1.11
N PHE A 1073 -17.11 27.17 -0.38
CA PHE A 1073 -17.22 25.72 -0.53
C PHE A 1073 -18.49 25.17 0.13
N PRO A 1074 -19.33 24.40 -0.59
CA PRO A 1074 -20.51 23.78 0.01
C PRO A 1074 -20.09 22.66 0.97
N VAL A 1075 -20.76 22.61 2.10
CA VAL A 1075 -20.57 21.62 3.16
C VAL A 1075 -21.94 21.12 3.60
N ARG A 1076 -22.14 19.81 3.58
CA ARG A 1076 -23.28 19.14 4.20
C ARG A 1076 -22.85 18.56 5.54
N LEU A 1077 -23.61 18.85 6.60
CA LEU A 1077 -23.40 18.29 7.94
C LEU A 1077 -24.52 17.29 8.23
N GLY A 1078 -24.14 16.04 8.52
CA GLY A 1078 -25.06 14.92 8.68
C GLY A 1078 -25.42 14.21 7.36
N ASP A 1079 -25.99 13.01 7.46
CA ASP A 1079 -26.41 12.20 6.30
C ASP A 1079 -27.52 11.23 6.69
N LEU A 1080 -28.72 11.44 6.13
CA LEU A 1080 -29.90 10.62 6.44
C LEU A 1080 -29.83 9.20 5.87
N GLN A 1081 -28.92 8.93 4.94
CA GLN A 1081 -28.72 7.60 4.38
C GLN A 1081 -27.92 6.68 5.33
N ARG A 1082 -27.34 7.23 6.41
CA ARG A 1082 -26.53 6.47 7.38
C ARG A 1082 -27.28 6.28 8.70
N SER A 1083 -27.32 5.04 9.17
CA SER A 1083 -27.90 4.70 10.46
C SER A 1083 -27.05 5.16 11.65
N ASP A 1084 -25.74 5.37 11.44
CA ASP A 1084 -24.77 5.80 12.45
C ASP A 1084 -24.51 7.32 12.48
N ASP A 1085 -25.11 8.09 11.56
CA ASP A 1085 -25.13 9.55 11.67
C ASP A 1085 -26.25 9.97 12.62
N SER A 1086 -25.86 10.66 13.68
CA SER A 1086 -26.73 10.98 14.81
C SER A 1086 -26.99 12.47 14.95
N LEU A 1087 -26.58 13.28 13.97
CA LEU A 1087 -26.92 14.69 13.95
C LEU A 1087 -28.43 14.85 13.77
N LEU A 1088 -29.04 15.66 14.63
CA LEU A 1088 -30.47 16.00 14.60
C LEU A 1088 -30.70 17.40 14.04
N GLY A 1089 -29.67 18.23 14.05
CA GLY A 1089 -29.63 19.59 13.54
C GLY A 1089 -28.57 20.40 14.25
N TYR A 1090 -28.38 21.65 13.84
CA TYR A 1090 -27.27 22.46 14.32
C TYR A 1090 -27.55 23.97 14.27
N PHE A 1091 -26.70 24.72 14.97
CA PHE A 1091 -26.67 26.17 14.97
C PHE A 1091 -25.29 26.65 14.51
N ILE A 1092 -25.27 27.75 13.76
CA ILE A 1092 -24.05 28.34 13.18
C ILE A 1092 -23.75 29.67 13.89
N ASP A 1093 -22.49 29.88 14.23
CA ASP A 1093 -21.94 31.12 14.80
C ASP A 1093 -22.71 31.65 16.02
N ASP A 1094 -23.16 30.71 16.87
CA ASP A 1094 -23.94 30.98 18.09
C ASP A 1094 -25.24 31.77 17.85
N ASN A 1095 -25.76 31.70 16.62
CA ASN A 1095 -27.10 32.19 16.28
C ASN A 1095 -28.15 31.14 16.63
N TYR A 1096 -28.64 31.19 17.87
CA TYR A 1096 -29.68 30.29 18.37
C TYR A 1096 -31.10 30.68 17.95
N ASP A 1097 -31.27 31.72 17.13
CA ASP A 1097 -32.57 32.12 16.58
C ASP A 1097 -32.90 31.35 15.27
N GLN A 1098 -31.96 30.55 14.74
CA GLN A 1098 -32.12 29.75 13.52
C GLN A 1098 -31.60 28.33 13.72
N PHE A 1099 -32.49 27.34 13.67
CA PHE A 1099 -32.15 25.93 13.73
C PHE A 1099 -32.05 25.34 12.32
N HIS A 1100 -30.85 24.90 11.96
CA HIS A 1100 -30.58 24.27 10.66
C HIS A 1100 -30.93 22.79 10.69
N LEU A 1101 -31.76 22.38 9.74
CA LEU A 1101 -32.07 20.97 9.51
C LEU A 1101 -30.86 20.26 8.89
N VAL A 1102 -30.75 18.96 9.12
CA VAL A 1102 -29.67 18.12 8.53
C VAL A 1102 -29.83 17.99 7.02
N ASP A 1103 -31.08 17.89 6.57
CA ASP A 1103 -31.45 17.77 5.17
C ASP A 1103 -32.84 18.40 4.95
N LYS A 1104 -33.03 19.05 3.80
CA LYS A 1104 -34.28 19.72 3.44
C LYS A 1104 -35.49 18.77 3.34
N SER A 1105 -35.24 17.49 3.08
CA SER A 1105 -36.31 16.47 3.04
C SER A 1105 -37.00 16.29 4.39
N ILE A 1106 -36.34 16.61 5.51
CA ILE A 1106 -36.95 16.59 6.84
C ILE A 1106 -38.12 17.56 6.92
N GLY A 1107 -37.93 18.79 6.40
CA GLY A 1107 -38.96 19.81 6.36
C GLY A 1107 -40.20 19.33 5.59
N ALA A 1108 -39.99 18.67 4.45
CA ALA A 1108 -41.06 18.16 3.61
C ALA A 1108 -41.78 16.90 4.14
N LEU A 1109 -41.06 16.02 4.86
CA LEU A 1109 -41.56 14.71 5.29
C LEU A 1109 -42.12 14.69 6.72
N ALA A 1110 -41.97 15.79 7.47
CA ALA A 1110 -42.47 15.89 8.84
C ALA A 1110 -43.97 15.60 8.92
N ARG A 1111 -44.36 14.76 9.88
CA ARG A 1111 -45.77 14.41 10.14
C ARG A 1111 -46.34 15.30 11.24
N GLU A 1112 -47.66 15.42 11.28
CA GLU A 1112 -48.33 16.08 12.40
C GLU A 1112 -48.08 15.28 13.70
N SER A 1113 -47.43 15.91 14.68
CA SER A 1113 -47.24 15.35 16.02
C SER A 1113 -47.33 16.46 17.07
N GLY A 1114 -47.55 16.08 18.33
CA GLY A 1114 -47.71 17.01 19.45
C GLY A 1114 -48.73 16.52 20.47
N ARG A 1115 -48.99 17.33 21.50
CA ARG A 1115 -49.84 16.94 22.62
C ARG A 1115 -51.26 16.57 22.15
N ARG A 1116 -51.67 15.32 22.37
CA ARG A 1116 -52.99 14.76 21.97
C ARG A 1116 -53.22 14.70 20.45
N ARG A 1117 -52.15 14.74 19.64
CA ARG A 1117 -52.19 14.68 18.17
C ARG A 1117 -51.40 13.48 17.65
N GLY A 1118 -51.71 13.03 16.43
CA GLY A 1118 -51.01 11.91 15.77
C GLY A 1118 -50.97 10.63 16.61
N GLN A 1119 -49.76 10.06 16.77
CA GLN A 1119 -49.51 8.83 17.53
C GLN A 1119 -49.82 8.97 19.04
N LEU A 1120 -49.84 10.21 19.56
CA LEU A 1120 -50.13 10.54 20.96
C LEU A 1120 -51.59 11.02 21.16
N GLY A 1121 -52.45 10.74 20.17
CA GLY A 1121 -53.88 11.01 20.22
C GLY A 1121 -54.63 10.26 21.33
N LEU A 1122 -55.86 10.70 21.61
CA LEU A 1122 -56.74 10.03 22.57
C LEU A 1122 -56.98 8.56 22.16
N LEU A 1123 -56.99 7.66 23.15
CA LEU A 1123 -57.22 6.22 22.98
C LEU A 1123 -58.48 5.98 22.10
N GLY A 1124 -58.31 5.24 20.99
CA GLY A 1124 -59.37 4.99 20.00
C GLY A 1124 -59.43 5.97 18.81
N LYS A 1125 -58.55 6.98 18.77
CA LYS A 1125 -58.37 7.93 17.64
C LYS A 1125 -56.93 7.96 17.09
N VAL A 1126 -56.09 6.99 17.45
CA VAL A 1126 -54.70 6.90 17.00
C VAL A 1126 -54.68 6.40 15.55
N HIS A 1127 -54.23 7.23 14.62
CA HIS A 1127 -53.93 6.87 13.23
C HIS A 1127 -52.52 7.34 12.87
N VAL A 1128 -51.96 6.80 11.79
CA VAL A 1128 -50.73 7.35 11.20
C VAL A 1128 -51.04 8.81 10.79
N PRO A 1129 -50.37 9.82 11.36
CA PRO A 1129 -50.66 11.22 11.06
C PRO A 1129 -50.28 11.57 9.62
N ASP A 1130 -51.02 12.51 9.03
CA ASP A 1130 -50.73 13.05 7.70
C ASP A 1130 -49.40 13.81 7.70
N VAL A 1131 -48.76 13.89 6.54
CA VAL A 1131 -47.57 14.72 6.34
C VAL A 1131 -48.01 16.19 6.37
N GLN A 1132 -47.38 16.97 7.25
CA GLN A 1132 -47.58 18.41 7.37
C GLN A 1132 -46.19 19.06 7.35
N PRO A 1133 -45.75 19.65 6.23
CA PRO A 1133 -44.42 20.24 6.12
C PRO A 1133 -44.12 21.23 7.25
N LEU A 1134 -42.87 21.28 7.70
CA LEU A 1134 -42.41 22.25 8.68
C LEU A 1134 -42.38 23.64 8.04
N ASP A 1135 -43.19 24.56 8.57
CA ASP A 1135 -43.28 25.94 8.08
C ASP A 1135 -43.24 26.90 9.27
N HIS A 1136 -42.03 27.20 9.74
CA HIS A 1136 -41.79 28.13 10.83
C HIS A 1136 -40.47 28.89 10.64
N PRO A 1137 -40.41 30.23 10.81
CA PRO A 1137 -39.19 31.04 10.60
C PRO A 1137 -37.98 30.70 11.48
N TYR A 1138 -38.16 29.81 12.47
CA TYR A 1138 -37.09 29.31 13.34
C TYR A 1138 -36.28 28.21 12.67
N LEU A 1139 -36.87 27.52 11.68
CA LEU A 1139 -36.26 26.41 10.98
C LEU A 1139 -35.66 26.89 9.67
N VAL A 1140 -34.43 26.48 9.38
CA VAL A 1140 -33.76 26.74 8.10
C VAL A 1140 -33.72 25.44 7.32
N ASP A 1141 -34.48 25.40 6.24
CA ASP A 1141 -34.65 24.24 5.35
C ASP A 1141 -33.59 24.22 4.23
N GLU A 1142 -32.32 24.43 4.62
CA GLU A 1142 -31.17 24.37 3.72
C GLU A 1142 -30.24 23.22 4.15
N ASP A 1143 -29.87 22.36 3.20
CA ASP A 1143 -29.00 21.19 3.40
C ASP A 1143 -27.51 21.51 3.21
N LEU A 1144 -27.18 22.72 2.77
CA LEU A 1144 -25.81 23.14 2.47
C LEU A 1144 -25.42 24.39 3.25
N PHE A 1145 -24.26 24.31 3.87
CA PHE A 1145 -23.56 25.39 4.53
C PHE A 1145 -22.30 25.77 3.74
N TYR A 1146 -22.08 27.06 3.48
CA TYR A 1146 -20.96 27.51 2.65
C TYR A 1146 -19.80 28.05 3.50
N VAL A 1147 -18.61 27.45 3.33
CA VAL A 1147 -17.40 27.81 4.08
C VAL A 1147 -16.34 28.39 3.16
N ARG A 1148 -15.79 29.54 3.53
CA ARG A 1148 -14.61 30.13 2.86
C ARG A 1148 -13.32 29.67 3.54
N PRO A 1149 -12.26 29.31 2.78
CA PRO A 1149 -10.96 28.98 3.35
C PRO A 1149 -10.45 30.07 4.30
N GLY A 1150 -9.92 29.65 5.44
CA GLY A 1150 -9.40 30.57 6.47
C GLY A 1150 -10.45 31.10 7.46
N THR A 1151 -11.75 31.09 7.13
CA THR A 1151 -12.81 31.45 8.08
C THR A 1151 -13.11 30.28 9.03
N CYS A 1152 -13.20 30.56 10.33
CA CYS A 1152 -13.55 29.58 11.35
C CYS A 1152 -14.97 29.84 11.85
N HIS A 1153 -15.85 28.85 11.69
CA HIS A 1153 -17.23 28.93 12.17
C HIS A 1153 -17.41 28.13 13.45
N THR A 1154 -18.24 28.65 14.35
CA THR A 1154 -18.63 27.94 15.56
C THR A 1154 -19.91 27.17 15.30
N LEU A 1155 -19.95 25.90 15.69
CA LEU A 1155 -21.11 25.03 15.52
C LEU A 1155 -21.60 24.57 16.90
N THR A 1156 -22.92 24.66 17.11
CA THR A 1156 -23.58 23.92 18.20
C THR A 1156 -24.39 22.79 17.58
N LEU A 1157 -23.97 21.55 17.82
CA LEU A 1157 -24.57 20.35 17.26
C LEU A 1157 -25.55 19.75 18.27
N LEU A 1158 -26.75 19.37 17.80
CA LEU A 1158 -27.67 18.51 18.53
C LEU A 1158 -27.50 17.09 17.98
N MET A 1159 -26.95 16.18 18.79
CA MET A 1159 -26.68 14.82 18.32
C MET A 1159 -26.98 13.77 19.39
N LEU A 1160 -27.24 12.53 18.97
CA LEU A 1160 -27.32 11.42 19.91
C LEU A 1160 -25.92 11.05 20.43
N PRO A 1161 -25.75 10.81 21.74
CA PRO A 1161 -24.42 10.61 22.33
C PRO A 1161 -23.59 9.45 21.77
N ALA A 1162 -24.25 8.39 21.25
CA ALA A 1162 -23.60 7.15 20.82
C ALA A 1162 -23.36 7.05 19.30
N GLY A 1163 -23.66 8.10 18.53
CA GLY A 1163 -23.45 8.11 17.08
C GLY A 1163 -22.33 9.06 16.63
N LYS A 1164 -22.25 9.27 15.32
CA LYS A 1164 -21.29 10.15 14.68
C LYS A 1164 -21.99 11.37 14.08
N VAL A 1165 -21.22 12.37 13.69
CA VAL A 1165 -21.64 13.46 12.81
C VAL A 1165 -20.67 13.49 11.65
N HIS A 1166 -21.19 13.46 10.43
CA HIS A 1166 -20.36 13.51 9.24
C HIS A 1166 -20.38 14.88 8.57
N LEU A 1167 -19.32 15.14 7.81
CA LEU A 1167 -19.11 16.32 7.00
C LEU A 1167 -18.73 15.88 5.59
N THR A 1168 -19.52 16.33 4.61
CA THR A 1168 -19.34 16.05 3.18
C THR A 1168 -19.17 17.34 2.41
N SER A 1169 -18.24 17.38 1.45
CA SER A 1169 -17.94 18.59 0.65
C SER A 1169 -17.60 18.32 -0.82
N GLY A 1170 -17.38 17.06 -1.21
CA GLY A 1170 -16.91 16.68 -2.54
C GLY A 1170 -15.46 17.04 -2.88
N VAL A 1171 -14.90 18.12 -2.32
CA VAL A 1171 -13.53 18.56 -2.69
C VAL A 1171 -12.42 17.91 -1.86
N LEU A 1172 -12.77 17.25 -0.75
CA LEU A 1172 -11.87 16.56 0.19
C LEU A 1172 -12.56 15.29 0.74
N PRO A 1173 -11.81 14.35 1.33
CA PRO A 1173 -12.37 13.16 1.98
C PRO A 1173 -13.43 13.50 3.02
N ARG A 1174 -14.39 12.59 3.20
CA ARG A 1174 -15.46 12.76 4.20
C ARG A 1174 -14.85 12.75 5.59
N LYS A 1175 -15.32 13.62 6.47
CA LYS A 1175 -14.84 13.69 7.86
C LYS A 1175 -15.95 13.36 8.83
N SER A 1176 -15.65 12.60 9.88
CA SER A 1176 -16.61 12.32 10.95
C SER A 1176 -16.08 12.71 12.33
N LEU A 1177 -17.01 13.07 13.23
CA LEU A 1177 -16.77 13.29 14.65
C LEU A 1177 -17.64 12.32 15.45
N ALA A 1178 -17.10 11.83 16.55
CA ALA A 1178 -17.82 10.99 17.51
C ALA A 1178 -17.52 11.48 18.93
N LEU A 1179 -18.48 11.33 19.84
CA LEU A 1179 -18.25 11.61 21.26
C LEU A 1179 -17.56 10.42 21.93
N ASN A 1180 -16.57 10.69 22.76
CA ASN A 1180 -15.96 9.68 23.61
C ASN A 1180 -16.87 9.38 24.81
N ASP A 1181 -16.99 8.11 25.20
CA ASP A 1181 -17.76 7.67 26.38
C ASP A 1181 -17.38 8.46 27.65
N ALA A 1182 -16.10 8.81 27.82
CA ALA A 1182 -15.61 9.57 28.98
C ALA A 1182 -16.22 10.97 29.10
N TRP A 1183 -16.72 11.56 28.00
CA TRP A 1183 -17.37 12.87 28.02
C TRP A 1183 -18.86 12.82 28.38
N ILE A 1184 -19.53 11.68 28.13
CA ILE A 1184 -20.98 11.58 28.19
C ILE A 1184 -21.50 10.68 29.32
N ASN A 1185 -20.75 9.65 29.73
CA ASN A 1185 -21.27 8.56 30.57
C ASN A 1185 -21.77 9.04 31.95
N ASP A 1186 -21.02 9.93 32.60
CA ASP A 1186 -21.39 10.44 33.93
C ASP A 1186 -22.65 11.32 33.88
N GLY A 1187 -22.77 12.13 32.84
CA GLY A 1187 -23.95 12.97 32.63
C GLY A 1187 -25.18 12.15 32.27
N LEU A 1188 -25.06 11.21 31.32
CA LEU A 1188 -26.18 10.39 30.85
C LEU A 1188 -26.80 9.50 31.93
N LYS A 1189 -26.00 9.00 32.87
CA LYS A 1189 -26.51 8.25 34.04
C LYS A 1189 -27.48 9.05 34.91
N ARG A 1190 -27.41 10.38 34.84
CA ARG A 1190 -28.16 11.31 35.69
C ARG A 1190 -29.30 12.01 34.96
N VAL A 1191 -29.33 11.96 33.62
CA VAL A 1191 -30.41 12.52 32.80
C VAL A 1191 -31.67 11.67 32.99
N ILE A 1192 -32.59 12.18 33.80
CA ILE A 1192 -33.85 11.54 34.18
C ILE A 1192 -34.94 12.62 34.11
N PRO A 1193 -36.12 12.33 33.53
CA PRO A 1193 -37.18 13.33 33.38
C PRO A 1193 -37.81 13.69 34.73
N SER A 1194 -38.21 14.96 34.88
CA SER A 1194 -38.99 15.44 36.03
C SER A 1194 -40.49 15.42 35.71
N VAL A 1195 -41.31 14.62 36.41
CA VAL A 1195 -42.74 14.51 36.11
C VAL A 1195 -43.56 15.47 36.97
N ARG A 1196 -44.25 16.44 36.36
CA ARG A 1196 -45.15 17.35 37.08
C ARG A 1196 -46.41 16.60 37.55
N VAL A 1197 -46.74 16.72 38.84
CA VAL A 1197 -47.89 16.09 39.46
C VAL A 1197 -48.63 17.10 40.33
N GLY A 1198 -49.89 17.39 39.97
CA GLY A 1198 -50.74 18.29 40.74
C GLY A 1198 -51.90 18.90 39.96
N PRO A 1199 -52.89 19.49 40.66
CA PRO A 1199 -53.01 19.50 42.12
C PRO A 1199 -53.45 18.12 42.65
N VAL A 1200 -52.70 17.58 43.61
CA VAL A 1200 -52.99 16.31 44.30
C VAL A 1200 -53.28 16.57 45.76
N LEU A 1201 -54.24 15.82 46.31
CA LEU A 1201 -54.59 15.90 47.72
C LEU A 1201 -53.68 14.96 48.51
N VAL A 1202 -52.75 15.51 49.30
CA VAL A 1202 -51.70 14.73 49.99
C VAL A 1202 -51.63 15.07 51.47
N ASP A 1203 -51.18 14.11 52.28
CA ASP A 1203 -50.77 14.35 53.67
C ASP A 1203 -49.41 15.07 53.67
N PRO A 1204 -49.28 16.27 54.27
CA PRO A 1204 -48.04 17.02 54.23
C PRO A 1204 -46.87 16.37 54.99
N GLU A 1205 -47.12 15.39 55.88
CA GLU A 1205 -46.09 14.62 56.62
C GLU A 1205 -45.66 13.34 55.89
N GLU A 1206 -46.58 12.63 55.24
CA GLU A 1206 -46.30 11.39 54.48
C GLU A 1206 -46.86 11.46 53.04
N ILE A 1207 -46.01 11.75 52.05
CA ILE A 1207 -46.44 11.80 50.65
C ILE A 1207 -46.66 10.37 50.11
N ARG A 1208 -47.92 10.04 49.85
CA ARG A 1208 -48.36 8.76 49.27
C ARG A 1208 -48.90 8.99 47.87
N LEU A 1209 -48.10 8.66 46.85
CA LEU A 1209 -48.47 8.77 45.44
C LEU A 1209 -48.19 7.44 44.72
N PRO A 1210 -48.92 7.12 43.64
CA PRO A 1210 -48.57 6.00 42.77
C PRO A 1210 -47.15 6.20 42.23
N LYS A 1211 -46.26 5.22 42.46
CA LYS A 1211 -44.91 5.24 41.88
C LYS A 1211 -45.02 5.09 40.36
N VAL A 1212 -44.24 5.87 39.63
CA VAL A 1212 -44.10 5.73 38.18
C VAL A 1212 -43.11 4.60 37.90
N ASN A 1213 -43.56 3.42 37.49
CA ASN A 1213 -42.69 2.24 37.30
C ASN A 1213 -41.47 2.50 36.40
N LEU A 1214 -41.59 3.41 35.43
CA LEU A 1214 -40.50 3.82 34.52
C LEU A 1214 -39.35 4.58 35.20
N LEU A 1215 -39.60 5.20 36.37
CA LEU A 1215 -38.64 6.01 37.13
C LEU A 1215 -38.00 5.23 38.31
N GLY A 1216 -38.06 3.89 38.29
CA GLY A 1216 -37.47 3.06 39.35
C GLY A 1216 -38.18 3.17 40.71
N GLU A 1217 -37.63 2.51 41.73
CA GLU A 1217 -38.26 2.32 43.05
C GLU A 1217 -38.12 3.53 44.00
N LYS A 1218 -37.07 4.35 43.85
CA LYS A 1218 -36.72 5.44 44.78
C LYS A 1218 -37.15 6.79 44.21
N GLN A 1219 -38.40 7.16 44.47
CA GLN A 1219 -39.01 8.41 43.99
C GLN A 1219 -39.25 9.38 45.14
N GLN A 1220 -39.09 10.68 44.87
CA GLN A 1220 -39.40 11.77 45.78
C GLN A 1220 -40.34 12.78 45.12
N PHE A 1221 -41.14 13.45 45.94
CA PHE A 1221 -42.00 14.56 45.57
C PHE A 1221 -41.34 15.87 46.00
N THR A 1222 -40.86 16.62 45.02
CA THR A 1222 -40.26 17.94 45.18
C THR A 1222 -41.35 19.00 45.05
N ARG A 1223 -41.59 19.79 46.10
CA ARG A 1223 -42.59 20.87 46.12
C ARG A 1223 -41.99 22.19 46.55
N ARG A 1224 -42.59 23.28 46.07
CA ARG A 1224 -42.15 24.64 46.41
C ARG A 1224 -42.84 25.10 47.69
N THR A 1225 -42.07 25.52 48.69
CA THR A 1225 -42.59 25.95 50.01
C THR A 1225 -42.49 27.46 50.23
N GLY A 1226 -41.85 28.19 49.30
CA GLY A 1226 -41.69 29.64 49.32
C GLY A 1226 -41.06 30.17 48.02
N PRO A 1227 -40.76 31.49 47.91
CA PRO A 1227 -40.24 32.09 46.69
C PRO A 1227 -38.91 31.48 46.20
N LEU A 1228 -38.05 31.02 47.12
CA LEU A 1228 -36.75 30.41 46.80
C LEU A 1228 -36.54 29.03 47.45
N THR A 1229 -37.49 28.56 48.25
CA THR A 1229 -37.33 27.35 49.06
C THR A 1229 -38.09 26.17 48.47
N TRP A 1230 -37.39 25.04 48.38
CA TRP A 1230 -37.90 23.75 47.95
C TRP A 1230 -37.86 22.75 49.10
N ARG A 1231 -38.78 21.78 49.06
CA ARG A 1231 -38.81 20.66 50.00
C ARG A 1231 -38.96 19.37 49.20
N ASP A 1232 -38.11 18.41 49.49
CA ASP A 1232 -38.14 17.06 48.93
C ASP A 1232 -38.71 16.11 49.99
N ASP A 1233 -39.76 15.38 49.64
CA ASP A 1233 -40.40 14.38 50.50
C ASP A 1233 -40.42 13.02 49.77
N PRO A 1234 -39.95 11.91 50.37
CA PRO A 1234 -39.94 10.61 49.70
C PRO A 1234 -41.36 10.10 49.44
N ILE A 1235 -41.58 9.48 48.27
CA ILE A 1235 -42.89 8.90 47.91
C ILE A 1235 -42.99 7.50 48.50
N VAL A 1236 -43.91 7.33 49.46
CA VAL A 1236 -44.19 6.06 50.09
C VAL A 1236 -45.32 5.33 49.33
N ALA A 1237 -45.22 4.01 49.21
CA ALA A 1237 -46.24 3.21 48.55
C ALA A 1237 -47.59 3.28 49.28
N ALA A 1238 -48.69 3.29 48.53
CA ALA A 1238 -50.02 3.23 49.10
C ALA A 1238 -50.25 1.89 49.84
N THR A 1239 -50.74 1.95 51.07
CA THR A 1239 -51.11 0.77 51.87
C THR A 1239 -52.55 0.35 51.58
N GLN A 1240 -52.87 -0.95 51.59
CA GLN A 1240 -54.25 -1.45 51.42
C GLN A 1240 -55.18 -1.16 52.61
N SER A 1241 -54.66 -0.57 53.70
CA SER A 1241 -55.41 -0.21 54.90
C SER A 1241 -56.01 1.20 54.75
N ALA A 1242 -57.34 1.31 54.79
CA ALA A 1242 -58.05 2.60 54.85
C ALA A 1242 -57.93 3.20 56.25
N LEU A 1243 -56.91 4.03 56.47
CA LEU A 1243 -56.72 4.79 57.71
C LEU A 1243 -57.11 6.25 57.49
N LEU A 1244 -57.79 6.85 58.48
CA LEU A 1244 -57.97 8.30 58.53
C LEU A 1244 -56.60 8.94 58.82
N PRO A 1245 -56.16 9.92 58.01
CA PRO A 1245 -54.87 10.57 58.17
C PRO A 1245 -54.80 11.40 59.45
N ARG A 1246 -53.59 11.56 60.00
CA ARG A 1246 -53.37 12.28 61.27
C ARG A 1246 -53.38 13.80 61.11
N THR A 1247 -53.14 14.28 59.90
CA THR A 1247 -53.11 15.70 59.52
C THR A 1247 -54.19 16.00 58.46
N PRO A 1248 -54.70 17.24 58.40
CA PRO A 1248 -55.55 17.68 57.29
C PRO A 1248 -54.77 17.55 55.97
N HIS A 1249 -55.40 16.94 54.97
CA HIS A 1249 -54.81 16.90 53.64
C HIS A 1249 -54.81 18.28 52.99
N GLU A 1250 -53.77 18.57 52.23
CA GLU A 1250 -53.61 19.82 51.50
C GLU A 1250 -53.60 19.55 50.00
N PHE A 1251 -54.15 20.49 49.22
CA PHE A 1251 -53.92 20.51 47.79
C PHE A 1251 -52.51 21.01 47.52
N GLN A 1252 -51.72 20.17 46.88
CA GLN A 1252 -50.34 20.51 46.55
C GLN A 1252 -50.02 20.12 45.12
N GLU A 1253 -49.18 20.92 44.50
CA GLU A 1253 -48.56 20.62 43.22
C GLU A 1253 -47.04 20.52 43.41
N GLY A 1254 -46.41 19.66 42.62
CA GLY A 1254 -44.98 19.42 42.70
C GLY A 1254 -44.51 18.53 41.57
N TRP A 1255 -43.31 17.98 41.74
CA TRP A 1255 -42.65 17.15 40.74
C TRP A 1255 -42.20 15.83 41.36
N ILE A 1256 -42.41 14.73 40.64
CA ILE A 1256 -41.84 13.43 40.97
C ILE A 1256 -40.44 13.33 40.35
N ARG A 1257 -39.44 12.97 41.15
CA ARG A 1257 -38.02 12.82 40.77
C ARG A 1257 -37.42 11.55 41.38
N ILE A 1258 -36.28 11.08 40.85
CA ILE A 1258 -35.54 9.93 41.37
C ILE A 1258 -34.49 10.36 42.41
N ILE A 1259 -34.28 9.55 43.44
CA ILE A 1259 -33.21 9.72 44.45
C ILE A 1259 -32.01 8.84 44.06
N GLU A 1260 -30.79 9.40 43.97
CA GLU A 1260 -29.55 8.62 43.76
C GLU A 1260 -29.29 7.65 44.94
N GLU A 1261 -28.71 6.47 44.66
CA GLU A 1261 -27.96 5.74 45.69
C GLU A 1261 -26.62 6.44 45.87
N ASP A 1262 -26.37 6.98 47.07
CA ASP A 1262 -24.99 7.24 47.50
C ASP A 1262 -24.23 5.90 47.40
N GLN A 1263 -23.38 5.77 46.38
CA GLN A 1263 -22.35 4.73 46.37
C GLN A 1263 -21.29 5.14 47.39
N SER A 1264 -21.47 4.70 48.63
CA SER A 1264 -20.43 4.73 49.67
C SER A 1264 -19.27 3.81 49.33
#